data_AF-K0EY39-F1
#
_entry.id   AF-K0EY39-F1
#
_cell.length_a   1.000
_cell.length_b   1.000
_cell.length_c   1.000
_cell.angle_alpha   90.00
_cell.angle_beta   90.00
_cell.angle_gamma   90.00
#
_symmetry.space_group_name_H-M   'P 1'
#
loop_
_entity.id
_entity.type
_entity.pdbx_description
1 polymer ?
#
loop_
_entity_poly.entity_id
_entity_poly.type
_entity_poly.pdbx_seq_one_letter_code
_entity_poly.pdbx_strand_id
1 'polypeptide(L)'
;MQLAKGQNTPLHGTAVDLRLSSESGTPALYVAMLGTDDRVATATDFRYPGSPDPGPVSFAESAVHLDLLAVPNPVQRMVVLAAIADTPLPALELTVTGPAGATAATFTMPRATAETAIIVCEVYRRNGQWKLRAVGQGYESGLAGAASDFGFDATIAPPTEATDRPHTVDADTPQSRLGPAAAAPVPPSATPTTPAGTTMPATQPRRDRSSRGLRATERHASTAAALSPSSAAPRTSMTPPPPAGAYASAASGAAWQGHTPVGETLDAARVPVLARRTELAPAVDQVKGDAAASIARLLRTVVTNAVSSMPSTSNGVQRIQHELAQDRELLWNAYETVRGDVLHKYRTQAFTNLLPANWYEREPAPRPGYSGNPEVRAEHWLIDAAAATEAVRGAGIRVTSNGRAQQRRELIDTAATVLGRYDAAVRDAELTAQHKTAKLFTDVFAQFRRQMSVAITRMTDQYVAVELGAITPCPGEATPVWQAVADATTIAPSPPTRMVFPLGLIRLTQARIHTELTVPAPPGGKHEHTFTLPLEESTPPIPVLLDLDDTGGIVTDSTAVVENLTLDMLATLPAGRLKIDVVDPMKVGASMNFLYGVGEAGEKIYGQKVWGSHNVNELLTELENHVAFVTQKYLQGTHETLTAYNRAAGEVAEPYRLLLLFDHPHAFTRDGRMYDDESLKRLERLATVGRRAGVLIAATTDSATTSLDSLATAFTGRQDTGLVARLQLPTGVRPAQYVTRGELDWRLRPYPLPSDQVRAEVLAHIERSLATSGDTQVAPKRVHELAVQAMERAVARGTQAPELIADPHDPATWWQSSVDDRVVARFGRMGATDVAELRLDSGALSSALIGGRTGSGKSVLLHSIILGIALQYSPAEVEFYLIDFKEGVEFKPYATPGLPHAKVVAIETNRDFGISVLESLDSEIARRAALFKNAGQGQMEIGRYRQSTGEPMPRIVLIIDEFHMLLEQDDATATRGAGLLDRIIRQGRAFGVHTLLASQSVSGGGQKIRTALNQIPNRLVLASSTQDSEQLLAEGNADAQLLSKPGEGIINDHAGQAEANNRFQCAYWPTELRATLITQLRDRADAHGFTGRPAVFEGDIAVAPQDYPLEIFTRSDPRSALVLPMGAPMSLDPPLALRLGREPGNNLLVVDPNALSSLALQIAVLRAADIRVEYVDFAAIEQHSEALFARLCTAGAVACHRRKLGDVLDSLLGELAERTELDEYHGPARVLFLVGLHRARELNPDAFDEDSESAKLARLLRHGPEVGLHVVGWADRYASLQRRLDPDGLRQFGFKVLGPASEDDSRVLIDSEVAANLTANQFAVDDYDNARTDIVRRFADPGPEWLDLLLRTERGHDG
;
A
#
# COMPACT_ATOMS: atom_id res chain seq x y z
N MET A 1 18.39 35.33 -21.51
CA MET A 1 17.21 34.59 -21.99
C MET A 1 16.28 34.32 -20.82
N GLN A 2 14.98 34.61 -20.91
CA GLN A 2 14.04 34.25 -19.84
C GLN A 2 13.66 32.77 -19.99
N LEU A 3 13.76 31.99 -18.93
CA LEU A 3 13.44 30.56 -18.89
C LEU A 3 12.08 30.33 -18.21
N ALA A 4 11.32 29.36 -18.73
CA ALA A 4 10.15 28.79 -18.05
C ALA A 4 10.55 27.56 -17.21
N LYS A 5 9.71 27.18 -16.24
CA LYS A 5 9.87 25.94 -15.46
C LYS A 5 10.00 24.72 -16.41
N GLY A 6 11.05 23.93 -16.22
CA GLY A 6 11.41 22.78 -17.05
C GLY A 6 12.34 23.08 -18.23
N GLN A 7 12.48 24.35 -18.66
CA GLN A 7 13.40 24.71 -19.75
C GLN A 7 14.87 24.69 -19.32
N ASN A 8 15.74 24.42 -20.29
CA ASN A 8 17.18 24.34 -20.13
C ASN A 8 17.96 25.25 -21.10
N THR A 9 19.20 25.56 -20.73
CA THR A 9 20.17 26.31 -21.55
C THR A 9 21.56 25.66 -21.45
N PRO A 10 22.35 25.60 -22.53
CA PRO A 10 23.78 25.27 -22.43
C PRO A 10 24.55 26.33 -21.63
N LEU A 11 25.67 25.91 -21.04
CA LEU A 11 26.63 26.77 -20.35
C LEU A 11 27.96 26.76 -21.14
N HIS A 12 28.33 27.91 -21.72
CA HIS A 12 29.46 28.04 -22.64
C HIS A 12 30.73 28.62 -21.98
N GLY A 13 30.92 28.38 -20.67
CA GLY A 13 32.02 28.93 -19.89
C GLY A 13 32.57 27.93 -18.88
N THR A 14 33.78 28.19 -18.39
CA THR A 14 34.44 27.38 -17.35
C THR A 14 33.90 27.64 -15.95
N ALA A 15 33.25 28.79 -15.72
CA ALA A 15 32.60 29.13 -14.46
C ALA A 15 31.27 29.86 -14.72
N VAL A 16 30.35 29.81 -13.75
CA VAL A 16 29.02 30.42 -13.81
C VAL A 16 28.63 31.02 -12.46
N ASP A 17 28.12 32.26 -12.49
CA ASP A 17 27.54 32.95 -11.34
C ASP A 17 26.01 32.80 -11.35
N LEU A 18 25.45 32.33 -10.24
CA LEU A 18 24.02 32.18 -9.99
C LEU A 18 23.60 33.13 -8.86
N ARG A 19 22.91 34.23 -9.19
CA ARG A 19 22.46 35.23 -8.21
C ARG A 19 20.95 35.15 -8.00
N LEU A 20 20.52 35.09 -6.74
CA LEU A 20 19.11 35.11 -6.35
C LEU A 20 18.72 36.48 -5.79
N SER A 21 17.61 37.03 -6.26
CA SER A 21 16.97 38.24 -5.72
C SER A 21 15.56 37.93 -5.20
N SER A 22 15.11 38.71 -4.21
CA SER A 22 13.86 38.52 -3.46
C SER A 22 13.19 39.86 -3.20
N GLU A 23 11.85 39.89 -3.18
CA GLU A 23 11.08 41.08 -2.79
C GLU A 23 11.14 41.37 -1.28
N SER A 24 11.30 40.34 -0.44
CA SER A 24 11.36 40.50 1.03
C SER A 24 11.97 39.26 1.71
N GLY A 25 13.10 39.44 2.39
CA GLY A 25 13.81 38.35 3.08
C GLY A 25 14.70 37.54 2.12
N THR A 26 15.96 37.35 2.48
CA THR A 26 16.96 36.62 1.69
C THR A 26 16.94 35.15 2.07
N PRO A 27 16.64 34.21 1.15
CA PRO A 27 16.79 32.78 1.43
C PRO A 27 18.26 32.41 1.61
N ALA A 28 18.51 31.42 2.48
CA ALA A 28 19.80 30.73 2.50
C ALA A 28 19.91 29.85 1.26
N LEU A 29 21.04 29.94 0.55
CA LEU A 29 21.36 29.12 -0.61
C LEU A 29 22.18 27.89 -0.20
N TYR A 30 21.88 26.75 -0.81
CA TYR A 30 22.60 25.48 -0.61
C TYR A 30 22.83 24.82 -1.97
N VAL A 31 23.89 24.01 -2.09
CA VAL A 31 24.20 23.25 -3.30
C VAL A 31 24.48 21.80 -2.93
N ALA A 32 23.72 20.88 -3.50
CA ALA A 32 23.98 19.45 -3.41
C ALA A 32 24.67 18.97 -4.70
N MET A 33 25.88 18.46 -4.60
CA MET A 33 26.58 17.78 -5.69
C MET A 33 26.21 16.30 -5.68
N LEU A 34 25.64 15.80 -6.77
CA LEU A 34 25.00 14.50 -6.87
C LEU A 34 25.76 13.54 -7.79
N GLY A 35 25.86 12.29 -7.35
CA GLY A 35 26.40 11.17 -8.12
C GLY A 35 25.48 10.68 -9.25
N THR A 36 25.72 9.45 -9.70
CA THR A 36 24.86 8.74 -10.67
C THR A 36 23.64 8.07 -10.03
N ASP A 37 23.60 8.03 -8.70
CA ASP A 37 22.50 7.60 -7.84
C ASP A 37 21.58 8.77 -7.41
N ASP A 38 21.82 9.96 -7.97
CA ASP A 38 21.14 11.22 -7.63
C ASP A 38 21.23 11.64 -6.16
N ARG A 39 22.28 11.17 -5.45
CA ARG A 39 22.53 11.51 -4.03
C ARG A 39 23.89 12.14 -3.77
N VAL A 40 23.95 12.80 -2.62
CA VAL A 40 25.16 13.38 -2.03
C VAL A 40 26.05 12.24 -1.51
N ALA A 41 27.18 11.98 -2.17
CA ALA A 41 28.04 10.82 -1.87
C ALA A 41 28.82 10.96 -0.54
N THR A 42 29.21 12.17 -0.18
CA THR A 42 29.91 12.50 1.08
C THR A 42 29.35 13.77 1.71
N ALA A 43 29.52 13.97 3.02
CA ALA A 43 29.10 15.21 3.69
C ALA A 43 29.75 16.48 3.12
N THR A 44 30.88 16.35 2.41
CA THR A 44 31.56 17.45 1.69
C THR A 44 30.99 17.75 0.30
N ASP A 45 30.06 16.93 -0.20
CA ASP A 45 29.35 17.16 -1.46
C ASP A 45 28.08 18.01 -1.28
N PHE A 46 27.65 18.22 -0.02
CA PHE A 46 26.65 19.23 0.34
C PHE A 46 27.33 20.51 0.80
N ARG A 47 26.99 21.64 0.15
CA ARG A 47 27.68 22.93 0.30
C ARG A 47 26.72 24.04 0.70
N TYR A 48 27.18 24.91 1.60
CA TYR A 48 26.42 25.98 2.23
C TYR A 48 27.36 27.15 2.64
N PRO A 49 26.84 28.36 2.92
CA PRO A 49 27.64 29.47 3.43
C PRO A 49 28.36 29.10 4.74
N GLY A 50 29.68 28.95 4.67
CA GLY A 50 30.53 28.52 5.78
C GLY A 50 31.01 27.05 5.74
N SER A 51 30.73 26.29 4.67
CA SER A 51 31.40 24.99 4.45
C SER A 51 32.93 25.16 4.39
N PRO A 52 33.73 24.21 4.92
CA PRO A 52 35.19 24.25 4.81
C PRO A 52 35.66 23.98 3.39
N ASP A 53 36.72 24.69 2.97
CA ASP A 53 37.43 24.61 1.68
C ASP A 53 36.56 24.90 0.43
N PRO A 54 36.77 25.98 -0.35
CA PRO A 54 35.82 26.42 -1.38
C PRO A 54 35.55 25.42 -2.52
N GLY A 55 36.51 24.55 -2.87
CA GLY A 55 36.33 23.54 -3.92
C GLY A 55 35.74 24.12 -5.23
N PRO A 56 34.78 23.45 -5.88
CA PRO A 56 34.08 23.97 -7.07
C PRO A 56 32.89 24.91 -6.77
N VAL A 57 32.54 25.18 -5.49
CA VAL A 57 31.32 25.89 -5.11
C VAL A 57 31.59 26.93 -4.01
N SER A 58 31.55 28.21 -4.36
CA SER A 58 31.74 29.32 -3.42
C SER A 58 30.50 30.23 -3.33
N PHE A 59 30.34 30.91 -2.19
CA PHE A 59 29.14 31.69 -1.85
C PHE A 59 29.49 33.15 -1.59
N ALA A 60 28.65 34.08 -2.04
CA ALA A 60 28.79 35.52 -1.80
C ALA A 60 27.41 36.18 -1.63
N GLU A 61 27.01 36.49 -0.39
CA GLU A 61 25.70 37.03 0.01
C GLU A 61 24.50 36.24 -0.56
N SER A 62 23.99 36.66 -1.73
CA SER A 62 22.84 36.09 -2.43
C SER A 62 23.23 35.37 -3.73
N ALA A 63 24.52 35.04 -3.89
CA ALA A 63 25.07 34.40 -5.08
C ALA A 63 25.88 33.15 -4.77
N VAL A 64 25.87 32.22 -5.72
CA VAL A 64 26.71 31.01 -5.79
C VAL A 64 27.56 31.09 -7.05
N HIS A 65 28.87 30.90 -6.91
CA HIS A 65 29.81 30.78 -8.01
C HIS A 65 30.23 29.32 -8.16
N LEU A 66 30.03 28.78 -9.37
CA LEU A 66 30.36 27.40 -9.75
C LEU A 66 31.54 27.37 -10.70
N ASP A 67 32.66 26.76 -10.30
CA ASP A 67 33.75 26.41 -11.21
C ASP A 67 33.48 25.03 -11.81
N LEU A 68 33.11 25.01 -13.10
CA LEU A 68 32.70 23.83 -13.85
C LEU A 68 33.87 22.98 -14.35
N LEU A 69 35.12 23.42 -14.16
CA LEU A 69 36.33 22.62 -14.36
C LEU A 69 36.78 21.93 -13.06
N ALA A 70 36.51 22.54 -11.90
CA ALA A 70 36.85 21.98 -10.60
C ALA A 70 35.86 20.90 -10.09
N VAL A 71 34.71 20.71 -10.76
CA VAL A 71 33.72 19.67 -10.40
C VAL A 71 34.30 18.26 -10.59
N PRO A 72 34.33 17.39 -9.56
CA PRO A 72 34.81 16.02 -9.69
C PRO A 72 34.02 15.20 -10.72
N ASN A 73 34.70 14.42 -11.56
CA ASN A 73 34.08 13.59 -12.60
C ASN A 73 32.92 12.65 -12.16
N PRO A 74 32.85 12.14 -10.92
CA PRO A 74 31.67 11.39 -10.45
C PRO A 74 30.37 12.21 -10.42
N VAL A 75 30.46 13.53 -10.17
CA VAL A 75 29.32 14.42 -10.05
C VAL A 75 28.73 14.70 -11.44
N GLN A 76 27.53 14.16 -11.71
CA GLN A 76 26.82 14.42 -12.97
C GLN A 76 25.86 15.60 -12.89
N ARG A 77 25.40 15.94 -11.67
CA ARG A 77 24.36 16.94 -11.42
C ARG A 77 24.65 17.73 -10.14
N MET A 78 24.35 19.02 -10.15
CA MET A 78 24.40 19.91 -9.00
C MET A 78 23.03 20.58 -8.85
N VAL A 79 22.43 20.47 -7.68
CA VAL A 79 21.09 21.01 -7.38
C VAL A 79 21.22 22.21 -6.46
N VAL A 80 20.68 23.35 -6.89
CA VAL A 80 20.72 24.61 -6.13
C VAL A 80 19.39 24.82 -5.42
N LEU A 81 19.45 24.82 -4.09
CA LEU A 81 18.32 24.95 -3.17
C LEU A 81 18.30 26.35 -2.54
N ALA A 82 17.11 26.88 -2.29
CA ALA A 82 16.88 28.09 -1.49
C ALA A 82 15.89 27.77 -0.37
N ALA A 83 16.18 28.17 0.87
CA ALA A 83 15.31 27.92 2.02
C ALA A 83 15.20 29.11 2.97
N ILE A 84 14.05 29.22 3.65
CA ILE A 84 13.76 30.19 4.73
C ILE A 84 13.12 29.43 5.90
N ALA A 85 13.52 29.77 7.12
CA ALA A 85 12.91 29.22 8.33
C ALA A 85 11.52 29.83 8.61
N ASP A 86 10.61 29.02 9.15
CA ASP A 86 9.31 29.39 9.74
C ASP A 86 8.31 30.17 8.86
N THR A 87 8.64 30.53 7.62
CA THR A 87 7.79 31.35 6.74
C THR A 87 7.84 30.92 5.27
N PRO A 88 6.72 30.92 4.52
CA PRO A 88 6.71 30.57 3.11
C PRO A 88 7.58 31.52 2.27
N LEU A 89 8.26 30.96 1.28
CA LEU A 89 9.21 31.69 0.44
C LEU A 89 8.57 32.90 -0.28
N PRO A 90 9.28 34.05 -0.36
CA PRO A 90 8.84 35.23 -1.11
C PRO A 90 8.84 34.96 -2.64
N ALA A 91 8.45 35.94 -3.44
CA ALA A 91 8.75 35.89 -4.87
C ALA A 91 10.27 35.99 -5.09
N LEU A 92 10.81 35.16 -5.98
CA LEU A 92 12.25 35.01 -6.21
C LEU A 92 12.58 35.15 -7.69
N GLU A 93 13.74 35.74 -8.00
CA GLU A 93 14.29 35.77 -9.35
C GLU A 93 15.74 35.28 -9.35
N LEU A 94 16.01 34.26 -10.17
CA LEU A 94 17.36 33.78 -10.47
C LEU A 94 17.91 34.55 -11.68
N THR A 95 19.12 35.08 -11.54
CA THR A 95 19.93 35.62 -12.65
C THR A 95 21.18 34.76 -12.82
N VAL A 96 21.44 34.34 -14.06
CA VAL A 96 22.59 33.50 -14.45
C VAL A 96 23.57 34.33 -15.28
N THR A 97 24.81 34.41 -14.84
CA THR A 97 25.88 35.22 -15.45
C THR A 97 27.05 34.34 -15.86
N GLY A 98 27.54 34.54 -17.09
CA GLY A 98 28.73 33.85 -17.61
C GLY A 98 30.04 34.56 -17.26
N PRO A 99 31.21 33.97 -17.57
CA PRO A 99 32.51 34.45 -17.10
C PRO A 99 32.97 35.80 -17.71
N ALA A 100 32.19 36.37 -18.62
CA ALA A 100 32.38 37.73 -19.16
C ALA A 100 31.44 38.77 -18.52
N GLY A 101 30.76 38.43 -17.42
CA GLY A 101 29.78 39.30 -16.74
C GLY A 101 28.44 39.47 -17.49
N ALA A 102 28.25 38.80 -18.63
CA ALA A 102 27.03 38.88 -19.43
C ALA A 102 25.94 37.93 -18.88
N THR A 103 24.71 38.45 -18.74
CA THR A 103 23.54 37.68 -18.29
C THR A 103 23.11 36.66 -19.36
N ALA A 104 23.35 35.38 -19.08
CA ALA A 104 22.93 34.28 -19.94
C ALA A 104 21.43 34.01 -19.81
N ALA A 105 20.92 33.86 -18.58
CA ALA A 105 19.53 33.48 -18.32
C ALA A 105 18.92 34.17 -17.10
N THR A 106 17.59 34.26 -17.08
CA THR A 106 16.78 34.66 -15.90
C THR A 106 15.59 33.72 -15.72
N PHE A 107 15.20 33.46 -14.48
CA PHE A 107 14.04 32.61 -14.13
C PHE A 107 13.31 33.19 -12.91
N THR A 108 12.02 33.48 -13.08
CA THR A 108 11.17 34.10 -12.05
C THR A 108 10.26 33.05 -11.41
N MET A 109 10.24 32.99 -10.08
CA MET A 109 9.43 32.07 -9.28
C MET A 109 8.40 32.87 -8.46
N PRO A 110 7.11 32.51 -8.51
CA PRO A 110 6.09 33.18 -7.72
C PRO A 110 6.26 32.88 -6.22
N ARG A 111 5.68 33.74 -5.38
CA ARG A 111 5.62 33.56 -3.93
C ARG A 111 4.96 32.23 -3.55
N ALA A 112 5.57 31.50 -2.63
CA ALA A 112 5.06 30.23 -2.12
C ALA A 112 3.82 30.42 -1.22
N THR A 113 3.03 29.36 -1.09
CA THR A 113 1.83 29.32 -0.24
C THR A 113 2.09 28.68 1.13
N ALA A 114 2.90 27.63 1.16
CA ALA A 114 3.31 26.90 2.36
C ALA A 114 4.78 26.43 2.29
N GLU A 115 5.39 26.49 1.11
CA GLU A 115 6.71 25.94 0.83
C GLU A 115 7.82 26.81 1.44
N THR A 116 8.63 26.20 2.30
CA THR A 116 9.72 26.86 3.07
C THR A 116 11.10 26.59 2.47
N ALA A 117 11.23 25.60 1.58
CA ALA A 117 12.39 25.39 0.71
C ALA A 117 11.97 25.14 -0.75
N ILE A 118 12.86 25.43 -1.70
CA ILE A 118 12.62 25.26 -3.15
C ILE A 118 13.92 24.88 -3.89
N ILE A 119 13.82 24.00 -4.88
CA ILE A 119 14.87 23.81 -5.89
C ILE A 119 14.76 24.95 -6.91
N VAL A 120 15.76 25.82 -6.94
CA VAL A 120 15.84 26.97 -7.84
C VAL A 120 16.19 26.50 -9.26
N CYS A 121 17.31 25.79 -9.40
CA CYS A 121 17.79 25.26 -10.66
C CYS A 121 18.68 24.03 -10.45
N GLU A 122 18.92 23.29 -11.52
CA GLU A 122 19.89 22.18 -11.57
C GLU A 122 20.89 22.41 -12.70
N VAL A 123 22.16 22.09 -12.46
CA VAL A 123 23.26 22.16 -13.43
C VAL A 123 23.79 20.75 -13.64
N TYR A 124 23.76 20.24 -14.87
CA TYR A 124 24.04 18.85 -15.18
C TYR A 124 24.88 18.69 -16.45
N ARG A 125 25.64 17.60 -16.53
CA ARG A 125 26.50 17.28 -17.68
C ARG A 125 25.73 16.37 -18.65
N ARG A 126 25.72 16.69 -19.94
CA ARG A 126 25.13 15.85 -20.99
C ARG A 126 25.96 15.94 -22.28
N ASN A 127 26.46 14.79 -22.74
CA ASN A 127 27.38 14.67 -23.88
C ASN A 127 28.60 15.60 -23.72
N GLY A 128 29.26 15.54 -22.56
CA GLY A 128 30.42 16.36 -22.20
C GLY A 128 30.13 17.84 -21.87
N GLN A 129 29.01 18.40 -22.33
CA GLN A 129 28.65 19.80 -22.08
C GLN A 129 27.83 20.00 -20.81
N TRP A 130 28.12 21.07 -20.07
CA TRP A 130 27.31 21.53 -18.94
C TRP A 130 26.06 22.29 -19.43
N LYS A 131 24.92 22.04 -18.76
CA LYS A 131 23.63 22.66 -19.05
C LYS A 131 22.92 23.01 -17.74
N LEU A 132 22.17 24.09 -17.71
CA LEU A 132 21.31 24.50 -16.59
C LEU A 132 19.84 24.24 -16.95
N ARG A 133 19.00 23.79 -15.99
CA ARG A 133 17.53 23.74 -16.11
C ARG A 133 16.88 24.51 -14.95
N ALA A 134 15.83 25.26 -15.24
CA ALA A 134 14.96 25.89 -14.24
C ALA A 134 13.96 24.88 -13.67
N VAL A 135 13.87 24.75 -12.34
CA VAL A 135 13.09 23.66 -11.69
C VAL A 135 11.87 24.19 -10.93
N GLY A 136 12.04 25.03 -9.92
CA GLY A 136 10.94 25.59 -9.12
C GLY A 136 10.06 24.52 -8.47
N GLN A 137 10.65 23.55 -7.77
CA GLN A 137 9.96 22.51 -6.99
C GLN A 137 10.08 22.83 -5.50
N GLY A 138 8.96 23.09 -4.83
CA GLY A 138 8.90 23.49 -3.42
C GLY A 138 8.69 22.32 -2.46
N TYR A 139 9.05 22.55 -1.19
CA TYR A 139 8.90 21.62 -0.07
C TYR A 139 8.19 22.33 1.09
N GLU A 140 6.99 21.86 1.47
CA GLU A 140 6.29 22.32 2.69
C GLU A 140 7.07 21.94 3.96
N SER A 141 7.70 20.76 3.98
CA SER A 141 8.60 20.28 5.04
C SER A 141 9.99 20.95 5.03
N GLY A 142 10.20 21.97 4.19
CA GLY A 142 11.41 22.77 4.15
C GLY A 142 12.68 22.00 3.79
N LEU A 143 13.82 22.43 4.34
CA LEU A 143 15.12 21.84 4.05
C LEU A 143 15.20 20.35 4.44
N ALA A 144 14.43 19.92 5.45
CA ALA A 144 14.33 18.51 5.85
C ALA A 144 13.66 17.63 4.77
N GLY A 145 12.75 18.18 3.96
CA GLY A 145 12.20 17.50 2.80
C GLY A 145 13.26 17.28 1.71
N ALA A 146 13.93 18.36 1.29
CA ALA A 146 15.00 18.28 0.29
C ALA A 146 16.17 17.38 0.74
N ALA A 147 16.50 17.38 2.03
CA ALA A 147 17.50 16.51 2.64
C ALA A 147 17.16 15.01 2.49
N SER A 148 15.88 14.65 2.65
CA SER A 148 15.39 13.27 2.47
C SER A 148 15.51 12.79 1.02
N ASP A 149 15.26 13.66 0.05
CA ASP A 149 15.36 13.32 -1.38
C ASP A 149 16.82 13.10 -1.80
N PHE A 150 17.70 14.05 -1.48
CA PHE A 150 19.09 14.08 -1.97
C PHE A 150 20.12 13.42 -1.02
N GLY A 151 19.72 12.98 0.17
CA GLY A 151 20.55 12.18 1.07
C GLY A 151 21.56 12.96 1.91
N PHE A 152 21.27 14.20 2.32
CA PHE A 152 22.11 15.01 3.20
C PHE A 152 21.48 15.27 4.58
N ASP A 153 22.22 15.86 5.52
CA ASP A 153 21.72 16.19 6.86
C ASP A 153 21.19 17.64 6.92
N ALA A 154 19.92 17.81 7.31
CA ALA A 154 19.24 19.11 7.40
C ALA A 154 19.58 19.92 8.67
N THR A 155 20.29 19.35 9.64
CA THR A 155 20.62 20.03 10.92
C THR A 155 21.70 21.11 10.78
N ILE A 156 22.36 21.20 9.62
CA ILE A 156 23.47 22.11 9.35
C ILE A 156 22.94 23.50 8.94
N ALA A 157 22.57 24.31 9.94
CA ALA A 157 22.16 25.70 9.75
C ALA A 157 23.37 26.65 9.59
N PRO A 158 23.31 27.65 8.69
CA PRO A 158 24.32 28.71 8.61
C PRO A 158 24.27 29.63 9.84
N PRO A 159 25.39 30.20 10.29
CA PRO A 159 25.44 31.01 11.51
C PRO A 159 24.82 32.41 11.31
N THR A 160 23.63 32.63 11.86
CA THR A 160 22.99 33.95 11.93
C THR A 160 23.66 34.83 12.99
N GLU A 161 23.85 36.12 12.72
CA GLU A 161 24.59 37.04 13.60
C GLU A 161 23.92 37.23 14.98
N ALA A 162 24.72 37.14 16.04
CA ALA A 162 24.25 37.25 17.42
C ALA A 162 24.36 38.67 17.97
N THR A 163 23.27 39.20 18.53
CA THR A 163 23.27 40.45 19.33
C THR A 163 22.57 40.28 20.69
N ASP A 164 23.23 40.83 21.71
CA ASP A 164 22.86 41.04 23.13
C ASP A 164 22.32 39.91 24.04
N ARG A 165 23.27 39.29 24.77
CA ARG A 165 23.42 39.33 26.25
C ARG A 165 22.22 39.01 27.17
N PRO A 166 22.28 37.91 27.95
CA PRO A 166 21.44 37.73 29.13
C PRO A 166 22.07 38.35 30.40
N HIS A 167 21.22 38.69 31.39
CA HIS A 167 21.63 38.94 32.78
C HIS A 167 20.86 38.02 33.73
N THR A 168 21.59 37.19 34.47
CA THR A 168 21.10 36.25 35.49
C THR A 168 21.22 36.83 36.90
N VAL A 169 20.21 36.61 37.76
CA VAL A 169 20.37 36.40 39.21
C VAL A 169 19.29 35.41 39.69
N ASP A 170 19.66 34.52 40.60
CA ASP A 170 18.86 33.43 41.17
C ASP A 170 17.88 33.90 42.27
N ALA A 171 16.95 33.02 42.69
CA ALA A 171 16.94 32.44 44.05
C ALA A 171 15.59 31.81 44.48
N ASP A 172 15.69 30.51 44.73
CA ASP A 172 14.91 29.53 45.51
C ASP A 172 13.89 29.95 46.62
N THR A 173 13.08 28.96 47.03
CA THR A 173 12.27 28.83 48.29
C THR A 173 10.78 29.30 48.27
N PRO A 174 9.80 28.45 48.67
CA PRO A 174 8.36 28.77 48.67
C PRO A 174 7.72 29.00 50.06
N GLN A 175 6.70 29.89 50.17
CA GLN A 175 5.54 29.71 51.08
C GLN A 175 4.37 30.72 50.94
N SER A 176 3.16 30.17 50.70
CA SER A 176 1.86 30.55 51.31
C SER A 176 1.15 31.92 51.07
N ARG A 177 -0.17 31.79 50.76
CA ARG A 177 -1.34 32.53 51.29
C ARG A 177 -1.76 33.94 50.77
N LEU A 178 -3.05 33.96 50.40
CA LEU A 178 -4.08 35.01 50.56
C LEU A 178 -4.04 36.26 49.65
N GLY A 179 -5.24 36.66 49.20
CA GLY A 179 -5.53 37.93 48.52
C GLY A 179 -6.98 38.42 48.83
N PRO A 180 -7.46 39.50 48.19
CA PRO A 180 -8.88 39.95 48.19
C PRO A 180 -9.56 39.68 46.81
N ALA A 181 -10.86 39.40 46.63
CA ALA A 181 -12.13 40.04 47.09
C ALA A 181 -12.51 41.33 46.30
N ALA A 182 -13.76 41.62 45.87
CA ALA A 182 -15.04 40.86 45.84
C ALA A 182 -16.16 41.57 44.99
N ALA A 183 -17.33 40.90 44.80
CA ALA A 183 -18.67 41.38 44.33
C ALA A 183 -18.83 41.87 42.86
N ALA A 184 -19.87 41.58 42.04
CA ALA A 184 -21.33 41.25 42.16
C ALA A 184 -22.28 42.50 42.23
N PRO A 185 -23.63 42.45 41.98
CA PRO A 185 -24.54 41.30 41.72
C PRO A 185 -25.77 41.47 40.73
N VAL A 186 -26.53 40.36 40.53
CA VAL A 186 -28.03 40.22 40.40
C VAL A 186 -28.82 40.24 39.03
N PRO A 187 -29.87 39.39 38.84
CA PRO A 187 -30.71 39.18 37.61
C PRO A 187 -32.20 39.64 37.85
N PRO A 188 -33.38 39.09 37.36
CA PRO A 188 -33.76 37.89 36.54
C PRO A 188 -34.98 38.04 35.54
N SER A 189 -35.70 36.94 35.25
CA SER A 189 -37.05 36.77 34.58
C SER A 189 -37.13 36.79 33.03
N ALA A 190 -38.04 36.10 32.31
CA ALA A 190 -38.91 34.91 32.58
C ALA A 190 -39.43 34.27 31.25
N THR A 191 -40.10 33.10 31.32
CA THR A 191 -40.72 32.31 30.21
C THR A 191 -42.20 32.75 29.94
N PRO A 192 -43.04 32.14 29.04
CA PRO A 192 -42.95 30.89 28.24
C PRO A 192 -43.56 30.91 26.79
N THR A 193 -43.88 29.71 26.25
CA THR A 193 -44.89 29.31 25.22
C THR A 193 -44.58 29.22 23.70
N THR A 194 -45.11 28.11 23.14
CA THR A 194 -45.17 27.53 21.77
C THR A 194 -46.51 27.88 21.05
N PRO A 195 -46.91 27.34 19.85
CA PRO A 195 -46.21 26.60 18.76
C PRO A 195 -46.59 27.00 17.27
N ALA A 196 -45.95 26.34 16.29
CA ALA A 196 -46.48 25.89 14.96
C ALA A 196 -46.84 26.88 13.81
N GLY A 197 -46.82 26.36 12.56
CA GLY A 197 -47.22 27.02 11.29
C GLY A 197 -46.03 27.60 10.48
N THR A 198 -45.43 26.96 9.46
CA THR A 198 -45.94 26.46 8.16
C THR A 198 -46.32 27.55 7.13
N THR A 199 -45.42 27.93 6.22
CA THR A 199 -45.63 28.01 4.75
C THR A 199 -44.38 28.51 3.95
N MET A 200 -44.27 28.05 2.70
CA MET A 200 -43.35 28.42 1.61
C MET A 200 -43.99 29.46 0.66
N PRO A 201 -43.41 29.96 -0.46
CA PRO A 201 -42.00 30.03 -0.94
C PRO A 201 -41.56 31.41 -1.57
N ALA A 202 -40.36 31.45 -2.18
CA ALA A 202 -40.09 31.88 -3.59
C ALA A 202 -39.18 33.11 -3.90
N THR A 203 -38.20 32.87 -4.81
CA THR A 203 -37.60 33.79 -5.84
C THR A 203 -36.84 35.07 -5.42
N GLN A 204 -35.76 35.56 -6.06
CA GLN A 204 -34.71 35.13 -7.06
C GLN A 204 -33.74 36.35 -7.29
N PRO A 205 -32.68 36.34 -8.13
CA PRO A 205 -31.46 35.49 -8.19
C PRO A 205 -30.12 36.33 -8.33
N ARG A 206 -28.98 35.67 -8.66
CA ARG A 206 -27.63 36.22 -9.08
C ARG A 206 -26.80 36.85 -7.94
N ARG A 207 -25.45 36.72 -7.83
CA ARG A 207 -24.28 36.17 -8.57
C ARG A 207 -23.14 35.97 -7.52
N ASP A 208 -21.98 35.31 -7.67
CA ASP A 208 -21.40 34.28 -8.57
C ASP A 208 -20.04 33.82 -7.96
N ARG A 209 -19.40 32.75 -8.48
CA ARG A 209 -17.96 32.40 -8.39
C ARG A 209 -17.23 32.26 -7.02
N SER A 210 -17.25 31.02 -6.53
CA SER A 210 -16.07 30.11 -6.44
C SER A 210 -14.86 30.35 -5.50
N SER A 211 -14.65 29.33 -4.65
CA SER A 211 -13.40 28.54 -4.44
C SER A 211 -12.39 28.90 -3.33
N ARG A 212 -12.05 27.85 -2.55
CA ARG A 212 -10.89 27.61 -1.67
C ARG A 212 -10.71 28.60 -0.48
N GLY A 213 -10.27 28.18 0.71
CA GLY A 213 -9.88 26.83 1.18
C GLY A 213 -8.55 26.91 1.94
N LEU A 214 -8.58 26.72 3.26
CA LEU A 214 -7.41 26.88 4.15
C LEU A 214 -7.35 25.75 5.18
N ARG A 215 -6.18 25.11 5.29
CA ARG A 215 -5.80 24.22 6.39
C ARG A 215 -5.13 25.03 7.51
N ALA A 216 -5.12 24.47 8.72
CA ALA A 216 -4.06 24.67 9.71
C ALA A 216 -3.90 23.37 10.51
N THR A 217 -2.67 22.90 10.68
CA THR A 217 -2.30 21.77 11.56
C THR A 217 -1.28 22.24 12.59
N GLU A 218 -1.19 21.51 13.69
CA GLU A 218 -0.52 21.96 14.92
C GLU A 218 1.01 21.78 14.91
N ARG A 219 1.66 22.37 15.91
CA ARG A 219 3.07 22.12 16.25
C ARG A 219 3.17 20.98 17.25
N HIS A 220 4.20 20.15 17.14
CA HIS A 220 4.77 19.44 18.29
C HIS A 220 6.31 19.53 18.27
N ALA A 221 6.92 19.41 19.45
CA ALA A 221 8.36 19.56 19.68
C ALA A 221 8.94 18.36 20.44
N SER A 222 10.27 18.24 20.40
CA SER A 222 11.11 17.15 20.91
C SER A 222 11.29 17.19 22.46
N THR A 223 12.12 16.41 23.17
CA THR A 223 13.48 15.88 22.86
C THR A 223 13.98 14.88 23.92
N ALA A 224 14.88 13.94 23.53
CA ALA A 224 16.10 13.42 24.22
C ALA A 224 16.15 13.02 25.74
N ALA A 225 17.14 12.27 26.28
CA ALA A 225 17.98 11.16 25.77
C ALA A 225 18.90 10.55 26.89
N ALA A 226 19.23 9.25 26.76
CA ALA A 226 20.50 8.56 27.11
C ALA A 226 20.98 8.26 28.57
N LEU A 227 21.87 7.24 28.64
CA LEU A 227 22.91 6.86 29.64
C LEU A 227 22.62 5.96 30.89
N SER A 228 22.83 4.65 30.67
CA SER A 228 23.82 3.79 31.39
C SER A 228 23.59 3.22 32.83
N PRO A 229 24.27 2.10 33.24
CA PRO A 229 23.62 1.08 34.10
C PRO A 229 24.42 0.57 35.34
N SER A 230 23.79 -0.24 36.22
CA SER A 230 24.44 -1.36 36.98
C SER A 230 23.48 -2.22 37.84
N SER A 231 23.64 -3.56 37.83
CA SER A 231 23.28 -4.55 38.90
C SER A 231 21.79 -4.78 39.31
N ALA A 232 21.34 -5.97 39.77
CA ALA A 232 21.87 -7.34 39.63
C ALA A 232 20.85 -8.46 40.03
N ALA A 233 20.77 -9.52 39.19
CA ALA A 233 20.60 -10.94 39.56
C ALA A 233 19.19 -11.45 40.08
N PRO A 234 18.91 -12.79 40.12
CA PRO A 234 17.85 -13.34 39.27
C PRO A 234 17.01 -14.53 39.83
N ARG A 235 16.27 -15.23 38.94
CA ARG A 235 15.52 -16.51 39.09
C ARG A 235 14.08 -16.34 39.65
N THR A 236 13.09 -17.18 39.32
CA THR A 236 13.08 -18.55 38.71
C THR A 236 12.10 -18.67 37.52
N SER A 237 12.23 -19.76 36.75
CA SER A 237 11.41 -20.14 35.61
C SER A 237 10.33 -21.18 35.95
N MET A 238 9.26 -21.27 35.15
CA MET A 238 8.56 -22.54 34.85
C MET A 238 7.85 -22.48 33.48
N THR A 239 7.50 -23.66 32.94
CA THR A 239 7.19 -23.92 31.52
C THR A 239 5.69 -23.97 31.17
N PRO A 240 5.32 -23.80 29.87
CA PRO A 240 3.93 -23.84 29.39
C PRO A 240 3.43 -25.25 28.99
N PRO A 241 2.11 -25.52 28.99
CA PRO A 241 1.47 -26.68 28.34
C PRO A 241 0.88 -26.38 26.93
N PRO A 242 0.46 -27.40 26.15
CA PRO A 242 0.27 -27.30 24.69
C PRO A 242 -1.21 -27.20 24.19
N PRO A 243 -1.45 -26.94 22.88
CA PRO A 243 -2.79 -26.77 22.30
C PRO A 243 -3.41 -28.04 21.66
N ALA A 244 -4.72 -28.23 21.88
CA ALA A 244 -5.66 -29.10 21.13
C ALA A 244 -7.12 -28.77 21.57
N GLY A 245 -8.20 -29.10 20.85
CA GLY A 245 -8.30 -29.62 19.49
C GLY A 245 -9.66 -30.29 19.18
N ALA A 246 -10.41 -29.72 18.22
CA ALA A 246 -11.51 -30.32 17.45
C ALA A 246 -12.86 -30.70 18.13
N TYR A 247 -13.85 -30.92 17.25
CA TYR A 247 -15.21 -31.43 17.42
C TYR A 247 -16.24 -30.53 18.15
N ALA A 248 -17.54 -30.54 17.83
CA ALA A 248 -18.36 -30.73 16.61
C ALA A 248 -19.81 -31.01 17.08
N SER A 249 -20.78 -30.83 16.18
CA SER A 249 -22.22 -30.89 16.46
C SER A 249 -22.76 -32.20 17.05
N ALA A 250 -23.65 -32.08 18.04
CA ALA A 250 -24.77 -33.00 18.26
C ALA A 250 -25.97 -32.22 18.83
N ALA A 251 -27.19 -32.68 18.54
CA ALA A 251 -28.44 -32.02 18.96
C ALA A 251 -29.22 -32.88 19.99
N SER A 252 -30.28 -32.27 20.53
CA SER A 252 -31.39 -32.90 21.27
C SER A 252 -31.14 -33.50 22.67
N GLY A 253 -31.87 -32.95 23.65
CA GLY A 253 -32.77 -33.76 24.49
C GLY A 253 -32.17 -34.68 25.56
N ALA A 254 -31.82 -34.13 26.72
CA ALA A 254 -31.84 -34.87 27.99
C ALA A 254 -32.47 -34.00 29.10
N ALA A 255 -33.16 -34.63 30.04
CA ALA A 255 -33.93 -33.94 31.08
C ALA A 255 -33.10 -33.67 32.35
N TRP A 256 -33.65 -32.79 33.20
CA TRP A 256 -33.19 -32.50 34.55
C TRP A 256 -32.90 -33.77 35.38
N GLN A 257 -31.76 -33.81 36.08
CA GLN A 257 -31.72 -33.85 37.56
C GLN A 257 -30.27 -33.80 38.09
N GLY A 258 -29.99 -32.87 38.99
CA GLY A 258 -28.71 -32.73 39.70
C GLY A 258 -28.76 -31.55 40.68
N HIS A 259 -29.09 -31.80 41.95
CA HIS A 259 -29.17 -30.77 42.99
C HIS A 259 -27.86 -30.65 43.75
N THR A 260 -27.36 -29.41 43.91
CA THR A 260 -26.46 -29.03 45.00
C THR A 260 -27.02 -27.74 45.63
N PRO A 261 -27.39 -27.72 46.92
CA PRO A 261 -28.17 -26.61 47.48
C PRO A 261 -27.30 -25.44 47.96
N VAL A 262 -27.60 -24.23 47.49
CA VAL A 262 -27.17 -22.98 48.15
C VAL A 262 -28.23 -22.61 49.18
N GLY A 263 -27.99 -23.00 50.43
CA GLY A 263 -28.91 -22.80 51.54
C GLY A 263 -28.71 -21.48 52.28
N GLU A 264 -29.33 -20.40 51.82
CA GLU A 264 -29.85 -19.37 52.72
C GLU A 264 -31.35 -19.20 52.49
N THR A 265 -32.13 -19.60 53.49
CA THR A 265 -33.59 -19.56 53.45
C THR A 265 -34.09 -18.14 53.70
N LEU A 266 -34.36 -17.40 52.63
CA LEU A 266 -35.38 -16.34 52.68
C LEU A 266 -36.74 -17.02 52.88
N ASP A 267 -37.10 -17.16 54.15
CA ASP A 267 -38.27 -17.88 54.63
C ASP A 267 -39.58 -17.40 53.97
N ALA A 268 -40.57 -18.29 53.87
CA ALA A 268 -41.80 -18.10 53.10
C ALA A 268 -42.83 -17.16 53.79
N ALA A 269 -42.34 -16.13 54.46
CA ALA A 269 -43.08 -15.24 55.32
C ALA A 269 -43.03 -13.78 54.83
N ARG A 270 -44.19 -13.11 54.88
CA ARG A 270 -44.39 -11.66 54.73
C ARG A 270 -44.35 -11.10 53.30
N VAL A 271 -45.45 -11.34 52.56
CA VAL A 271 -46.08 -10.31 51.72
C VAL A 271 -47.43 -9.89 52.34
N PRO A 272 -47.48 -9.01 53.37
CA PRO A 272 -48.70 -8.67 54.08
C PRO A 272 -49.03 -7.18 53.92
N VAL A 273 -50.00 -6.81 53.05
CA VAL A 273 -50.72 -5.53 53.20
C VAL A 273 -52.05 -5.45 52.40
N LEU A 274 -52.14 -6.07 51.21
CA LEU A 274 -53.33 -5.92 50.33
C LEU A 274 -54.45 -6.95 50.53
N ALA A 275 -54.22 -8.06 51.24
CA ALA A 275 -55.10 -9.23 51.22
C ALA A 275 -56.27 -9.26 52.24
N ARG A 276 -56.38 -8.29 53.16
CA ARG A 276 -57.29 -8.40 54.33
C ARG A 276 -58.45 -7.40 54.41
N ARG A 277 -58.79 -6.66 53.33
CA ARG A 277 -59.97 -5.77 53.35
C ARG A 277 -61.29 -6.55 53.58
N THR A 278 -61.37 -7.77 53.06
CA THR A 278 -62.47 -8.73 53.22
C THR A 278 -62.48 -9.48 54.56
N GLU A 279 -61.41 -9.40 55.36
CA GLU A 279 -61.41 -9.87 56.76
C GLU A 279 -61.71 -8.73 57.74
N LEU A 280 -61.21 -7.52 57.44
CA LEU A 280 -61.48 -6.31 58.21
C LEU A 280 -62.91 -5.80 58.01
N ALA A 281 -63.55 -6.00 56.87
CA ALA A 281 -64.95 -5.61 56.69
C ALA A 281 -65.90 -6.37 57.64
N PRO A 282 -65.89 -7.73 57.72
CA PRO A 282 -66.64 -8.46 58.74
C PRO A 282 -66.27 -8.04 60.17
N ALA A 283 -64.99 -7.80 60.47
CA ALA A 283 -64.59 -7.38 61.81
C ALA A 283 -65.06 -5.94 62.16
N VAL A 284 -65.08 -5.03 61.19
CA VAL A 284 -65.58 -3.65 61.37
C VAL A 284 -67.10 -3.60 61.38
N ASP A 285 -67.79 -4.43 60.59
CA ASP A 285 -69.25 -4.55 60.64
C ASP A 285 -69.71 -5.31 61.90
N GLN A 286 -68.92 -6.26 62.40
CA GLN A 286 -69.11 -6.87 63.72
C GLN A 286 -68.89 -5.84 64.84
N VAL A 287 -67.82 -5.04 64.81
CA VAL A 287 -67.60 -3.96 65.80
C VAL A 287 -68.66 -2.85 65.68
N LYS A 288 -69.13 -2.51 64.47
CA LYS A 288 -70.30 -1.62 64.27
C LYS A 288 -71.56 -2.24 64.85
N GLY A 289 -71.77 -3.54 64.64
CA GLY A 289 -72.90 -4.31 65.18
C GLY A 289 -72.88 -4.39 66.70
N ASP A 290 -71.74 -4.72 67.29
CA ASP A 290 -71.52 -4.78 68.74
C ASP A 290 -71.61 -3.40 69.39
N ALA A 291 -71.09 -2.35 68.75
CA ALA A 291 -71.27 -0.97 69.19
C ALA A 291 -72.74 -0.54 69.09
N ALA A 292 -73.42 -0.78 67.97
CA ALA A 292 -74.83 -0.47 67.81
C ALA A 292 -75.73 -1.26 68.78
N ALA A 293 -75.44 -2.54 69.02
CA ALA A 293 -76.13 -3.38 70.00
C ALA A 293 -75.81 -2.97 71.44
N SER A 294 -74.64 -2.38 71.70
CA SER A 294 -74.28 -1.82 73.01
C SER A 294 -74.94 -0.47 73.24
N ILE A 295 -74.98 0.41 72.25
CA ILE A 295 -75.74 1.67 72.28
C ILE A 295 -77.25 1.40 72.38
N ALA A 296 -77.77 0.42 71.64
CA ALA A 296 -79.17 0.00 71.72
C ALA A 296 -79.51 -0.80 73.00
N ARG A 297 -78.51 -1.27 73.76
CA ARG A 297 -78.66 -1.72 75.16
C ARG A 297 -78.65 -0.54 76.11
N LEU A 298 -77.68 0.37 75.99
CA LEU A 298 -77.56 1.58 76.81
C LEU A 298 -78.82 2.44 76.73
N LEU A 299 -79.34 2.70 75.53
CA LEU A 299 -80.62 3.38 75.30
C LEU A 299 -81.80 2.61 75.89
N ARG A 300 -81.79 1.26 75.85
CA ARG A 300 -82.85 0.45 76.50
C ARG A 300 -82.79 0.56 78.02
N THR A 301 -81.60 0.52 78.61
CA THR A 301 -81.38 0.69 80.05
C THR A 301 -81.77 2.09 80.51
N VAL A 302 -81.34 3.14 79.79
CA VAL A 302 -81.72 4.53 80.06
C VAL A 302 -83.23 4.72 79.96
N VAL A 303 -83.89 4.18 78.93
CA VAL A 303 -85.36 4.25 78.78
C VAL A 303 -86.07 3.44 79.87
N THR A 304 -85.61 2.24 80.19
CA THR A 304 -86.25 1.38 81.22
C THR A 304 -86.13 2.02 82.60
N ASN A 305 -84.96 2.57 82.94
CA ASN A 305 -84.72 3.24 84.20
C ASN A 305 -85.51 4.56 84.29
N ALA A 306 -85.50 5.39 83.23
CA ALA A 306 -86.26 6.65 83.17
C ALA A 306 -87.79 6.45 83.18
N VAL A 307 -88.30 5.29 82.74
CA VAL A 307 -89.73 4.92 82.83
C VAL A 307 -90.11 4.43 84.24
N SER A 308 -89.14 3.99 85.04
CA SER A 308 -89.38 3.41 86.38
C SER A 308 -89.19 4.37 87.56
N SER A 309 -88.61 5.57 87.36
CA SER A 309 -88.53 6.60 88.41
C SER A 309 -88.63 8.05 87.89
N MET A 310 -89.72 8.74 88.25
CA MET A 310 -89.86 10.20 88.13
C MET A 310 -90.60 10.75 89.34
N PRO A 311 -90.00 11.70 90.09
CA PRO A 311 -90.52 13.07 90.05
C PRO A 311 -89.43 14.14 89.81
N SER A 312 -89.87 15.34 89.41
CA SER A 312 -89.10 16.61 89.36
C SER A 312 -87.77 16.63 88.57
N THR A 313 -87.93 16.99 87.30
CA THR A 313 -87.17 18.01 86.52
C THR A 313 -86.00 18.76 87.20
N SER A 314 -85.05 19.21 86.37
CA SER A 314 -83.77 19.88 86.72
C SER A 314 -82.70 18.94 87.27
N ASN A 315 -82.82 18.44 88.50
CA ASN A 315 -81.77 17.62 89.12
C ASN A 315 -81.49 16.34 88.32
N GLY A 316 -82.53 15.69 87.78
CA GLY A 316 -82.37 14.54 86.89
C GLY A 316 -81.64 14.89 85.58
N VAL A 317 -81.82 16.10 85.04
CA VAL A 317 -81.15 16.55 83.80
C VAL A 317 -79.68 16.87 84.07
N GLN A 318 -79.36 17.58 85.15
CA GLN A 318 -77.97 17.82 85.55
C GLN A 318 -77.25 16.52 85.89
N ARG A 319 -77.91 15.59 86.58
CA ARG A 319 -77.36 14.27 86.89
C ARG A 319 -77.10 13.45 85.63
N ILE A 320 -78.06 13.37 84.71
CA ILE A 320 -77.87 12.71 83.40
C ILE A 320 -76.77 13.39 82.59
N GLN A 321 -76.64 14.72 82.63
CA GLN A 321 -75.53 15.44 81.97
C GLN A 321 -74.16 15.16 82.63
N HIS A 322 -74.10 14.99 83.95
CA HIS A 322 -72.87 14.67 84.67
C HIS A 322 -72.46 13.20 84.48
N GLU A 323 -73.41 12.28 84.55
CA GLU A 323 -73.23 10.85 84.28
C GLU A 323 -72.85 10.64 82.80
N LEU A 324 -73.51 11.32 81.82
CA LEU A 324 -73.04 11.29 80.42
C LEU A 324 -71.68 11.98 80.21
N ALA A 325 -71.27 12.95 81.05
CA ALA A 325 -69.94 13.56 80.93
C ALA A 325 -68.84 12.59 81.40
N GLN A 326 -69.09 11.84 82.47
CA GLN A 326 -68.22 10.76 82.95
C GLN A 326 -68.23 9.56 81.99
N ASP A 327 -69.39 9.15 81.49
CA ASP A 327 -69.51 8.08 80.48
C ASP A 327 -68.87 8.47 79.15
N ARG A 328 -68.86 9.76 78.77
CA ARG A 328 -68.10 10.24 77.60
C ARG A 328 -66.60 10.06 77.81
N GLU A 329 -66.10 10.25 79.03
CA GLU A 329 -64.70 10.02 79.36
C GLU A 329 -64.39 8.50 79.42
N LEU A 330 -65.28 7.67 79.95
CA LEU A 330 -65.18 6.21 79.91
C LEU A 330 -65.22 5.64 78.49
N LEU A 331 -66.10 6.14 77.62
CA LEU A 331 -66.17 5.76 76.20
C LEU A 331 -64.95 6.24 75.41
N TRP A 332 -64.43 7.44 75.70
CA TRP A 332 -63.19 7.92 75.12
C TRP A 332 -61.99 7.10 75.58
N ASN A 333 -61.91 6.76 76.86
CA ASN A 333 -60.85 5.91 77.40
C ASN A 333 -60.96 4.47 76.87
N ALA A 334 -62.16 3.91 76.71
CA ALA A 334 -62.34 2.61 76.06
C ALA A 334 -61.91 2.65 74.58
N TYR A 335 -62.23 3.73 73.86
CA TYR A 335 -61.73 3.95 72.50
C TYR A 335 -60.20 4.10 72.45
N GLU A 336 -59.58 4.87 73.35
CA GLU A 336 -58.13 5.04 73.42
C GLU A 336 -57.41 3.76 73.88
N THR A 337 -58.01 2.94 74.75
CA THR A 337 -57.51 1.60 75.10
C THR A 337 -57.58 0.68 73.89
N VAL A 338 -58.71 0.59 73.18
CA VAL A 338 -58.81 -0.23 71.96
C VAL A 338 -57.86 0.28 70.87
N ARG A 339 -57.72 1.61 70.71
CA ARG A 339 -56.73 2.22 69.80
C ARG A 339 -55.30 1.87 70.24
N GLY A 340 -55.03 1.89 71.55
CA GLY A 340 -53.77 1.54 72.17
C GLY A 340 -53.40 0.06 71.96
N ASP A 341 -54.32 -0.86 72.22
CA ASP A 341 -54.15 -2.31 72.02
C ASP A 341 -53.96 -2.64 70.54
N VAL A 342 -54.76 -2.04 69.65
CA VAL A 342 -54.60 -2.20 68.19
C VAL A 342 -53.22 -1.69 67.75
N LEU A 343 -52.82 -0.49 68.17
CA LEU A 343 -51.49 0.04 67.88
C LEU A 343 -50.38 -0.83 68.48
N HIS A 344 -50.49 -1.30 69.73
CA HIS A 344 -49.52 -2.13 70.42
C HIS A 344 -49.35 -3.52 69.77
N LYS A 345 -50.45 -4.10 69.28
CA LYS A 345 -50.47 -5.37 68.54
C LYS A 345 -49.76 -5.24 67.18
N TYR A 346 -49.82 -4.07 66.54
CA TYR A 346 -48.99 -3.77 65.36
C TYR A 346 -47.55 -3.31 65.71
N ARG A 347 -47.32 -2.76 66.91
CA ARG A 347 -46.01 -2.32 67.45
C ARG A 347 -45.05 -3.49 67.73
N THR A 348 -45.55 -4.71 67.88
CA THR A 348 -44.80 -5.83 68.51
C THR A 348 -44.51 -7.06 67.63
N GLN A 349 -45.16 -7.25 66.48
CA GLN A 349 -45.07 -8.54 65.75
C GLN A 349 -44.52 -8.50 64.30
N ALA A 350 -44.40 -7.33 63.65
CA ALA A 350 -44.09 -7.29 62.20
C ALA A 350 -43.05 -6.25 61.71
N PHE A 351 -42.85 -5.11 62.38
CA PHE A 351 -42.25 -3.91 61.75
C PHE A 351 -40.89 -3.43 62.31
N THR A 352 -40.27 -4.16 63.23
CA THR A 352 -39.16 -3.68 64.09
C THR A 352 -37.84 -3.30 63.39
N ASN A 353 -37.62 -3.64 62.11
CA ASN A 353 -36.29 -3.54 61.47
C ASN A 353 -36.19 -2.52 60.31
N LEU A 354 -37.22 -1.70 60.04
CA LEU A 354 -37.29 -0.87 58.81
C LEU A 354 -37.73 0.60 59.01
N LEU A 355 -37.67 1.13 60.24
CA LEU A 355 -37.95 2.55 60.52
C LEU A 355 -36.72 3.24 61.16
N PRO A 356 -36.32 4.44 60.67
CA PRO A 356 -35.23 5.20 61.27
C PRO A 356 -35.43 5.51 62.76
N ALA A 357 -34.33 5.51 63.53
CA ALA A 357 -34.36 5.63 64.99
C ALA A 357 -34.94 6.96 65.53
N ASN A 358 -35.02 8.00 64.69
CA ASN A 358 -35.52 9.33 65.05
C ASN A 358 -37.06 9.48 64.99
N TRP A 359 -37.81 8.39 64.76
CA TRP A 359 -39.28 8.43 64.68
C TRP A 359 -40.01 8.20 66.01
N TYR A 360 -39.27 8.06 67.13
CA TYR A 360 -39.81 7.50 68.39
C TYR A 360 -39.94 8.51 69.57
N GLU A 361 -39.55 9.77 69.40
CA GLU A 361 -39.53 10.75 70.50
C GLU A 361 -40.81 11.58 70.64
N ARG A 362 -41.81 11.04 71.36
CA ARG A 362 -42.78 11.76 72.24
C ARG A 362 -43.92 10.84 72.70
N GLU A 363 -43.83 10.33 73.93
CA GLU A 363 -44.89 9.51 74.56
C GLU A 363 -45.10 9.97 76.02
N PRO A 364 -46.25 10.56 76.40
CA PRO A 364 -46.58 10.90 77.78
C PRO A 364 -47.19 9.70 78.51
N ALA A 365 -46.81 9.49 79.78
CA ALA A 365 -47.02 8.22 80.50
C ALA A 365 -48.46 7.98 81.01
N PRO A 366 -48.92 6.71 81.09
CA PRO A 366 -50.23 6.33 81.62
C PRO A 366 -50.28 6.25 83.16
N ARG A 367 -51.49 6.27 83.74
CA ARG A 367 -51.74 6.00 85.18
C ARG A 367 -52.07 4.52 85.43
N PRO A 368 -51.69 3.94 86.58
CA PRO A 368 -51.85 2.51 86.83
C PRO A 368 -53.21 2.13 87.47
N GLY A 369 -53.75 0.97 87.05
CA GLY A 369 -54.59 0.10 87.90
C GLY A 369 -56.04 -0.15 87.45
N TYR A 370 -56.28 -1.22 86.69
CA TYR A 370 -57.28 -2.28 87.00
C TYR A 370 -57.15 -3.49 86.04
N SER A 371 -57.66 -4.68 86.40
CA SER A 371 -57.48 -5.92 85.60
C SER A 371 -58.49 -7.05 85.92
N GLY A 372 -58.91 -7.81 84.90
CA GLY A 372 -59.64 -9.10 85.00
C GLY A 372 -61.16 -9.00 85.26
N ASN A 373 -62.00 -9.98 84.93
CA ASN A 373 -61.81 -11.24 84.17
C ASN A 373 -63.16 -11.68 83.52
N PRO A 374 -63.20 -12.54 82.46
CA PRO A 374 -64.42 -12.76 81.65
C PRO A 374 -65.11 -14.15 81.86
N GLU A 375 -65.91 -14.54 80.86
CA GLU A 375 -66.55 -15.86 80.58
C GLU A 375 -68.03 -16.09 80.96
N VAL A 376 -68.92 -15.74 80.02
CA VAL A 376 -70.18 -16.48 79.75
C VAL A 376 -70.32 -16.59 78.22
N ARG A 377 -70.55 -17.80 77.67
CA ARG A 377 -70.60 -18.04 76.21
C ARG A 377 -72.02 -17.90 75.63
N ALA A 378 -72.09 -17.53 74.35
CA ALA A 378 -73.28 -16.93 73.73
C ALA A 378 -74.39 -17.90 73.26
N GLU A 379 -74.11 -19.21 73.16
CA GLU A 379 -74.95 -20.16 72.42
C GLU A 379 -76.36 -20.35 73.03
N HIS A 380 -76.47 -20.48 74.36
CA HIS A 380 -77.78 -20.57 75.04
C HIS A 380 -78.64 -19.30 74.85
N TRP A 381 -78.00 -18.13 74.81
CA TRP A 381 -78.70 -16.83 74.74
C TRP A 381 -79.45 -16.62 73.42
N LEU A 382 -79.03 -17.29 72.35
CA LEU A 382 -79.66 -17.22 71.03
C LEU A 382 -80.96 -18.02 70.94
N ILE A 383 -81.09 -19.10 71.72
CA ILE A 383 -82.30 -19.95 71.75
C ILE A 383 -83.41 -19.24 72.52
N ASP A 384 -83.12 -18.73 73.72
CA ASP A 384 -84.10 -18.02 74.56
C ASP A 384 -84.56 -16.70 73.93
N ALA A 385 -83.67 -15.99 73.21
CA ALA A 385 -84.01 -14.76 72.50
C ALA A 385 -85.02 -14.99 71.36
N ALA A 386 -84.99 -16.14 70.70
CA ALA A 386 -85.99 -16.50 69.68
C ALA A 386 -87.39 -16.68 70.29
N ALA A 387 -87.49 -17.36 71.44
CA ALA A 387 -88.75 -17.49 72.19
C ALA A 387 -89.30 -16.13 72.68
N ALA A 388 -88.42 -15.27 73.21
CA ALA A 388 -88.79 -13.91 73.63
C ALA A 388 -89.28 -13.02 72.45
N THR A 389 -88.73 -13.22 71.25
CA THR A 389 -89.12 -12.48 70.03
C THR A 389 -90.55 -12.81 69.57
N GLU A 390 -91.05 -14.00 69.87
CA GLU A 390 -92.45 -14.37 69.63
C GLU A 390 -93.39 -13.77 70.68
N ALA A 391 -93.00 -13.78 71.96
CA ALA A 391 -93.77 -13.19 73.05
C ALA A 391 -93.99 -11.67 72.89
N VAL A 392 -92.96 -10.93 72.44
CA VAL A 392 -93.05 -9.48 72.17
C VAL A 392 -94.01 -9.17 71.01
N ARG A 393 -94.23 -10.10 70.08
CA ARG A 393 -95.14 -9.92 68.94
C ARG A 393 -96.63 -9.97 69.34
N GLY A 394 -96.96 -10.53 70.51
CA GLY A 394 -98.34 -10.74 70.97
C GLY A 394 -98.96 -9.60 71.80
N ALA A 395 -98.19 -8.62 72.27
CA ALA A 395 -98.63 -7.69 73.32
C ALA A 395 -98.83 -6.24 72.81
N GLY A 396 -100.06 -5.89 72.39
CA GLY A 396 -100.39 -4.52 71.94
C GLY A 396 -101.73 -3.99 72.48
N ILE A 397 -101.70 -2.84 73.18
CA ILE A 397 -102.86 -2.10 73.73
C ILE A 397 -102.59 -0.57 73.70
N ARG A 398 -103.63 0.27 73.89
CA ARG A 398 -103.67 1.73 73.66
C ARG A 398 -104.27 2.44 74.93
N VAL A 399 -104.54 3.76 75.06
CA VAL A 399 -104.72 4.88 74.11
C VAL A 399 -104.62 6.27 74.82
N THR A 400 -104.09 7.31 74.12
CA THR A 400 -104.32 8.78 74.37
C THR A 400 -104.07 9.39 75.78
N SER A 401 -104.51 10.62 76.12
CA SER A 401 -104.04 11.97 75.68
C SER A 401 -104.27 12.97 76.86
N ASN A 402 -103.63 14.14 77.02
CA ASN A 402 -103.79 15.36 76.20
C ASN A 402 -102.54 16.28 76.15
N GLY A 403 -101.63 16.27 77.14
CA GLY A 403 -100.37 17.04 77.07
C GLY A 403 -99.26 16.34 76.26
N ARG A 404 -99.34 15.00 76.19
CA ARG A 404 -98.29 14.15 75.59
C ARG A 404 -98.02 14.41 74.12
N ALA A 405 -98.93 15.02 73.35
CA ALA A 405 -98.70 15.26 71.93
C ALA A 405 -97.56 16.26 71.66
N GLN A 406 -97.45 17.32 72.47
CA GLN A 406 -96.37 18.30 72.36
C GLN A 406 -95.12 17.81 73.09
N GLN A 407 -95.22 17.30 74.32
CA GLN A 407 -94.05 16.76 75.04
C GLN A 407 -93.39 15.58 74.31
N ARG A 408 -94.17 14.71 73.63
CA ARG A 408 -93.61 13.66 72.77
C ARG A 408 -92.96 14.25 71.52
N ARG A 409 -93.44 15.38 70.99
CA ARG A 409 -92.81 16.08 69.86
C ARG A 409 -91.51 16.72 70.29
N GLU A 410 -91.48 17.47 71.38
CA GLU A 410 -90.27 18.05 71.99
C GLU A 410 -89.24 16.98 72.37
N LEU A 411 -89.66 15.82 72.91
CA LEU A 411 -88.77 14.71 73.19
C LEU A 411 -88.27 14.01 71.92
N ILE A 412 -89.11 13.87 70.89
CA ILE A 412 -88.71 13.33 69.57
C ILE A 412 -87.78 14.32 68.85
N ASP A 413 -88.02 15.62 68.90
CA ASP A 413 -87.19 16.66 68.27
C ASP A 413 -85.86 16.80 69.01
N THR A 414 -85.85 16.68 70.34
CA THR A 414 -84.61 16.61 71.13
C THR A 414 -83.85 15.33 70.81
N ALA A 415 -84.52 14.17 70.77
CA ALA A 415 -83.91 12.90 70.38
C ALA A 415 -83.41 12.93 68.93
N ALA A 416 -84.14 13.54 67.99
CA ALA A 416 -83.75 13.70 66.59
C ALA A 416 -82.63 14.74 66.41
N THR A 417 -82.52 15.74 67.29
CA THR A 417 -81.40 16.68 67.33
C THR A 417 -80.13 15.99 67.86
N VAL A 418 -80.26 15.15 68.90
CA VAL A 418 -79.16 14.34 69.43
C VAL A 418 -78.74 13.26 68.44
N LEU A 419 -79.69 12.50 67.90
CA LEU A 419 -79.46 11.47 66.87
C LEU A 419 -78.96 12.09 65.55
N GLY A 420 -79.43 13.28 65.17
CA GLY A 420 -78.95 14.01 63.98
C GLY A 420 -77.54 14.57 64.15
N ARG A 421 -77.17 14.99 65.37
CA ARG A 421 -75.77 15.32 65.71
C ARG A 421 -74.89 14.06 65.82
N TYR A 422 -75.46 12.94 66.25
CA TYR A 422 -74.77 11.64 66.27
C TYR A 422 -74.56 11.10 64.86
N ASP A 423 -75.57 11.19 63.98
CA ASP A 423 -75.50 10.85 62.55
C ASP A 423 -74.54 11.79 61.81
N ALA A 424 -74.54 13.09 62.12
CA ALA A 424 -73.52 14.01 61.62
C ALA A 424 -72.10 13.63 62.09
N ALA A 425 -71.91 13.29 63.37
CA ALA A 425 -70.61 12.85 63.90
C ALA A 425 -70.18 11.48 63.36
N VAL A 426 -71.12 10.55 63.11
CA VAL A 426 -70.86 9.26 62.47
C VAL A 426 -70.51 9.48 60.99
N ARG A 427 -71.22 10.33 60.26
CA ARG A 427 -70.90 10.69 58.87
C ARG A 427 -69.57 11.43 58.74
N ASP A 428 -69.22 12.30 59.68
CA ASP A 428 -67.93 12.99 59.70
C ASP A 428 -66.79 12.04 60.08
N ALA A 429 -67.03 11.10 61.02
CA ALA A 429 -66.12 10.00 61.30
C ALA A 429 -65.98 9.03 60.11
N GLU A 430 -67.05 8.76 59.36
CA GLU A 430 -67.02 7.94 58.15
C GLU A 430 -66.36 8.67 56.97
N LEU A 431 -66.59 9.97 56.77
CA LEU A 431 -65.87 10.78 55.78
C LEU A 431 -64.39 10.93 56.14
N THR A 432 -64.07 11.08 57.42
CA THR A 432 -62.70 11.08 57.93
C THR A 432 -62.05 9.71 57.80
N ALA A 433 -62.78 8.62 58.05
CA ALA A 433 -62.30 7.25 57.85
C ALA A 433 -62.15 6.92 56.37
N GLN A 434 -63.04 7.38 55.49
CA GLN A 434 -62.94 7.24 54.04
C GLN A 434 -61.76 8.05 53.50
N HIS A 435 -61.59 9.33 53.90
CA HIS A 435 -60.41 10.11 53.53
C HIS A 435 -59.12 9.49 54.06
N LYS A 436 -59.08 9.04 55.33
CA LYS A 436 -57.91 8.35 55.89
C LYS A 436 -57.66 7.01 55.19
N THR A 437 -58.68 6.26 54.79
CA THR A 437 -58.54 4.97 54.08
C THR A 437 -58.16 5.15 52.62
N ALA A 438 -58.70 6.16 51.93
CA ALA A 438 -58.32 6.52 50.56
C ALA A 438 -56.91 7.09 50.52
N LYS A 439 -56.53 7.91 51.51
CA LYS A 439 -55.15 8.34 51.72
C LYS A 439 -54.25 7.15 52.07
N LEU A 440 -54.67 6.23 52.95
CA LEU A 440 -53.92 5.01 53.24
C LEU A 440 -53.73 4.18 51.96
N PHE A 441 -54.76 4.00 51.15
CA PHE A 441 -54.67 3.31 49.86
C PHE A 441 -53.74 4.03 48.89
N THR A 442 -53.75 5.36 48.85
CA THR A 442 -52.87 6.17 47.99
C THR A 442 -51.42 6.12 48.45
N ASP A 443 -51.17 6.27 49.76
CA ASP A 443 -49.85 6.19 50.38
C ASP A 443 -49.29 4.76 50.29
N VAL A 444 -50.14 3.73 50.46
CA VAL A 444 -49.80 2.30 50.27
C VAL A 444 -49.59 1.95 48.81
N PHE A 445 -50.39 2.45 47.85
CA PHE A 445 -50.10 2.23 46.42
C PHE A 445 -48.86 3.00 45.97
N ALA A 446 -48.60 4.19 46.53
CA ALA A 446 -47.35 4.92 46.30
C ALA A 446 -46.15 4.23 46.97
N GLN A 447 -46.35 3.57 48.12
CA GLN A 447 -45.33 2.73 48.76
C GLN A 447 -45.11 1.43 48.00
N PHE A 448 -46.17 0.77 47.53
CA PHE A 448 -46.10 -0.40 46.64
C PHE A 448 -45.43 -0.03 45.32
N ARG A 449 -45.76 1.11 44.69
CA ARG A 449 -45.10 1.54 43.44
C ARG A 449 -43.63 1.88 43.67
N ARG A 450 -43.26 2.47 44.82
CA ARG A 450 -41.85 2.66 45.23
C ARG A 450 -41.13 1.34 45.52
N GLN A 451 -41.76 0.43 46.26
CA GLN A 451 -41.22 -0.89 46.59
C GLN A 451 -41.10 -1.79 45.37
N MET A 452 -42.07 -1.77 44.46
CA MET A 452 -42.01 -2.45 43.16
C MET A 452 -40.98 -1.81 42.25
N SER A 453 -40.85 -0.48 42.17
CA SER A 453 -39.72 0.12 41.45
C SER A 453 -38.38 -0.35 42.02
N VAL A 454 -38.17 -0.31 43.35
CA VAL A 454 -36.91 -0.77 43.98
C VAL A 454 -36.70 -2.29 43.85
N ALA A 455 -37.75 -3.10 43.94
CA ALA A 455 -37.68 -4.55 43.80
C ALA A 455 -37.49 -4.98 42.35
N ILE A 456 -38.14 -4.31 41.40
CA ILE A 456 -37.93 -4.52 39.96
C ILE A 456 -36.54 -4.04 39.56
N THR A 457 -36.05 -2.89 40.05
CA THR A 457 -34.65 -2.48 39.85
C THR A 457 -33.72 -3.55 40.41
N ARG A 458 -33.86 -4.01 41.66
CA ARG A 458 -33.04 -5.11 42.20
C ARG A 458 -33.14 -6.43 41.43
N MET A 459 -34.34 -6.83 40.99
CA MET A 459 -34.53 -8.02 40.16
C MET A 459 -33.88 -7.84 38.79
N THR A 460 -33.87 -6.61 38.26
CA THR A 460 -33.20 -6.27 37.00
C THR A 460 -31.69 -6.25 37.21
N ASP A 461 -31.17 -5.63 38.26
CA ASP A 461 -29.75 -5.66 38.64
C ASP A 461 -29.26 -7.10 38.82
N GLN A 462 -30.05 -7.97 39.46
CA GLN A 462 -29.75 -9.39 39.62
C GLN A 462 -29.83 -10.16 38.30
N TYR A 463 -30.83 -9.91 37.45
CA TYR A 463 -30.96 -10.54 36.13
C TYR A 463 -29.84 -10.11 35.19
N VAL A 464 -29.49 -8.82 35.19
CA VAL A 464 -28.34 -8.21 34.52
C VAL A 464 -27.05 -8.84 35.02
N ALA A 465 -26.84 -8.95 36.34
CA ALA A 465 -25.63 -9.56 36.90
C ALA A 465 -25.50 -11.06 36.57
N VAL A 466 -26.60 -11.82 36.48
CA VAL A 466 -26.59 -13.26 36.20
C VAL A 466 -26.48 -13.56 34.70
N GLU A 467 -27.34 -12.96 33.86
CA GLU A 467 -27.37 -13.23 32.42
C GLU A 467 -26.23 -12.50 31.68
N LEU A 468 -25.86 -11.26 32.05
CA LEU A 468 -24.64 -10.63 31.49
C LEU A 468 -23.36 -11.21 32.11
N GLY A 469 -23.42 -11.76 33.32
CA GLY A 469 -22.30 -12.50 33.92
C GLY A 469 -21.93 -13.78 33.18
N ALA A 470 -22.84 -14.31 32.34
CA ALA A 470 -22.58 -15.40 31.41
C ALA A 470 -22.01 -14.92 30.06
N ILE A 471 -22.19 -13.64 29.70
CA ILE A 471 -21.57 -13.05 28.50
C ILE A 471 -20.10 -12.77 28.83
N THR A 472 -19.20 -13.59 28.28
CA THR A 472 -17.76 -13.36 28.44
C THR A 472 -17.41 -12.01 27.80
N PRO A 473 -16.88 -11.03 28.55
CA PRO A 473 -16.56 -9.73 27.98
C PRO A 473 -15.46 -9.87 26.94
N CYS A 474 -15.71 -9.32 25.75
CA CYS A 474 -14.68 -9.15 24.74
C CYS A 474 -13.51 -8.32 25.32
N PRO A 475 -12.24 -8.58 24.95
CA PRO A 475 -11.11 -7.79 25.45
C PRO A 475 -11.33 -6.29 25.28
N GLY A 476 -10.82 -5.49 26.22
CA GLY A 476 -11.08 -4.04 26.34
C GLY A 476 -10.52 -3.17 25.22
N GLU A 477 -10.00 -3.78 24.16
CA GLU A 477 -9.35 -3.17 23.00
C GLU A 477 -10.27 -3.19 21.75
N ALA A 478 -11.52 -3.62 21.89
CA ALA A 478 -12.52 -3.75 20.82
C ALA A 478 -13.10 -2.41 20.30
N THR A 479 -12.27 -1.37 20.20
CA THR A 479 -12.56 -0.08 19.55
C THR A 479 -11.97 -0.04 18.14
N PRO A 480 -12.42 0.86 17.25
CA PRO A 480 -11.75 1.08 15.96
C PRO A 480 -10.24 1.36 16.16
N VAL A 481 -9.40 0.87 15.26
CA VAL A 481 -7.94 0.89 15.44
C VAL A 481 -7.38 2.31 15.45
N TRP A 482 -7.93 3.20 14.61
CA TRP A 482 -7.65 4.64 14.64
C TRP A 482 -8.13 5.36 15.92
N GLN A 483 -8.88 4.68 16.79
CA GLN A 483 -9.37 5.18 18.07
C GLN A 483 -8.64 4.52 19.27
N ALA A 484 -8.03 3.35 19.06
CA ALA A 484 -7.20 2.64 20.04
C ALA A 484 -5.73 3.12 20.05
N VAL A 485 -5.27 3.76 18.97
CA VAL A 485 -3.88 4.08 18.71
C VAL A 485 -3.61 5.58 18.90
N ALA A 486 -2.51 5.94 19.57
CA ALA A 486 -2.19 7.33 19.94
C ALA A 486 -1.65 8.20 18.80
N ASP A 487 -1.12 7.59 17.74
CA ASP A 487 -0.70 8.25 16.50
C ASP A 487 -0.94 7.28 15.32
N ALA A 488 -1.71 7.73 14.32
CA ALA A 488 -2.02 6.97 13.11
C ALA A 488 -0.78 6.46 12.35
N THR A 489 0.43 7.02 12.55
CA THR A 489 1.67 6.45 11.99
C THR A 489 1.98 5.04 12.51
N THR A 490 1.49 4.67 13.70
CA THR A 490 1.79 3.39 14.36
C THR A 490 0.76 2.29 14.08
N ILE A 491 -0.25 2.57 13.25
CA ILE A 491 -1.15 1.54 12.72
C ILE A 491 -0.34 0.63 11.77
N ALA A 492 -0.24 -0.66 12.10
CA ALA A 492 0.52 -1.64 11.32
C ALA A 492 -0.43 -2.54 10.50
N PRO A 493 -0.75 -2.19 9.24
CA PRO A 493 -1.75 -2.91 8.46
C PRO A 493 -1.32 -4.36 8.20
N SER A 494 -2.20 -5.30 8.49
CA SER A 494 -1.88 -6.74 8.53
C SER A 494 -2.99 -7.56 7.86
N PRO A 495 -2.67 -8.62 7.09
CA PRO A 495 -3.69 -9.48 6.49
C PRO A 495 -4.50 -10.16 7.61
N PRO A 496 -5.82 -9.93 7.71
CA PRO A 496 -6.61 -10.40 8.84
C PRO A 496 -6.74 -11.94 8.87
N THR A 497 -6.88 -12.50 10.07
CA THR A 497 -7.25 -13.91 10.24
C THR A 497 -8.72 -14.13 9.93
N ARG A 498 -9.59 -13.18 10.29
CA ARG A 498 -10.97 -13.03 9.83
C ARG A 498 -11.30 -11.55 9.69
N MET A 499 -12.23 -11.22 8.79
CA MET A 499 -12.70 -9.86 8.52
C MET A 499 -13.61 -9.33 9.65
N VAL A 500 -13.07 -9.20 10.87
CA VAL A 500 -13.81 -8.86 12.09
C VAL A 500 -13.60 -7.40 12.47
N PHE A 501 -14.68 -6.60 12.51
CA PHE A 501 -14.61 -5.15 12.70
C PHE A 501 -15.53 -4.61 13.82
N PRO A 502 -15.11 -3.61 14.60
CA PRO A 502 -15.93 -2.98 15.65
C PRO A 502 -16.98 -2.01 15.09
N LEU A 503 -18.25 -2.25 15.39
CA LEU A 503 -19.38 -1.41 14.92
C LEU A 503 -19.77 -0.29 15.89
N GLY A 504 -19.72 -0.58 17.19
CA GLY A 504 -20.28 0.27 18.22
C GLY A 504 -20.50 -0.46 19.54
N LEU A 505 -21.16 0.24 20.47
CA LEU A 505 -21.52 -0.26 21.78
C LEU A 505 -23.03 -0.54 21.84
N ILE A 506 -23.42 -1.79 22.06
CA ILE A 506 -24.83 -2.14 22.31
C ILE A 506 -25.14 -2.02 23.80
N ARG A 507 -26.27 -1.38 24.13
CA ARG A 507 -26.79 -1.25 25.51
C ARG A 507 -28.26 -1.64 25.55
N LEU A 508 -28.68 -2.21 26.69
CA LEU A 508 -30.08 -2.32 27.06
C LEU A 508 -30.55 -0.92 27.49
N THR A 509 -31.38 -0.29 26.68
CA THR A 509 -31.78 1.11 26.91
C THR A 509 -33.00 1.22 27.82
N GLN A 510 -33.95 0.30 27.68
CA GLN A 510 -35.10 0.19 28.57
C GLN A 510 -35.59 -1.25 28.68
N ALA A 511 -36.19 -1.58 29.83
CA ALA A 511 -37.04 -2.76 29.99
C ALA A 511 -38.50 -2.32 30.11
N ARG A 512 -39.41 -2.97 29.39
CA ARG A 512 -40.86 -2.78 29.52
C ARG A 512 -41.46 -4.01 30.21
N ILE A 513 -41.79 -3.85 31.49
CA ILE A 513 -42.26 -4.93 32.36
C ILE A 513 -43.76 -4.77 32.57
N HIS A 514 -44.52 -5.66 31.95
CA HIS A 514 -45.97 -5.78 32.10
C HIS A 514 -46.28 -6.59 33.35
N THR A 515 -47.12 -6.04 34.20
CA THR A 515 -47.57 -6.67 35.44
C THR A 515 -49.08 -6.74 35.50
N GLU A 516 -49.62 -7.82 36.08
CA GLU A 516 -51.05 -7.99 36.33
C GLU A 516 -51.27 -8.26 37.82
N LEU A 517 -51.94 -7.34 38.51
CA LEU A 517 -52.33 -7.50 39.91
C LEU A 517 -53.86 -7.70 39.98
N THR A 518 -54.31 -8.93 40.23
CA THR A 518 -55.71 -9.19 40.55
C THR A 518 -55.99 -8.79 42.00
N VAL A 519 -56.75 -7.72 42.21
CA VAL A 519 -57.13 -7.20 43.54
C VAL A 519 -58.52 -7.72 43.92
N PRO A 520 -58.67 -8.45 45.05
CA PRO A 520 -59.98 -8.86 45.56
C PRO A 520 -60.88 -7.67 45.89
N ALA A 521 -62.17 -7.79 45.60
CA ALA A 521 -63.11 -6.67 45.68
C ALA A 521 -63.51 -6.28 47.12
N PRO A 522 -63.96 -5.02 47.36
CA PRO A 522 -64.04 -3.88 46.44
C PRO A 522 -63.01 -2.75 46.72
N PRO A 523 -62.70 -1.88 45.73
CA PRO A 523 -63.03 -2.01 44.31
C PRO A 523 -62.05 -3.01 43.68
N GLY A 524 -62.57 -4.16 43.25
CA GLY A 524 -61.74 -5.25 42.73
C GLY A 524 -61.63 -5.20 41.23
N GLY A 525 -60.55 -5.78 40.70
CA GLY A 525 -60.28 -5.83 39.27
C GLY A 525 -58.92 -6.43 38.97
N LYS A 526 -58.68 -6.68 37.68
CA LYS A 526 -57.32 -6.84 37.16
C LYS A 526 -56.72 -5.45 36.99
N HIS A 527 -55.61 -5.18 37.64
CA HIS A 527 -54.84 -3.95 37.47
C HIS A 527 -53.59 -4.27 36.65
N GLU A 528 -53.65 -3.94 35.36
CA GLU A 528 -52.51 -4.02 34.46
C GLU A 528 -51.66 -2.76 34.57
N HIS A 529 -50.36 -2.94 34.82
CA HIS A 529 -49.38 -1.86 34.88
C HIS A 529 -48.15 -2.22 34.07
N THR A 530 -47.82 -1.39 33.08
CA THR A 530 -46.55 -1.48 32.34
C THR A 530 -45.55 -0.53 32.98
N PHE A 531 -44.46 -1.07 33.51
CA PHE A 531 -43.33 -0.32 34.04
C PHE A 531 -42.25 -0.24 32.96
N THR A 532 -42.03 0.94 32.39
CA THR A 532 -40.84 1.23 31.60
C THR A 532 -39.72 1.65 32.54
N LEU A 533 -38.64 0.88 32.58
CA LEU A 533 -37.44 1.21 33.36
C LEU A 533 -36.33 1.63 32.38
N PRO A 534 -35.78 2.85 32.48
CA PRO A 534 -34.56 3.19 31.77
C PRO A 534 -33.40 2.42 32.40
N LEU A 535 -32.60 1.74 31.58
CA LEU A 535 -31.49 0.88 32.01
C LEU A 535 -30.15 1.26 31.36
N GLU A 536 -30.14 2.32 30.55
CA GLU A 536 -28.96 2.72 29.76
C GLU A 536 -27.76 3.15 30.63
N GLU A 537 -28.02 3.72 31.82
CA GLU A 537 -26.99 4.09 32.79
C GLU A 537 -26.53 2.90 33.65
N SER A 538 -27.42 1.93 33.92
CA SER A 538 -27.18 0.77 34.78
C SER A 538 -26.58 -0.43 34.04
N THR A 539 -26.72 -0.48 32.70
CA THR A 539 -26.22 -1.59 31.88
C THR A 539 -24.85 -1.27 31.32
N PRO A 540 -23.81 -2.12 31.54
CA PRO A 540 -22.52 -1.92 30.90
C PRO A 540 -22.65 -1.98 29.37
N PRO A 541 -21.89 -1.15 28.62
CA PRO A 541 -21.83 -1.27 27.17
C PRO A 541 -21.14 -2.57 26.76
N ILE A 542 -21.75 -3.30 25.83
CA ILE A 542 -21.12 -4.47 25.20
C ILE A 542 -20.58 -4.02 23.84
N PRO A 543 -19.26 -4.15 23.55
CA PRO A 543 -18.73 -3.86 22.22
C PRO A 543 -19.22 -4.91 21.21
N VAL A 544 -19.66 -4.45 20.04
CA VAL A 544 -20.14 -5.33 18.96
C VAL A 544 -19.07 -5.42 17.87
N LEU A 545 -18.59 -6.65 17.65
CA LEU A 545 -17.75 -7.02 16.51
C LEU A 545 -18.61 -7.67 15.41
N LEU A 546 -18.33 -7.33 14.14
CA LEU A 546 -18.97 -7.88 12.95
C LEU A 546 -17.96 -8.74 12.17
N ASP A 547 -18.19 -10.05 12.12
CA ASP A 547 -17.40 -10.99 11.33
C ASP A 547 -17.93 -11.05 9.88
N LEU A 548 -17.35 -10.26 8.99
CA LEU A 548 -17.79 -10.12 7.60
C LEU A 548 -17.55 -11.38 6.75
N ASP A 549 -16.66 -12.30 7.15
CA ASP A 549 -16.53 -13.62 6.49
C ASP A 549 -17.81 -14.46 6.70
N ASP A 550 -18.46 -14.33 7.86
CA ASP A 550 -19.70 -15.03 8.23
C ASP A 550 -20.96 -14.24 7.84
N THR A 551 -21.00 -12.92 8.06
CA THR A 551 -22.19 -12.11 7.75
C THR A 551 -22.29 -11.72 6.28
N GLY A 552 -21.17 -11.42 5.62
CA GLY A 552 -21.13 -10.80 4.29
C GLY A 552 -21.54 -9.33 4.24
N GLY A 553 -21.93 -8.73 5.36
CA GLY A 553 -22.42 -7.36 5.37
C GLY A 553 -23.22 -6.92 6.60
N ILE A 554 -23.81 -5.74 6.48
CA ILE A 554 -24.67 -5.09 7.48
C ILE A 554 -25.71 -4.17 6.79
N VAL A 555 -26.90 -4.09 7.39
CA VAL A 555 -27.87 -3.00 7.13
C VAL A 555 -28.09 -2.24 8.43
N THR A 556 -28.12 -0.90 8.37
CA THR A 556 -28.13 0.00 9.53
C THR A 556 -28.97 1.26 9.24
N ASP A 557 -29.60 1.84 10.26
CA ASP A 557 -30.25 3.16 10.18
C ASP A 557 -29.24 4.32 10.37
N SER A 558 -27.99 4.01 10.73
CA SER A 558 -26.96 4.98 11.08
C SER A 558 -25.78 4.97 10.11
N THR A 559 -25.64 6.06 9.34
CA THR A 559 -24.50 6.32 8.44
C THR A 559 -23.15 6.25 9.16
N ALA A 560 -23.10 6.67 10.43
CA ALA A 560 -21.86 6.65 11.23
C ALA A 560 -21.32 5.23 11.47
N VAL A 561 -22.17 4.19 11.45
CA VAL A 561 -21.70 2.80 11.47
C VAL A 561 -20.96 2.45 10.17
N VAL A 562 -21.46 2.92 9.03
CA VAL A 562 -20.85 2.69 7.70
C VAL A 562 -19.56 3.49 7.53
N GLU A 563 -19.53 4.76 7.96
CA GLU A 563 -18.32 5.60 7.94
C GLU A 563 -17.20 5.00 8.80
N ASN A 564 -17.50 4.64 10.07
CA ASN A 564 -16.53 4.04 10.98
C ASN A 564 -16.00 2.70 10.44
N LEU A 565 -16.90 1.81 9.98
CA LEU A 565 -16.51 0.52 9.40
C LEU A 565 -15.61 0.70 8.18
N THR A 566 -15.95 1.64 7.29
CA THR A 566 -15.17 1.90 6.07
C THR A 566 -13.77 2.45 6.38
N LEU A 567 -13.67 3.40 7.32
CA LEU A 567 -12.38 3.96 7.75
C LEU A 567 -11.52 2.92 8.50
N ASP A 568 -12.12 2.08 9.33
CA ASP A 568 -11.39 1.04 10.07
C ASP A 568 -10.91 -0.09 9.15
N MET A 569 -11.73 -0.51 8.18
CA MET A 569 -11.31 -1.43 7.12
C MET A 569 -10.16 -0.84 6.29
N LEU A 570 -10.20 0.44 5.91
CA LEU A 570 -9.13 1.08 5.14
C LEU A 570 -7.83 1.27 5.93
N ALA A 571 -7.91 1.48 7.25
CA ALA A 571 -6.72 1.65 8.10
C ALA A 571 -6.05 0.32 8.47
N THR A 572 -6.81 -0.78 8.58
CA THR A 572 -6.29 -2.07 9.05
C THR A 572 -5.88 -3.02 7.93
N LEU A 573 -6.58 -3.01 6.79
CA LEU A 573 -6.26 -3.84 5.64
C LEU A 573 -5.01 -3.29 4.94
N PRO A 574 -4.04 -4.14 4.55
CA PRO A 574 -2.91 -3.68 3.76
C PRO A 574 -3.38 -3.01 2.46
N ALA A 575 -2.78 -1.86 2.15
CA ALA A 575 -3.26 -0.96 1.13
C ALA A 575 -3.37 -1.62 -0.26
N GLY A 576 -4.38 -1.19 -1.02
CA GLY A 576 -4.77 -1.79 -2.30
C GLY A 576 -5.61 -3.07 -2.18
N ARG A 577 -5.85 -3.61 -0.97
CA ARG A 577 -6.69 -4.82 -0.75
C ARG A 577 -8.17 -4.55 -0.47
N LEU A 578 -8.61 -3.30 -0.54
CA LEU A 578 -10.03 -2.95 -0.48
C LEU A 578 -10.39 -2.05 -1.66
N LYS A 579 -11.35 -2.49 -2.46
CA LYS A 579 -12.06 -1.67 -3.43
C LYS A 579 -13.45 -1.34 -2.90
N ILE A 580 -13.94 -0.13 -3.16
CA ILE A 580 -15.21 0.36 -2.64
C ILE A 580 -16.11 0.78 -3.80
N ASP A 581 -17.17 0.02 -4.03
CA ASP A 581 -18.20 0.34 -5.03
C ASP A 581 -19.34 1.11 -4.34
N VAL A 582 -19.70 2.30 -4.83
CA VAL A 582 -20.59 3.23 -4.12
C VAL A 582 -21.89 3.45 -4.89
N VAL A 583 -23.03 3.14 -4.27
CA VAL A 583 -24.38 3.43 -4.76
C VAL A 583 -25.01 4.52 -3.89
N ASP A 584 -25.15 5.74 -4.43
CA ASP A 584 -25.77 6.88 -3.75
C ASP A 584 -26.88 7.48 -4.64
N PRO A 585 -28.13 6.98 -4.53
CA PRO A 585 -29.23 7.35 -5.41
C PRO A 585 -29.87 8.71 -5.07
N MET A 586 -29.58 9.27 -3.90
CA MET A 586 -30.28 10.43 -3.33
C MET A 586 -29.39 11.67 -3.20
N LYS A 587 -28.11 11.47 -2.85
CA LYS A 587 -27.17 12.54 -2.50
C LYS A 587 -25.99 12.64 -3.49
N VAL A 588 -25.96 11.79 -4.52
CA VAL A 588 -25.05 11.84 -5.69
C VAL A 588 -23.58 11.93 -5.29
N GLY A 589 -23.17 11.11 -4.32
CA GLY A 589 -21.78 11.02 -3.85
C GLY A 589 -21.42 12.01 -2.74
N ALA A 590 -22.34 12.86 -2.27
CA ALA A 590 -22.09 13.66 -1.06
C ALA A 590 -21.97 12.76 0.20
N SER A 591 -22.49 11.53 0.15
CA SER A 591 -22.27 10.52 1.20
C SER A 591 -20.81 10.06 1.32
N MET A 592 -19.96 10.33 0.31
CA MET A 592 -18.51 10.03 0.30
C MET A 592 -17.64 11.16 0.87
N ASN A 593 -18.23 12.23 1.42
CA ASN A 593 -17.48 13.39 1.93
C ASN A 593 -16.36 13.04 2.93
N PHE A 594 -16.49 11.92 3.66
CA PHE A 594 -15.48 11.45 4.61
C PHE A 594 -14.21 10.85 3.97
N LEU A 595 -14.19 10.60 2.65
CA LEU A 595 -13.07 10.00 1.90
C LEU A 595 -12.40 10.93 0.86
N TYR A 596 -12.90 12.16 0.64
CA TYR A 596 -12.27 13.09 -0.31
C TYR A 596 -10.88 13.61 0.11
N GLY A 597 -10.35 13.19 1.26
CA GLY A 597 -8.99 13.52 1.72
C GLY A 597 -7.87 12.60 1.21
N VAL A 598 -8.17 11.50 0.50
CA VAL A 598 -7.16 10.51 0.03
C VAL A 598 -6.51 10.89 -1.32
N GLY A 599 -6.66 12.14 -1.76
CA GLY A 599 -6.04 12.65 -3.00
C GLY A 599 -6.36 11.82 -4.25
N GLU A 600 -5.41 11.80 -5.20
CA GLU A 600 -5.50 10.95 -6.40
C GLU A 600 -5.38 9.44 -6.06
N ALA A 601 -4.76 9.09 -4.93
CA ALA A 601 -4.68 7.71 -4.46
C ALA A 601 -6.05 7.09 -4.16
N GLY A 602 -7.07 7.91 -3.87
CA GLY A 602 -8.46 7.48 -3.68
C GLY A 602 -9.06 6.74 -4.89
N GLU A 603 -8.61 7.02 -6.11
CA GLU A 603 -9.07 6.32 -7.32
C GLU A 603 -8.73 4.82 -7.27
N LYS A 604 -7.63 4.42 -6.60
CA LYS A 604 -7.28 3.00 -6.38
C LYS A 604 -8.27 2.27 -5.48
N ILE A 605 -9.00 2.99 -4.61
CA ILE A 605 -10.01 2.45 -3.71
C ILE A 605 -11.38 2.43 -4.40
N TYR A 606 -11.91 3.61 -4.77
CA TYR A 606 -13.31 3.78 -5.18
C TYR A 606 -13.53 4.14 -6.65
N GLY A 607 -12.46 4.19 -7.46
CA GLY A 607 -12.52 4.52 -8.87
C GLY A 607 -13.07 5.93 -9.16
N GLN A 608 -13.52 6.14 -10.40
CA GLN A 608 -14.08 7.42 -10.85
C GLN A 608 -15.63 7.45 -10.89
N LYS A 609 -16.31 6.35 -10.54
CA LYS A 609 -17.77 6.19 -10.71
C LYS A 609 -18.49 6.04 -9.38
N VAL A 610 -19.33 7.02 -9.05
CA VAL A 610 -20.46 6.81 -8.12
C VAL A 610 -21.65 6.30 -8.94
N TRP A 611 -22.23 5.20 -8.49
CA TRP A 611 -23.35 4.52 -9.13
C TRP A 611 -24.69 5.07 -8.60
N GLY A 612 -25.73 5.02 -9.45
CA GLY A 612 -27.08 5.41 -9.10
C GLY A 612 -28.13 4.50 -9.74
N SER A 613 -29.42 4.78 -9.52
CA SER A 613 -30.54 3.90 -9.91
C SER A 613 -30.66 3.59 -11.41
N HIS A 614 -29.88 4.26 -12.28
CA HIS A 614 -29.90 4.06 -13.73
C HIS A 614 -28.78 3.15 -14.26
N ASN A 615 -27.69 2.94 -13.51
CA ASN A 615 -26.54 2.12 -13.91
C ASN A 615 -26.15 1.02 -12.90
N VAL A 616 -26.86 0.90 -11.77
CA VAL A 616 -26.65 -0.17 -10.76
C VAL A 616 -26.65 -1.59 -11.34
N ASN A 617 -27.37 -1.85 -12.44
CA ASN A 617 -27.37 -3.16 -13.12
C ASN A 617 -26.03 -3.52 -13.78
N GLU A 618 -25.22 -2.55 -14.19
CA GLU A 618 -23.86 -2.79 -14.69
C GLU A 618 -22.96 -3.25 -13.54
N LEU A 619 -22.98 -2.52 -12.42
CA LEU A 619 -22.26 -2.86 -11.19
C LEU A 619 -22.61 -4.27 -10.67
N LEU A 620 -23.91 -4.61 -10.57
CA LEU A 620 -24.33 -5.95 -10.15
C LEU A 620 -23.76 -7.05 -11.07
N THR A 621 -23.60 -6.77 -12.36
CA THR A 621 -23.00 -7.69 -13.33
C THR A 621 -21.48 -7.79 -13.16
N GLU A 622 -20.78 -6.68 -12.89
CA GLU A 622 -19.35 -6.68 -12.58
C GLU A 622 -19.05 -7.47 -11.29
N LEU A 623 -19.87 -7.29 -10.26
CA LEU A 623 -19.77 -8.02 -8.99
C LEU A 623 -20.07 -9.52 -9.18
N GLU A 624 -21.13 -9.89 -9.90
CA GLU A 624 -21.43 -11.31 -10.20
C GLU A 624 -20.28 -11.98 -10.97
N ASN A 625 -19.70 -11.30 -11.98
CA ASN A 625 -18.55 -11.80 -12.73
C ASN A 625 -17.29 -11.93 -11.84
N HIS A 626 -17.05 -10.99 -10.93
CA HIS A 626 -15.94 -11.06 -9.98
C HIS A 626 -16.10 -12.24 -9.00
N VAL A 627 -17.32 -12.48 -8.49
CA VAL A 627 -17.63 -13.65 -7.64
C VAL A 627 -17.38 -14.96 -8.39
N ALA A 628 -17.78 -15.05 -9.66
CA ALA A 628 -17.51 -16.21 -10.50
C ALA A 628 -16.00 -16.43 -10.69
N PHE A 629 -15.27 -15.39 -11.10
CA PHE A 629 -13.81 -15.42 -11.30
C PHE A 629 -13.05 -15.87 -10.04
N VAL A 630 -13.30 -15.25 -8.89
CA VAL A 630 -12.64 -15.58 -7.63
C VAL A 630 -12.96 -17.01 -7.19
N THR A 631 -14.22 -17.44 -7.34
CA THR A 631 -14.63 -18.81 -6.96
C THR A 631 -13.97 -19.86 -7.85
N GLN A 632 -13.93 -19.63 -9.17
CA GLN A 632 -13.35 -20.55 -10.15
C GLN A 632 -11.82 -20.55 -10.17
N LYS A 633 -11.16 -19.43 -9.85
CA LYS A 633 -9.69 -19.29 -9.95
C LYS A 633 -8.94 -19.46 -8.63
N TYR A 634 -9.51 -19.00 -7.52
CA TYR A 634 -8.78 -18.92 -6.23
C TYR A 634 -9.37 -19.78 -5.12
N LEU A 635 -10.68 -20.01 -5.10
CA LEU A 635 -11.31 -20.82 -4.04
C LEU A 635 -11.22 -22.32 -4.32
N GLN A 636 -11.49 -22.78 -5.56
CA GLN A 636 -11.24 -24.12 -6.14
C GLN A 636 -11.45 -25.40 -5.26
N GLY A 637 -12.15 -25.30 -4.13
CA GLY A 637 -12.18 -26.34 -3.09
C GLY A 637 -10.93 -26.37 -2.18
N THR A 638 -9.94 -25.51 -2.41
CA THR A 638 -8.71 -25.35 -1.59
C THR A 638 -8.86 -24.34 -0.46
N HIS A 639 -9.69 -23.30 -0.64
CA HIS A 639 -9.94 -22.25 0.35
C HIS A 639 -11.45 -21.99 0.53
N GLU A 640 -11.89 -21.86 1.78
CA GLU A 640 -13.31 -21.66 2.10
C GLU A 640 -13.81 -20.25 1.76
N THR A 641 -13.00 -19.22 2.04
CA THR A 641 -13.27 -17.80 1.74
C THR A 641 -12.05 -17.11 1.13
N LEU A 642 -12.26 -15.93 0.53
CA LEU A 642 -11.17 -15.10 0.01
C LEU A 642 -10.17 -14.72 1.12
N THR A 643 -10.62 -14.53 2.37
CA THR A 643 -9.74 -14.28 3.51
C THR A 643 -8.80 -15.45 3.79
N ALA A 644 -9.28 -16.69 3.63
CA ALA A 644 -8.46 -17.88 3.76
C ALA A 644 -7.43 -18.01 2.61
N TYR A 645 -7.81 -17.66 1.38
CA TYR A 645 -6.87 -17.56 0.24
C TYR A 645 -5.84 -16.45 0.47
N ASN A 646 -6.29 -15.23 0.78
CA ASN A 646 -5.46 -14.03 0.97
C ASN A 646 -4.40 -14.18 2.07
N ARG A 647 -4.70 -14.94 3.13
CA ARG A 647 -3.72 -15.24 4.19
C ARG A 647 -2.57 -16.11 3.68
N ALA A 648 -2.84 -17.07 2.79
CA ALA A 648 -1.80 -17.84 2.10
C ALA A 648 -1.12 -16.99 1.00
N ALA A 649 -1.89 -16.17 0.29
CA ALA A 649 -1.44 -15.35 -0.83
C ALA A 649 -0.53 -14.17 -0.43
N GLY A 650 -0.36 -13.87 0.86
CA GLY A 650 0.70 -12.99 1.37
C GLY A 650 0.66 -11.59 0.73
N GLU A 651 1.67 -11.21 -0.06
CA GLU A 651 1.68 -9.94 -0.83
C GLU A 651 0.69 -9.93 -2.02
N VAL A 652 0.43 -11.09 -2.64
CA VAL A 652 -0.40 -11.28 -3.85
C VAL A 652 -1.84 -11.66 -3.47
N ALA A 653 -2.33 -11.05 -2.39
CA ALA A 653 -3.73 -11.12 -2.00
C ALA A 653 -4.60 -10.32 -2.97
N GLU A 654 -5.75 -10.89 -3.33
CA GLU A 654 -6.76 -10.25 -4.16
C GLU A 654 -7.59 -9.26 -3.31
N PRO A 655 -8.02 -8.11 -3.86
CA PRO A 655 -8.78 -7.13 -3.11
C PRO A 655 -10.18 -7.61 -2.78
N TYR A 656 -10.62 -7.37 -1.54
CA TYR A 656 -12.03 -7.43 -1.18
C TYR A 656 -12.78 -6.29 -1.90
N ARG A 657 -14.05 -6.49 -2.21
CA ARG A 657 -14.96 -5.42 -2.67
C ARG A 657 -15.99 -5.11 -1.60
N LEU A 658 -16.10 -3.84 -1.21
CA LEU A 658 -17.11 -3.33 -0.29
C LEU A 658 -18.13 -2.48 -1.07
N LEU A 659 -19.36 -2.97 -1.17
CA LEU A 659 -20.49 -2.24 -1.74
C LEU A 659 -21.12 -1.36 -0.67
N LEU A 660 -20.97 -0.03 -0.81
CA LEU A 660 -21.65 0.95 0.01
C LEU A 660 -22.97 1.34 -0.65
N LEU A 661 -24.10 1.06 0.02
CA LEU A 661 -25.44 1.24 -0.52
C LEU A 661 -26.24 2.21 0.34
N PHE A 662 -26.21 3.49 -0.03
CA PHE A 662 -26.88 4.54 0.74
C PHE A 662 -28.38 4.61 0.42
N ASP A 663 -29.17 4.87 1.48
CA ASP A 663 -30.61 5.10 1.48
C ASP A 663 -31.42 3.96 0.82
N HIS A 664 -31.09 2.70 1.14
CA HIS A 664 -31.81 1.52 0.68
C HIS A 664 -33.28 1.52 1.18
N PRO A 665 -34.28 1.24 0.32
CA PRO A 665 -34.18 0.63 -1.02
C PRO A 665 -34.12 1.61 -2.21
N HIS A 666 -33.89 2.92 -2.02
CA HIS A 666 -34.16 3.92 -3.06
C HIS A 666 -33.44 3.70 -4.41
N ALA A 667 -32.26 3.08 -4.41
CA ALA A 667 -31.53 2.68 -5.62
C ALA A 667 -32.32 1.75 -6.56
N PHE A 668 -33.31 1.01 -6.02
CA PHE A 668 -34.17 0.05 -6.74
C PHE A 668 -35.63 0.50 -6.81
N THR A 669 -35.91 1.76 -6.44
CA THR A 669 -37.25 2.37 -6.56
C THR A 669 -37.26 3.42 -7.66
N ARG A 670 -38.42 3.58 -8.31
CA ARG A 670 -38.66 4.67 -9.26
C ARG A 670 -40.06 5.23 -9.05
N ASP A 671 -40.19 6.56 -9.03
CA ASP A 671 -41.44 7.29 -8.88
C ASP A 671 -42.32 6.80 -7.70
N GLY A 672 -41.68 6.46 -6.58
CA GLY A 672 -42.34 5.99 -5.35
C GLY A 672 -42.89 4.56 -5.40
N ARG A 673 -42.51 3.75 -6.39
CA ARG A 673 -42.90 2.34 -6.51
C ARG A 673 -41.67 1.43 -6.58
N MET A 674 -41.73 0.30 -5.87
CA MET A 674 -40.85 -0.85 -6.15
C MET A 674 -41.21 -1.40 -7.53
N TYR A 675 -40.19 -1.65 -8.35
CA TYR A 675 -40.37 -2.28 -9.66
C TYR A 675 -39.15 -3.09 -10.15
N ASP A 676 -37.97 -2.92 -9.56
CA ASP A 676 -36.78 -3.73 -9.89
C ASP A 676 -36.62 -4.91 -8.93
N ASP A 677 -37.60 -5.80 -9.01
CA ASP A 677 -37.68 -7.09 -8.32
C ASP A 677 -36.55 -8.05 -8.73
N GLU A 678 -35.84 -7.78 -9.83
CA GLU A 678 -34.76 -8.63 -10.34
C GLU A 678 -33.41 -8.19 -9.77
N SER A 679 -33.07 -6.90 -9.79
CA SER A 679 -31.86 -6.37 -9.14
C SER A 679 -31.85 -6.63 -7.64
N LEU A 680 -33.00 -6.55 -6.97
CA LEU A 680 -33.10 -6.93 -5.55
C LEU A 680 -32.75 -8.41 -5.34
N LYS A 681 -33.28 -9.32 -6.17
CA LYS A 681 -32.92 -10.76 -6.14
C LYS A 681 -31.49 -11.06 -6.60
N ARG A 682 -30.84 -10.18 -7.37
CA ARG A 682 -29.40 -10.24 -7.69
C ARG A 682 -28.57 -9.81 -6.47
N LEU A 683 -28.94 -8.71 -5.82
CA LEU A 683 -28.29 -8.21 -4.61
C LEU A 683 -28.39 -9.21 -3.44
N GLU A 684 -29.55 -9.86 -3.24
CA GLU A 684 -29.73 -10.94 -2.26
C GLU A 684 -28.84 -12.16 -2.55
N ARG A 685 -28.66 -12.52 -3.83
CA ARG A 685 -27.72 -13.57 -4.26
C ARG A 685 -26.26 -13.16 -4.02
N LEU A 686 -25.89 -11.91 -4.27
CA LEU A 686 -24.56 -11.38 -3.95
C LEU A 686 -24.29 -11.36 -2.44
N ALA A 687 -25.25 -10.94 -1.61
CA ALA A 687 -25.16 -11.02 -0.14
C ALA A 687 -24.95 -12.47 0.37
N THR A 688 -25.57 -13.44 -0.31
CA THR A 688 -25.50 -14.86 0.06
C THR A 688 -24.20 -15.54 -0.39
N VAL A 689 -23.81 -15.36 -1.66
CA VAL A 689 -22.70 -16.09 -2.30
C VAL A 689 -21.40 -15.27 -2.29
N GLY A 690 -21.51 -13.96 -2.54
CA GLY A 690 -20.39 -13.06 -2.77
C GLY A 690 -19.43 -12.93 -1.60
N ARG A 691 -19.90 -13.07 -0.36
CA ARG A 691 -19.05 -12.99 0.85
C ARG A 691 -17.89 -14.00 0.85
N ARG A 692 -18.12 -15.21 0.32
CA ARG A 692 -17.04 -16.20 0.15
C ARG A 692 -15.97 -15.75 -0.83
N ALA A 693 -16.36 -15.00 -1.85
CA ALA A 693 -15.48 -14.38 -2.85
C ALA A 693 -15.02 -12.97 -2.45
N GLY A 694 -15.21 -12.54 -1.20
CA GLY A 694 -14.76 -11.23 -0.71
C GLY A 694 -15.60 -10.03 -1.17
N VAL A 695 -16.80 -10.25 -1.70
CA VAL A 695 -17.79 -9.18 -1.94
C VAL A 695 -18.65 -9.00 -0.69
N LEU A 696 -18.52 -7.83 -0.08
CA LEU A 696 -19.09 -7.44 1.21
C LEU A 696 -20.02 -6.23 1.00
N ILE A 697 -21.06 -6.07 1.82
CA ILE A 697 -22.10 -5.04 1.60
C ILE A 697 -22.41 -4.28 2.89
N ALA A 698 -22.36 -2.94 2.86
CA ALA A 698 -22.82 -2.09 3.96
C ALA A 698 -23.88 -1.10 3.46
N ALA A 699 -25.10 -1.18 4.02
CA ALA A 699 -26.25 -0.42 3.54
C ALA A 699 -26.90 0.46 4.62
N THR A 700 -27.31 1.69 4.27
CA THR A 700 -28.12 2.56 5.14
C THR A 700 -29.61 2.51 4.78
N THR A 701 -30.51 2.85 5.71
CA THR A 701 -31.97 2.88 5.49
C THR A 701 -32.64 4.05 6.26
N ASP A 702 -33.79 4.52 5.77
CA ASP A 702 -34.61 5.59 6.40
C ASP A 702 -35.84 5.04 7.17
N SER A 703 -35.83 3.74 7.48
CA SER A 703 -36.63 3.11 8.56
C SER A 703 -38.16 3.32 8.57
N ALA A 704 -38.87 2.67 7.64
CA ALA A 704 -40.30 2.35 7.80
C ALA A 704 -40.79 1.11 7.03
N THR A 705 -40.02 0.58 6.09
CA THR A 705 -40.49 -0.38 5.07
C THR A 705 -39.98 -1.80 5.27
N THR A 706 -40.82 -2.78 4.91
CA THR A 706 -40.61 -4.23 5.06
C THR A 706 -39.49 -4.83 4.18
N SER A 707 -38.76 -4.01 3.42
CA SER A 707 -37.64 -4.47 2.58
C SER A 707 -36.37 -4.78 3.36
N LEU A 708 -36.30 -4.36 4.63
CA LEU A 708 -35.19 -4.68 5.53
C LEU A 708 -35.03 -6.19 5.74
N ASP A 709 -36.14 -6.91 5.84
CA ASP A 709 -36.13 -8.31 6.28
C ASP A 709 -35.47 -9.25 5.27
N SER A 710 -35.54 -9.00 3.95
CA SER A 710 -34.95 -9.91 2.95
C SER A 710 -33.43 -9.82 2.89
N LEU A 711 -32.86 -8.60 2.87
CA LEU A 711 -31.40 -8.40 2.97
C LEU A 711 -30.85 -8.81 4.33
N ALA A 712 -31.54 -8.46 5.43
CA ALA A 712 -31.15 -8.93 6.76
C ALA A 712 -31.19 -10.46 6.86
N THR A 713 -32.18 -11.13 6.25
CA THR A 713 -32.25 -12.59 6.13
C THR A 713 -31.08 -13.13 5.31
N ALA A 714 -30.68 -12.49 4.19
CA ALA A 714 -29.55 -12.94 3.38
C ALA A 714 -28.19 -12.93 4.12
N PHE A 715 -27.99 -11.94 5.01
CA PHE A 715 -26.79 -11.85 5.86
C PHE A 715 -26.84 -12.71 7.14
N THR A 716 -28.00 -13.28 7.53
CA THR A 716 -28.19 -13.96 8.83
C THR A 716 -28.76 -15.38 8.75
N GLY A 717 -29.36 -15.77 7.61
CA GLY A 717 -30.03 -17.07 7.43
C GLY A 717 -31.30 -17.27 8.27
N ARG A 718 -31.86 -16.21 8.88
CA ARG A 718 -33.04 -16.29 9.76
C ARG A 718 -34.06 -15.21 9.40
N GLN A 719 -35.34 -15.57 9.40
CA GLN A 719 -36.46 -14.65 9.09
C GLN A 719 -36.93 -13.81 10.30
N ASP A 720 -36.16 -13.73 11.38
CA ASP A 720 -36.57 -13.07 12.63
C ASP A 720 -35.55 -11.99 13.06
N THR A 721 -36.07 -10.90 13.62
CA THR A 721 -35.43 -9.59 13.58
C THR A 721 -34.16 -9.44 14.44
N GLY A 722 -33.08 -8.98 13.81
CA GLY A 722 -32.11 -8.07 14.43
C GLY A 722 -30.83 -8.67 15.03
N LEU A 723 -29.81 -7.81 15.12
CA LEU A 723 -28.48 -8.05 15.70
C LEU A 723 -28.53 -8.74 17.08
N VAL A 724 -29.53 -8.38 17.89
CA VAL A 724 -29.82 -8.93 19.23
C VAL A 724 -29.90 -10.46 19.20
N ALA A 725 -30.57 -11.04 18.20
CA ALA A 725 -30.76 -12.48 18.06
C ALA A 725 -29.51 -13.23 17.55
N ARG A 726 -28.57 -12.53 16.88
CA ARG A 726 -27.26 -13.09 16.49
C ARG A 726 -26.29 -13.10 17.68
N LEU A 727 -26.31 -12.04 18.48
CA LEU A 727 -25.52 -11.90 19.72
C LEU A 727 -26.07 -12.72 20.90
N GLN A 728 -27.18 -13.46 20.72
CA GLN A 728 -27.88 -14.23 21.75
C GLN A 728 -28.31 -13.41 22.98
N LEU A 729 -28.51 -12.09 22.81
CA LEU A 729 -28.90 -11.20 23.88
C LEU A 729 -30.36 -11.45 24.31
N PRO A 730 -30.69 -11.41 25.62
CA PRO A 730 -32.03 -11.70 26.10
C PRO A 730 -33.02 -10.62 25.60
N THR A 731 -34.07 -11.06 24.91
CA THR A 731 -35.14 -10.20 24.36
C THR A 731 -36.29 -9.95 25.34
N GLY A 732 -36.33 -10.68 26.46
CA GLY A 732 -37.37 -10.57 27.47
C GLY A 732 -36.98 -11.15 28.82
N VAL A 733 -37.84 -10.94 29.81
CA VAL A 733 -37.71 -11.47 31.19
C VAL A 733 -38.75 -12.57 31.39
N ARG A 734 -38.35 -13.68 32.04
CA ARG A 734 -39.24 -14.81 32.32
C ARG A 734 -40.42 -14.36 33.21
N PRO A 735 -41.66 -14.82 32.95
CA PRO A 735 -42.81 -14.51 33.80
C PRO A 735 -42.59 -14.88 35.27
N ALA A 736 -43.12 -14.04 36.17
CA ALA A 736 -43.03 -14.20 37.62
C ALA A 736 -44.40 -13.90 38.26
N GLN A 737 -44.55 -14.06 39.58
CA GLN A 737 -45.86 -14.06 40.28
C GLN A 737 -46.80 -12.88 39.93
N TYR A 738 -46.25 -11.71 39.58
CA TYR A 738 -47.01 -10.54 39.13
C TYR A 738 -46.57 -10.01 37.76
N VAL A 739 -45.55 -10.61 37.11
CA VAL A 739 -44.98 -10.16 35.84
C VAL A 739 -45.46 -11.09 34.73
N THR A 740 -46.31 -10.57 33.83
CA THR A 740 -46.88 -11.36 32.73
C THR A 740 -45.95 -11.41 31.52
N ARG A 741 -45.19 -10.33 31.27
CA ARG A 741 -44.21 -10.21 30.18
C ARG A 741 -43.16 -9.17 30.53
N GLY A 742 -41.89 -9.44 30.24
CA GLY A 742 -40.85 -8.40 30.13
C GLY A 742 -40.34 -8.33 28.70
N GLU A 743 -40.23 -7.13 28.14
CA GLU A 743 -39.57 -6.84 26.85
C GLU A 743 -38.27 -6.06 27.12
N LEU A 744 -37.20 -6.37 26.39
CA LEU A 744 -35.86 -5.77 26.58
C LEU A 744 -35.40 -5.05 25.30
N ASP A 745 -35.40 -3.73 25.32
CA ASP A 745 -35.07 -2.88 24.16
C ASP A 745 -33.57 -2.55 24.12
N TRP A 746 -32.83 -3.32 23.33
CA TRP A 746 -31.42 -3.11 23.03
C TRP A 746 -31.23 -2.10 21.90
N ARG A 747 -30.23 -1.21 22.00
CA ARG A 747 -29.82 -0.31 20.91
C ARG A 747 -28.30 -0.31 20.74
N LEU A 748 -27.86 -0.39 19.48
CA LEU A 748 -26.48 -0.13 19.08
C LEU A 748 -26.27 1.38 19.03
N ARG A 749 -25.30 1.91 19.78
CA ARG A 749 -24.75 3.25 19.55
C ARG A 749 -23.46 3.10 18.73
N PRO A 750 -23.29 3.78 17.58
CA PRO A 750 -22.03 3.78 16.86
C PRO A 750 -20.91 4.37 17.72
N TYR A 751 -19.65 4.03 17.42
CA TYR A 751 -18.51 4.80 17.92
C TYR A 751 -18.60 6.26 17.43
N PRO A 752 -18.10 7.24 18.21
CA PRO A 752 -18.02 8.62 17.73
C PRO A 752 -17.10 8.68 16.50
N LEU A 753 -17.53 9.41 15.46
CA LEU A 753 -16.72 9.64 14.25
C LEU A 753 -15.39 10.33 14.61
N PRO A 754 -14.31 10.10 13.83
CA PRO A 754 -13.04 10.78 14.06
C PRO A 754 -13.19 12.29 13.89
N SER A 755 -12.50 13.05 14.76
CA SER A 755 -12.32 14.50 14.57
C SER A 755 -11.62 14.79 13.24
N ASP A 756 -11.79 15.98 12.68
CA ASP A 756 -11.25 16.30 11.36
C ASP A 756 -9.71 16.19 11.30
N GLN A 757 -9.03 16.38 12.44
CA GLN A 757 -7.59 16.14 12.63
C GLN A 757 -7.23 14.65 12.55
N VAL A 758 -7.80 13.81 13.41
CA VAL A 758 -7.56 12.34 13.40
C VAL A 758 -7.97 11.75 12.05
N ARG A 759 -9.04 12.26 11.43
CA ARG A 759 -9.47 11.87 10.10
C ARG A 759 -8.42 12.24 9.04
N ALA A 760 -7.88 13.45 9.06
CA ALA A 760 -6.80 13.84 8.14
C ALA A 760 -5.55 12.98 8.33
N GLU A 761 -5.17 12.65 9.57
CA GLU A 761 -4.04 11.78 9.89
C GLU A 761 -4.24 10.33 9.41
N VAL A 762 -5.45 9.77 9.58
CA VAL A 762 -5.84 8.45 9.08
C VAL A 762 -5.87 8.41 7.55
N LEU A 763 -6.46 9.42 6.89
CA LEU A 763 -6.46 9.49 5.43
C LEU A 763 -5.05 9.67 4.86
N ALA A 764 -4.17 10.43 5.53
CA ALA A 764 -2.76 10.54 5.17
C ALA A 764 -1.92 9.28 5.51
N HIS A 765 -2.33 8.46 6.48
CA HIS A 765 -1.79 7.11 6.67
C HIS A 765 -2.20 6.18 5.52
N ILE A 766 -3.47 6.20 5.13
CA ILE A 766 -4.01 5.42 4.01
C ILE A 766 -3.34 5.82 2.69
N GLU A 767 -3.19 7.12 2.42
CA GLU A 767 -2.51 7.65 1.22
C GLU A 767 -1.04 7.23 1.15
N ARG A 768 -0.27 7.38 2.24
CA ARG A 768 1.13 6.90 2.32
C ARG A 768 1.22 5.39 2.11
N SER A 769 0.31 4.62 2.70
CA SER A 769 0.26 3.17 2.53
C SER A 769 -0.14 2.77 1.11
N LEU A 770 -0.99 3.53 0.41
CA LEU A 770 -1.33 3.33 -1.00
C LEU A 770 -0.21 3.72 -1.96
N ALA A 771 0.64 4.67 -1.59
CA ALA A 771 1.88 4.97 -2.30
C ALA A 771 2.86 3.78 -2.18
N THR A 772 3.17 3.34 -0.96
CA THR A 772 4.07 2.20 -0.73
C THR A 772 3.48 0.84 -1.11
N SER A 773 2.17 0.69 -1.30
CA SER A 773 1.55 -0.57 -1.78
C SER A 773 2.02 -1.02 -3.17
N GLY A 774 2.57 -0.09 -3.96
CA GLY A 774 3.28 -0.41 -5.20
C GLY A 774 4.47 -1.33 -4.97
N ASP A 775 5.14 -1.20 -3.83
CA ASP A 775 6.27 -2.03 -3.41
C ASP A 775 5.83 -3.33 -2.71
N THR A 776 4.77 -3.98 -3.22
CA THR A 776 4.56 -5.41 -2.99
C THR A 776 5.52 -6.25 -3.86
N GLN A 777 6.81 -5.94 -3.75
CA GLN A 777 7.93 -6.58 -4.43
C GLN A 777 8.18 -7.97 -3.83
N VAL A 778 8.14 -9.02 -4.63
CA VAL A 778 8.51 -10.37 -4.16
C VAL A 778 10.04 -10.40 -4.00
N ALA A 779 10.53 -10.62 -2.79
CA ALA A 779 11.96 -10.76 -2.55
C ALA A 779 12.52 -12.05 -3.19
N PRO A 780 13.77 -12.09 -3.71
CA PRO A 780 14.35 -13.30 -4.27
C PRO A 780 14.34 -14.52 -3.33
N LYS A 781 14.62 -14.28 -2.04
CA LYS A 781 14.48 -15.30 -0.99
C LYS A 781 13.07 -15.89 -0.92
N ARG A 782 12.03 -15.09 -1.14
CA ARG A 782 10.64 -15.57 -1.11
C ARG A 782 10.33 -16.50 -2.29
N VAL A 783 10.98 -16.30 -3.44
CA VAL A 783 10.92 -17.26 -4.57
C VAL A 783 11.60 -18.57 -4.22
N HIS A 784 12.78 -18.53 -3.57
CA HIS A 784 13.43 -19.73 -3.06
C HIS A 784 12.53 -20.51 -2.09
N GLU A 785 11.95 -19.85 -1.07
CA GLU A 785 11.04 -20.46 -0.11
C GLU A 785 9.83 -21.14 -0.78
N LEU A 786 9.20 -20.47 -1.75
CA LEU A 786 8.06 -21.00 -2.50
C LEU A 786 8.47 -22.17 -3.42
N ALA A 787 9.65 -22.12 -4.02
CA ALA A 787 10.18 -23.18 -4.86
C ALA A 787 10.55 -24.45 -4.06
N VAL A 788 11.15 -24.30 -2.87
CA VAL A 788 11.38 -25.42 -1.94
C VAL A 788 10.05 -26.03 -1.52
N GLN A 789 9.08 -25.21 -1.10
CA GLN A 789 7.73 -25.69 -0.73
C GLN A 789 6.99 -26.35 -1.91
N ALA A 790 7.23 -25.93 -3.16
CA ALA A 790 6.70 -26.58 -4.36
C ALA A 790 7.38 -27.92 -4.65
N MET A 791 8.70 -27.99 -4.52
CA MET A 791 9.50 -29.20 -4.67
C MET A 791 9.12 -30.25 -3.62
N GLU A 792 9.05 -29.88 -2.34
CA GLU A 792 8.60 -30.77 -1.26
C GLU A 792 7.19 -31.33 -1.53
N ARG A 793 6.24 -30.49 -1.96
CA ARG A 793 4.89 -30.94 -2.35
C ARG A 793 4.91 -31.84 -3.59
N ALA A 794 5.82 -31.61 -4.54
CA ALA A 794 5.95 -32.45 -5.74
C ALA A 794 6.58 -33.82 -5.42
N VAL A 795 7.57 -33.87 -4.54
CA VAL A 795 8.20 -35.10 -4.02
C VAL A 795 7.20 -35.89 -3.16
N ALA A 796 6.47 -35.23 -2.27
CA ALA A 796 5.45 -35.87 -1.43
C ALA A 796 4.28 -36.48 -2.23
N ARG A 797 4.01 -35.96 -3.44
CA ARG A 797 3.05 -36.53 -4.41
C ARG A 797 3.65 -37.61 -5.32
N GLY A 798 4.96 -37.89 -5.22
CA GLY A 798 5.66 -38.80 -6.13
C GLY A 798 5.79 -38.28 -7.57
N THR A 799 5.61 -36.98 -7.79
CA THR A 799 5.55 -36.36 -9.13
C THR A 799 6.89 -35.82 -9.63
N GLN A 800 7.86 -35.59 -8.73
CA GLN A 800 9.21 -35.15 -9.05
C GLN A 800 10.22 -35.81 -8.08
N ALA A 801 11.46 -35.96 -8.52
CA ALA A 801 12.59 -36.27 -7.64
C ALA A 801 13.06 -35.00 -6.90
N PRO A 802 13.65 -35.10 -5.70
CA PRO A 802 14.16 -33.94 -4.98
C PRO A 802 15.34 -33.28 -5.72
N GLU A 803 15.16 -32.00 -6.07
CA GLU A 803 16.19 -31.10 -6.60
C GLU A 803 16.62 -30.11 -5.51
N LEU A 804 17.90 -29.73 -5.43
CA LEU A 804 18.33 -28.62 -4.58
C LEU A 804 18.01 -27.28 -5.27
N ILE A 805 17.12 -26.49 -4.68
CA ILE A 805 16.85 -25.12 -5.12
C ILE A 805 17.97 -24.21 -4.59
N ALA A 806 18.57 -23.38 -5.44
CA ALA A 806 19.56 -22.40 -4.99
C ALA A 806 18.93 -21.31 -4.11
N ASP A 807 19.55 -20.96 -2.98
CA ASP A 807 19.24 -19.76 -2.18
C ASP A 807 20.10 -18.58 -2.68
N PRO A 808 19.51 -17.46 -3.12
CA PRO A 808 20.24 -16.23 -3.46
C PRO A 808 21.25 -15.73 -2.42
N HIS A 809 21.15 -16.17 -1.17
CA HIS A 809 22.00 -15.75 -0.05
C HIS A 809 23.00 -16.81 0.44
N ASP A 810 22.96 -18.05 -0.07
CA ASP A 810 23.94 -19.10 0.25
C ASP A 810 24.65 -19.64 -1.01
N PRO A 811 25.87 -19.13 -1.31
CA PRO A 811 26.70 -19.63 -2.41
C PRO A 811 27.07 -21.11 -2.36
N ALA A 812 26.89 -21.85 -1.25
CA ALA A 812 27.06 -23.30 -1.25
C ALA A 812 26.00 -24.00 -2.12
N THR A 813 24.79 -23.44 -2.19
CA THR A 813 23.64 -24.02 -2.92
C THR A 813 23.65 -23.78 -4.43
N TRP A 814 24.52 -22.87 -4.93
CA TRP A 814 24.51 -22.46 -6.33
C TRP A 814 25.14 -23.52 -7.25
N TRP A 815 24.59 -23.61 -8.48
CA TRP A 815 25.10 -24.46 -9.57
C TRP A 815 25.00 -25.98 -9.31
N GLN A 816 24.00 -26.41 -8.55
CA GLN A 816 23.81 -27.81 -8.14
C GLN A 816 22.85 -28.59 -9.05
N SER A 817 22.29 -27.97 -10.11
CA SER A 817 21.45 -28.64 -11.12
C SER A 817 22.14 -28.79 -12.48
N SER A 818 21.73 -29.82 -13.23
CA SER A 818 22.11 -30.05 -14.63
C SER A 818 20.97 -29.67 -15.58
N VAL A 819 21.27 -29.29 -16.83
CA VAL A 819 20.24 -28.97 -17.86
C VAL A 819 19.99 -30.09 -18.86
N ASP A 820 20.35 -31.35 -18.56
CA ASP A 820 20.18 -32.47 -19.49
C ASP A 820 18.78 -32.51 -20.14
N ASP A 821 17.71 -32.45 -19.33
CA ASP A 821 16.33 -32.40 -19.83
C ASP A 821 15.89 -30.99 -20.28
N ARG A 822 16.17 -29.96 -19.45
CA ARG A 822 15.61 -28.60 -19.58
C ARG A 822 16.35 -27.56 -18.73
N VAL A 823 16.19 -26.29 -19.06
CA VAL A 823 16.49 -25.15 -18.17
C VAL A 823 15.19 -24.71 -17.46
N VAL A 824 15.26 -24.39 -16.17
CA VAL A 824 14.13 -23.83 -15.40
C VAL A 824 14.53 -22.50 -14.77
N ALA A 825 13.86 -21.42 -15.16
CA ALA A 825 14.03 -20.10 -14.56
C ALA A 825 12.95 -19.85 -13.50
N ARG A 826 13.33 -19.69 -12.24
CA ARG A 826 12.44 -19.44 -11.11
C ARG A 826 12.43 -17.94 -10.83
N PHE A 827 11.50 -17.21 -11.45
CA PHE A 827 11.59 -15.75 -11.63
C PHE A 827 10.62 -14.93 -10.76
N GLY A 828 9.70 -15.59 -10.05
CA GLY A 828 8.67 -14.90 -9.29
C GLY A 828 7.71 -15.85 -8.57
N ARG A 829 6.56 -15.33 -8.17
CA ARG A 829 5.51 -16.02 -7.43
C ARG A 829 4.27 -16.23 -8.30
N MET A 830 3.62 -17.39 -8.19
CA MET A 830 2.37 -17.72 -8.88
C MET A 830 1.25 -17.94 -7.85
N GLY A 831 0.53 -16.86 -7.53
CA GLY A 831 -0.55 -16.82 -6.53
C GLY A 831 -0.15 -17.30 -5.12
N ALA A 832 -1.15 -17.79 -4.38
CA ALA A 832 -1.07 -18.94 -3.47
C ALA A 832 0.32 -19.32 -2.91
N THR A 833 0.73 -20.56 -3.19
CA THR A 833 1.89 -21.23 -2.60
C THR A 833 2.98 -21.59 -3.61
N ASP A 834 2.81 -21.20 -4.87
CA ASP A 834 3.58 -21.72 -5.99
C ASP A 834 4.56 -20.68 -6.56
N VAL A 835 5.62 -21.19 -7.19
CA VAL A 835 6.67 -20.42 -7.86
C VAL A 835 6.29 -20.22 -9.33
N ALA A 836 6.59 -19.05 -9.88
CA ALA A 836 6.52 -18.81 -11.31
C ALA A 836 7.78 -19.37 -11.99
N GLU A 837 7.61 -20.44 -12.77
CA GLU A 837 8.69 -21.11 -13.50
C GLU A 837 8.54 -20.91 -15.02
N LEU A 838 9.56 -20.37 -15.69
CA LEU A 838 9.71 -20.50 -17.14
C LEU A 838 10.56 -21.75 -17.41
N ARG A 839 10.04 -22.66 -18.24
CA ARG A 839 10.72 -23.91 -18.61
C ARG A 839 11.14 -23.85 -20.08
N LEU A 840 12.39 -24.21 -20.34
CA LEU A 840 13.00 -24.22 -21.68
C LEU A 840 13.53 -25.62 -21.98
N ASP A 841 12.86 -26.35 -22.87
CA ASP A 841 13.16 -27.75 -23.19
C ASP A 841 13.32 -28.01 -24.70
N SER A 842 13.78 -29.21 -25.04
CA SER A 842 13.96 -29.63 -26.44
C SER A 842 12.66 -30.12 -27.11
N GLY A 843 11.54 -30.14 -26.38
CA GLY A 843 10.22 -30.56 -26.83
C GLY A 843 9.40 -29.40 -27.37
N ALA A 844 8.31 -29.04 -26.70
CA ALA A 844 7.44 -27.95 -27.12
C ALA A 844 7.93 -26.59 -26.60
N LEU A 845 8.40 -26.53 -25.35
CA LEU A 845 8.61 -25.28 -24.61
C LEU A 845 9.98 -24.67 -24.89
N SER A 846 10.42 -24.62 -26.15
CA SER A 846 11.80 -24.26 -26.48
C SER A 846 12.14 -22.78 -26.40
N SER A 847 11.12 -21.93 -26.46
CA SER A 847 11.22 -20.48 -26.64
C SER A 847 10.16 -19.77 -25.81
N ALA A 848 10.33 -18.47 -25.57
CA ALA A 848 9.32 -17.62 -24.91
C ALA A 848 9.18 -16.26 -25.58
N LEU A 849 7.95 -15.73 -25.59
CA LEU A 849 7.60 -14.38 -26.01
C LEU A 849 7.18 -13.59 -24.77
N ILE A 850 7.93 -12.53 -24.47
CA ILE A 850 7.71 -11.61 -23.36
C ILE A 850 7.16 -10.30 -23.93
N GLY A 851 6.16 -9.71 -23.28
CA GLY A 851 5.69 -8.38 -23.69
C GLY A 851 4.94 -7.63 -22.60
N GLY A 852 4.83 -6.31 -22.79
CA GLY A 852 4.22 -5.40 -21.82
C GLY A 852 4.60 -3.95 -22.10
N ARG A 853 3.73 -3.01 -21.72
CA ARG A 853 3.98 -1.57 -21.96
C ARG A 853 5.19 -1.05 -21.16
N THR A 854 5.72 0.10 -21.53
CA THR A 854 6.78 0.79 -20.76
C THR A 854 6.38 0.91 -19.28
N GLY A 855 7.29 0.62 -18.35
CA GLY A 855 7.01 0.63 -16.91
C GLY A 855 6.21 -0.57 -16.37
N SER A 856 5.82 -1.55 -17.19
CA SER A 856 5.13 -2.77 -16.74
C SER A 856 6.00 -3.74 -15.93
N GLY A 857 7.33 -3.55 -15.90
CA GLY A 857 8.27 -4.46 -15.24
C GLY A 857 8.96 -5.48 -16.17
N LYS A 858 8.90 -5.27 -17.50
CA LYS A 858 9.56 -6.11 -18.53
C LYS A 858 11.02 -6.43 -18.20
N SER A 859 11.80 -5.42 -17.87
CA SER A 859 13.22 -5.54 -17.53
C SER A 859 13.47 -6.25 -16.20
N VAL A 860 12.58 -6.04 -15.21
CA VAL A 860 12.61 -6.77 -13.92
C VAL A 860 12.34 -8.26 -14.14
N LEU A 861 11.41 -8.62 -15.02
CA LEU A 861 11.15 -10.00 -15.44
C LEU A 861 12.39 -10.61 -16.11
N LEU A 862 13.00 -9.92 -17.08
CA LEU A 862 14.23 -10.36 -17.76
C LEU A 862 15.38 -10.58 -16.77
N HIS A 863 15.64 -9.63 -15.88
CA HIS A 863 16.66 -9.76 -14.83
C HIS A 863 16.40 -10.95 -13.92
N SER A 864 15.15 -11.15 -13.48
CA SER A 864 14.80 -12.25 -12.58
C SER A 864 14.90 -13.63 -13.25
N ILE A 865 14.60 -13.72 -14.54
CA ILE A 865 14.83 -14.92 -15.35
C ILE A 865 16.34 -15.22 -15.45
N ILE A 866 17.16 -14.23 -15.84
CA ILE A 866 18.61 -14.40 -16.01
C ILE A 866 19.27 -14.85 -14.70
N LEU A 867 18.97 -14.17 -13.59
CA LEU A 867 19.55 -14.48 -12.28
C LEU A 867 19.02 -15.82 -11.72
N GLY A 868 17.74 -16.13 -11.92
CA GLY A 868 17.15 -17.41 -11.50
C GLY A 868 17.78 -18.62 -12.20
N ILE A 869 18.19 -18.47 -13.46
CA ILE A 869 18.99 -19.48 -14.18
C ILE A 869 20.45 -19.49 -13.69
N ALA A 870 21.09 -18.31 -13.61
CA ALA A 870 22.52 -18.18 -13.29
C ALA A 870 22.88 -18.63 -11.86
N LEU A 871 21.92 -18.67 -10.94
CA LEU A 871 22.06 -19.25 -9.60
C LEU A 871 21.94 -20.78 -9.61
N GLN A 872 21.03 -21.33 -10.41
CA GLN A 872 20.67 -22.76 -10.39
C GLN A 872 21.66 -23.63 -11.18
N TYR A 873 22.22 -23.10 -12.27
CA TYR A 873 23.07 -23.84 -13.23
C TYR A 873 24.45 -23.19 -13.39
N SER A 874 25.49 -23.98 -13.68
CA SER A 874 26.86 -23.47 -13.90
C SER A 874 27.06 -22.87 -15.30
N PRO A 875 28.16 -22.13 -15.54
CA PRO A 875 28.55 -21.71 -16.90
C PRO A 875 28.85 -22.86 -17.88
N ALA A 876 29.11 -24.09 -17.41
CA ALA A 876 29.21 -25.28 -18.27
C ALA A 876 27.83 -25.84 -18.68
N GLU A 877 26.76 -25.46 -17.97
CA GLU A 877 25.40 -25.91 -18.20
C GLU A 877 24.60 -24.91 -19.05
N VAL A 878 24.80 -23.60 -18.87
CA VAL A 878 24.09 -22.54 -19.62
C VAL A 878 25.01 -21.42 -20.10
N GLU A 879 24.92 -21.08 -21.39
CA GLU A 879 25.48 -19.87 -21.99
C GLU A 879 24.35 -18.88 -22.36
N PHE A 880 24.50 -17.59 -22.03
CA PHE A 880 23.60 -16.52 -22.49
C PHE A 880 24.20 -15.74 -23.67
N TYR A 881 23.33 -15.34 -24.58
CA TYR A 881 23.59 -14.31 -25.58
C TYR A 881 22.56 -13.21 -25.32
N LEU A 882 23.01 -12.08 -24.75
CA LEU A 882 22.14 -10.97 -24.35
C LEU A 882 22.24 -9.86 -25.41
N ILE A 883 21.12 -9.46 -26.00
CA ILE A 883 21.06 -8.40 -27.03
C ILE A 883 20.05 -7.33 -26.63
N ASP A 884 20.56 -6.12 -26.38
CA ASP A 884 19.76 -4.91 -26.16
C ASP A 884 19.79 -4.05 -27.43
N PHE A 885 18.66 -3.91 -28.11
CA PHE A 885 18.50 -3.07 -29.31
C PHE A 885 18.14 -1.61 -29.00
N LYS A 886 18.01 -1.18 -27.74
CA LYS A 886 17.51 0.18 -27.43
C LYS A 886 18.12 0.77 -26.15
N GLU A 887 18.75 1.94 -26.29
CA GLU A 887 19.31 2.77 -25.20
C GLU A 887 20.46 2.12 -24.40
N GLY A 888 20.69 0.79 -24.52
CA GLY A 888 21.92 0.15 -24.04
C GLY A 888 22.07 0.14 -22.52
N VAL A 889 20.95 -0.02 -21.81
CA VAL A 889 20.91 0.07 -20.34
C VAL A 889 20.63 -1.29 -19.70
N GLU A 890 19.80 -2.13 -20.32
CA GLU A 890 19.15 -3.25 -19.63
C GLU A 890 20.13 -4.41 -19.38
N PHE A 891 20.97 -4.74 -20.37
CA PHE A 891 21.98 -5.81 -20.22
C PHE A 891 23.37 -5.31 -19.81
N LYS A 892 23.58 -4.00 -19.71
CA LYS A 892 24.85 -3.39 -19.28
C LYS A 892 25.38 -3.87 -17.91
N PRO A 893 24.53 -4.15 -16.89
CA PRO A 893 25.00 -4.75 -15.62
C PRO A 893 25.66 -6.13 -15.76
N TYR A 894 25.43 -6.85 -16.86
CA TYR A 894 26.01 -8.18 -17.11
C TYR A 894 27.35 -8.14 -17.86
N ALA A 895 27.80 -6.97 -18.34
CA ALA A 895 29.07 -6.82 -19.07
C ALA A 895 30.29 -6.69 -18.14
N THR A 896 30.19 -5.92 -17.06
CA THR A 896 31.29 -5.65 -16.11
C THR A 896 30.76 -5.79 -14.67
N PRO A 897 31.34 -6.68 -13.82
CA PRO A 897 32.54 -7.51 -14.02
C PRO A 897 32.34 -8.72 -14.95
N GLY A 898 31.17 -8.84 -15.58
CA GLY A 898 30.87 -9.85 -16.60
C GLY A 898 30.25 -11.10 -15.99
N LEU A 899 28.95 -11.30 -16.23
CA LEU A 899 28.26 -12.53 -15.82
C LEU A 899 28.98 -13.75 -16.44
N PRO A 900 29.36 -14.77 -15.66
CA PRO A 900 30.21 -15.87 -16.18
C PRO A 900 29.49 -16.77 -17.18
N HIS A 901 28.15 -16.81 -17.14
CA HIS A 901 27.30 -17.46 -18.13
C HIS A 901 27.15 -16.65 -19.42
N ALA A 902 27.42 -15.35 -19.43
CA ALA A 902 27.23 -14.52 -20.62
C ALA A 902 28.39 -14.71 -21.60
N LYS A 903 28.07 -15.21 -22.80
CA LYS A 903 29.00 -15.37 -23.91
C LYS A 903 29.10 -14.10 -24.75
N VAL A 904 27.97 -13.43 -24.95
CA VAL A 904 27.84 -12.15 -25.64
C VAL A 904 26.92 -11.24 -24.82
N VAL A 905 27.33 -9.98 -24.67
CA VAL A 905 26.49 -8.91 -24.10
C VAL A 905 26.55 -7.73 -25.06
N ALA A 906 25.52 -7.59 -25.88
CA ALA A 906 25.38 -6.52 -26.85
C ALA A 906 24.48 -5.41 -26.28
N ILE A 907 25.00 -4.18 -26.33
CA ILE A 907 24.55 -3.01 -25.61
C ILE A 907 24.50 -1.87 -26.64
N GLU A 908 23.32 -1.28 -26.84
CA GLU A 908 23.08 -0.31 -27.92
C GLU A 908 23.45 -0.91 -29.29
N THR A 909 22.83 -2.07 -29.57
CA THR A 909 23.23 -2.96 -30.67
C THR A 909 22.73 -2.46 -32.02
N ASN A 910 23.61 -2.32 -33.03
CA ASN A 910 23.16 -2.09 -34.41
C ASN A 910 22.52 -3.36 -35.00
N ARG A 911 21.66 -3.19 -36.02
CA ARG A 911 20.90 -4.30 -36.60
C ARG A 911 21.80 -5.39 -37.20
N ASP A 912 22.99 -5.02 -37.70
CA ASP A 912 23.94 -5.94 -38.33
C ASP A 912 24.71 -6.82 -37.33
N PHE A 913 25.12 -6.29 -36.16
CA PHE A 913 25.65 -7.15 -35.09
C PHE A 913 24.57 -8.12 -34.57
N GLY A 914 23.32 -7.64 -34.47
CA GLY A 914 22.17 -8.48 -34.18
C GLY A 914 22.04 -9.67 -35.15
N ILE A 915 22.25 -9.44 -36.45
CA ILE A 915 22.34 -10.52 -37.46
C ILE A 915 23.56 -11.40 -37.23
N SER A 916 24.75 -10.84 -37.00
CA SER A 916 25.97 -11.63 -36.78
C SER A 916 25.83 -12.62 -35.62
N VAL A 917 25.17 -12.24 -34.53
CA VAL A 917 24.85 -13.17 -33.42
C VAL A 917 23.91 -14.28 -33.89
N LEU A 918 22.86 -13.97 -34.65
CA LEU A 918 21.94 -14.98 -35.19
C LEU A 918 22.65 -15.93 -36.18
N GLU A 919 23.58 -15.45 -37.00
CA GLU A 919 24.36 -16.28 -37.94
C GLU A 919 25.41 -17.15 -37.24
N SER A 920 26.02 -16.63 -36.17
CA SER A 920 26.86 -17.42 -35.27
C SER A 920 26.06 -18.56 -34.61
N LEU A 921 24.83 -18.27 -34.17
CA LEU A 921 23.94 -19.27 -33.56
C LEU A 921 23.40 -20.30 -34.56
N ASP A 922 23.10 -19.92 -35.81
CA ASP A 922 22.73 -20.88 -36.86
C ASP A 922 23.92 -21.76 -37.27
N SER A 923 25.13 -21.20 -37.28
CA SER A 923 26.38 -21.95 -37.49
C SER A 923 26.66 -22.93 -36.34
N GLU A 924 26.39 -22.53 -35.10
CA GLU A 924 26.48 -23.40 -33.92
C GLU A 924 25.41 -24.51 -33.94
N ILE A 925 24.19 -24.22 -34.38
CA ILE A 925 23.14 -25.22 -34.65
C ILE A 925 23.64 -26.25 -35.68
N ALA A 926 24.23 -25.80 -36.79
CA ALA A 926 24.80 -26.69 -37.80
C ALA A 926 25.97 -27.53 -37.27
N ARG A 927 26.86 -26.94 -36.44
CA ARG A 927 27.96 -27.66 -35.78
C ARG A 927 27.46 -28.74 -34.83
N ARG A 928 26.48 -28.42 -33.97
CA ARG A 928 25.83 -29.38 -33.05
C ARG A 928 25.12 -30.50 -33.82
N ALA A 929 24.43 -30.17 -34.92
CA ALA A 929 23.80 -31.16 -35.79
C ALA A 929 24.81 -32.16 -36.39
N ALA A 930 26.01 -31.70 -36.78
CA ALA A 930 27.08 -32.57 -37.24
C ALA A 930 27.62 -33.48 -36.12
N LEU A 931 27.85 -32.94 -34.92
CA LEU A 931 28.32 -33.71 -33.75
C LEU A 931 27.31 -34.80 -33.35
N PHE A 932 26.02 -34.46 -33.22
CA PHE A 932 24.98 -35.40 -32.78
C PHE A 932 24.80 -36.55 -33.80
N LYS A 933 24.88 -36.22 -35.10
CA LYS A 933 24.86 -37.21 -36.18
C LYS A 933 26.05 -38.18 -36.12
N ASN A 934 27.23 -37.70 -35.73
CA ASN A 934 28.46 -38.49 -35.65
C ASN A 934 28.52 -39.38 -34.37
N ALA A 935 27.92 -38.94 -33.26
CA ALA A 935 27.87 -39.69 -32.00
C ALA A 935 27.00 -40.97 -32.07
N GLY A 936 26.03 -41.02 -33.00
CA GLY A 936 25.42 -42.27 -33.47
C GLY A 936 24.13 -42.71 -32.78
N GLN A 937 23.40 -43.63 -33.45
CA GLN A 937 22.10 -44.18 -33.02
C GLN A 937 21.01 -43.16 -32.63
N GLY A 938 20.62 -42.30 -33.57
CA GLY A 938 19.38 -41.52 -33.46
C GLY A 938 19.41 -40.36 -32.44
N GLN A 939 20.60 -39.97 -31.99
CA GLN A 939 20.80 -38.76 -31.21
C GLN A 939 20.44 -37.52 -32.06
N MET A 940 19.34 -36.86 -31.71
CA MET A 940 18.92 -35.57 -32.28
C MET A 940 18.56 -34.56 -31.18
N GLU A 941 18.92 -34.85 -29.92
CA GLU A 941 18.56 -34.06 -28.74
C GLU A 941 19.79 -33.91 -27.83
N ILE A 942 20.07 -32.68 -27.38
CA ILE A 942 21.26 -32.35 -26.58
C ILE A 942 21.41 -33.18 -25.30
N GLY A 943 20.31 -33.49 -24.59
CA GLY A 943 20.35 -34.32 -23.39
C GLY A 943 20.85 -35.75 -23.68
N ARG A 944 20.40 -36.35 -24.79
CA ARG A 944 20.87 -37.69 -25.20
C ARG A 944 22.33 -37.66 -25.67
N TYR A 945 22.75 -36.59 -26.35
CA TYR A 945 24.15 -36.40 -26.71
C TYR A 945 25.03 -36.41 -25.45
N ARG A 946 24.77 -35.50 -24.50
CA ARG A 946 25.48 -35.36 -23.22
C ARG A 946 25.53 -36.69 -22.44
N GLN A 947 24.38 -37.36 -22.29
CA GLN A 947 24.28 -38.66 -21.61
C GLN A 947 25.06 -39.79 -22.30
N SER A 948 25.23 -39.73 -23.63
CA SER A 948 25.88 -40.80 -24.41
C SER A 948 27.39 -40.63 -24.58
N THR A 949 27.88 -39.38 -24.61
CA THR A 949 29.30 -39.04 -24.82
C THR A 949 30.01 -38.74 -23.51
N GLY A 950 29.29 -38.22 -22.50
CA GLY A 950 29.87 -37.62 -21.30
C GLY A 950 30.47 -36.22 -21.55
N GLU A 951 30.39 -35.70 -22.78
CA GLU A 951 30.94 -34.39 -23.15
C GLU A 951 29.97 -33.27 -22.73
N PRO A 952 30.39 -32.32 -21.87
CA PRO A 952 29.53 -31.21 -21.45
C PRO A 952 29.24 -30.30 -22.65
N MET A 953 27.96 -29.99 -22.84
CA MET A 953 27.51 -29.02 -23.83
C MET A 953 26.47 -28.10 -23.17
N PRO A 954 26.74 -26.78 -23.08
CA PRO A 954 25.79 -25.86 -22.49
C PRO A 954 24.56 -25.68 -23.38
N ARG A 955 23.39 -25.52 -22.77
CA ARG A 955 22.23 -24.96 -23.47
C ARG A 955 22.46 -23.47 -23.67
N ILE A 956 22.23 -22.99 -24.88
CA ILE A 956 22.31 -21.58 -25.21
C ILE A 956 20.93 -20.94 -25.00
N VAL A 957 20.92 -19.82 -24.29
CA VAL A 957 19.73 -19.01 -24.06
C VAL A 957 19.97 -17.62 -24.67
N LEU A 958 19.46 -17.43 -25.89
CA LEU A 958 19.44 -16.14 -26.57
C LEU A 958 18.31 -15.30 -25.98
N ILE A 959 18.64 -14.11 -25.47
CA ILE A 959 17.68 -13.15 -24.93
C ILE A 959 17.82 -11.86 -25.72
N ILE A 960 16.77 -11.49 -26.43
CA ILE A 960 16.71 -10.24 -27.19
C ILE A 960 15.64 -9.36 -26.56
N ASP A 961 16.02 -8.15 -26.11
CA ASP A 961 15.05 -7.12 -25.77
C ASP A 961 14.86 -6.10 -26.90
N GLU A 962 13.63 -5.60 -27.01
CA GLU A 962 13.09 -4.85 -28.13
C GLU A 962 13.40 -5.48 -29.50
N PHE A 963 13.20 -6.81 -29.62
CA PHE A 963 13.52 -7.56 -30.85
C PHE A 963 12.89 -6.99 -32.12
N HIS A 964 11.79 -6.24 -32.00
CA HIS A 964 11.09 -5.60 -33.10
C HIS A 964 11.97 -4.59 -33.86
N MET A 965 12.96 -3.97 -33.20
CA MET A 965 13.90 -3.02 -33.80
C MET A 965 14.74 -3.64 -34.94
N LEU A 966 15.04 -4.94 -34.85
CA LEU A 966 15.71 -5.69 -35.93
C LEU A 966 14.89 -5.68 -37.24
N LEU A 967 13.56 -5.62 -37.10
CA LEU A 967 12.57 -5.84 -38.16
C LEU A 967 11.78 -4.59 -38.55
N GLU A 968 12.06 -3.44 -37.94
CA GLU A 968 11.29 -2.19 -38.12
C GLU A 968 11.40 -1.62 -39.54
N GLN A 969 12.60 -1.69 -40.14
CA GLN A 969 12.88 -1.19 -41.49
C GLN A 969 12.59 -2.27 -42.56
N ASP A 970 12.09 -1.86 -43.73
CA ASP A 970 11.75 -2.79 -44.82
C ASP A 970 12.91 -3.00 -45.81
N ASP A 971 13.97 -3.66 -45.32
CA ASP A 971 15.23 -3.83 -46.03
C ASP A 971 15.74 -5.29 -46.06
N ALA A 972 16.91 -5.49 -46.69
CA ALA A 972 17.60 -6.77 -46.75
C ALA A 972 18.01 -7.27 -45.35
N THR A 973 18.46 -6.36 -44.47
CA THR A 973 18.85 -6.62 -43.07
C THR A 973 17.69 -7.24 -42.27
N ALA A 974 16.50 -6.63 -42.27
CA ALA A 974 15.30 -7.17 -41.61
C ALA A 974 14.87 -8.51 -42.22
N THR A 975 15.02 -8.67 -43.53
CA THR A 975 14.64 -9.90 -44.24
C THR A 975 15.56 -11.07 -43.89
N ARG A 976 16.88 -10.80 -43.78
CA ARG A 976 17.91 -11.76 -43.32
C ARG A 976 17.70 -12.10 -41.84
N GLY A 977 17.53 -11.09 -40.98
CA GLY A 977 17.25 -11.27 -39.55
C GLY A 977 15.98 -12.08 -39.27
N ALA A 978 14.88 -11.80 -39.98
CA ALA A 978 13.64 -12.57 -39.89
C ALA A 978 13.83 -14.06 -40.27
N GLY A 979 14.54 -14.32 -41.37
CA GLY A 979 14.78 -15.68 -41.87
C GLY A 979 15.72 -16.51 -40.98
N LEU A 980 16.66 -15.86 -40.29
CA LEU A 980 17.50 -16.50 -39.27
C LEU A 980 16.71 -16.77 -37.98
N LEU A 981 15.89 -15.81 -37.53
CA LEU A 981 15.14 -15.93 -36.30
C LEU A 981 14.06 -17.04 -36.37
N ASP A 982 13.32 -17.17 -37.48
CA ASP A 982 12.40 -18.31 -37.73
C ASP A 982 13.16 -19.64 -37.64
N ARG A 983 14.32 -19.72 -38.27
CA ARG A 983 15.17 -20.92 -38.30
C ARG A 983 15.64 -21.33 -36.91
N ILE A 984 16.12 -20.38 -36.10
CA ILE A 984 16.60 -20.63 -34.74
C ILE A 984 15.46 -21.06 -33.83
N ILE A 985 14.31 -20.37 -33.84
CA ILE A 985 13.11 -20.76 -33.06
C ILE A 985 12.67 -22.19 -33.43
N ARG A 986 12.66 -22.51 -34.73
CA ARG A 986 12.12 -23.77 -35.25
C ARG A 986 13.07 -24.96 -35.10
N GLN A 987 14.38 -24.76 -35.19
CA GLN A 987 15.39 -25.83 -35.22
C GLN A 987 16.26 -25.90 -33.96
N GLY A 988 16.52 -24.77 -33.30
CA GLY A 988 17.49 -24.65 -32.20
C GLY A 988 17.22 -25.58 -31.02
N ARG A 989 15.95 -25.85 -30.72
CA ARG A 989 15.51 -26.66 -29.57
C ARG A 989 16.15 -28.05 -29.48
N ALA A 990 16.34 -28.71 -30.61
CA ALA A 990 16.97 -30.02 -30.71
C ALA A 990 18.43 -29.96 -30.22
N PHE A 991 19.12 -28.89 -30.60
CA PHE A 991 20.53 -28.62 -30.32
C PHE A 991 20.75 -27.81 -29.03
N GLY A 992 19.71 -27.62 -28.23
CA GLY A 992 19.77 -26.89 -26.97
C GLY A 992 19.94 -25.38 -27.13
N VAL A 993 19.49 -24.79 -28.24
CA VAL A 993 19.43 -23.34 -28.44
C VAL A 993 18.00 -22.87 -28.23
N HIS A 994 17.82 -21.95 -27.28
CA HIS A 994 16.54 -21.46 -26.77
C HIS A 994 16.46 -19.94 -26.95
N THR A 995 15.26 -19.40 -27.17
CA THR A 995 15.07 -17.97 -27.49
C THR A 995 14.02 -17.30 -26.60
N LEU A 996 14.39 -16.23 -25.91
CA LEU A 996 13.49 -15.32 -25.21
C LEU A 996 13.45 -14.02 -25.99
N LEU A 997 12.29 -13.66 -26.49
CA LEU A 997 12.07 -12.45 -27.28
C LEU A 997 11.18 -11.51 -26.49
N ALA A 998 11.69 -10.32 -26.15
CA ALA A 998 10.97 -9.31 -25.39
C ALA A 998 10.69 -8.07 -26.25
N SER A 999 9.49 -7.49 -26.09
CA SER A 999 9.06 -6.32 -26.86
C SER A 999 7.94 -5.53 -26.17
N GLN A 1000 7.90 -4.21 -26.35
CA GLN A 1000 6.76 -3.39 -25.89
C GLN A 1000 5.46 -3.64 -26.69
N SER A 1001 5.55 -3.96 -27.99
CA SER A 1001 4.42 -4.33 -28.85
C SER A 1001 4.88 -5.30 -29.96
N VAL A 1002 3.94 -6.01 -30.60
CA VAL A 1002 4.20 -6.83 -31.81
C VAL A 1002 3.78 -6.10 -33.10
N SER A 1003 3.19 -4.92 -32.97
CA SER A 1003 2.79 -4.08 -34.10
C SER A 1003 3.99 -3.60 -34.93
N GLY A 1004 3.77 -3.31 -36.21
CA GLY A 1004 4.86 -2.99 -37.15
C GLY A 1004 5.65 -4.23 -37.58
N GLY A 1005 6.95 -4.28 -37.25
CA GLY A 1005 7.92 -5.26 -37.76
C GLY A 1005 7.58 -6.73 -37.46
N GLY A 1006 6.80 -7.01 -36.41
CA GLY A 1006 6.38 -8.36 -36.03
C GLY A 1006 5.61 -9.13 -37.12
N GLN A 1007 5.02 -8.44 -38.11
CA GLN A 1007 4.38 -9.06 -39.27
C GLN A 1007 5.32 -10.02 -40.03
N LYS A 1008 6.59 -9.66 -40.22
CA LYS A 1008 7.57 -10.46 -40.98
C LYS A 1008 7.84 -11.83 -40.36
N ILE A 1009 7.73 -11.96 -39.04
CA ILE A 1009 7.97 -13.20 -38.29
C ILE A 1009 6.73 -13.75 -37.60
N ARG A 1010 5.52 -13.28 -37.93
CA ARG A 1010 4.27 -13.66 -37.23
C ARG A 1010 4.05 -15.18 -37.18
N THR A 1011 4.42 -15.89 -38.24
CA THR A 1011 4.38 -17.36 -38.31
C THR A 1011 5.33 -18.04 -37.31
N ALA A 1012 6.50 -17.45 -37.04
CA ALA A 1012 7.46 -17.94 -36.05
C ALA A 1012 7.00 -17.59 -34.63
N LEU A 1013 6.53 -16.35 -34.40
CA LEU A 1013 5.98 -15.93 -33.11
C LEU A 1013 4.77 -16.78 -32.70
N ASN A 1014 3.90 -17.17 -33.64
CA ASN A 1014 2.78 -18.07 -33.37
C ASN A 1014 3.19 -19.52 -33.03
N GLN A 1015 4.45 -19.91 -33.24
CA GLN A 1015 4.99 -21.22 -32.83
C GLN A 1015 5.59 -21.21 -31.41
N ILE A 1016 5.69 -20.05 -30.74
CA ILE A 1016 6.26 -19.94 -29.40
C ILE A 1016 5.16 -20.16 -28.34
N PRO A 1017 5.16 -21.28 -27.60
CA PRO A 1017 4.05 -21.61 -26.70
C PRO A 1017 4.10 -20.84 -25.37
N ASN A 1018 5.29 -20.58 -24.83
CA ASN A 1018 5.44 -19.77 -23.61
C ASN A 1018 5.18 -18.30 -23.94
N ARG A 1019 4.07 -17.75 -23.43
CA ARG A 1019 3.78 -16.32 -23.38
C ARG A 1019 3.96 -15.81 -21.95
N LEU A 1020 4.69 -14.71 -21.77
CA LEU A 1020 4.83 -14.02 -20.50
C LEU A 1020 4.44 -12.55 -20.71
N VAL A 1021 3.17 -12.23 -20.45
CA VAL A 1021 2.58 -10.94 -20.83
C VAL A 1021 2.22 -10.14 -19.58
N LEU A 1022 2.89 -9.00 -19.42
CA LEU A 1022 2.68 -8.01 -18.38
C LEU A 1022 1.60 -7.01 -18.81
N ALA A 1023 1.27 -6.05 -17.92
CA ALA A 1023 0.28 -5.01 -18.18
C ALA A 1023 0.48 -4.34 -19.56
N SER A 1024 -0.53 -4.44 -20.42
CA SER A 1024 -0.49 -4.07 -21.84
C SER A 1024 -1.87 -3.59 -22.33
N SER A 1025 -1.97 -3.07 -23.57
CA SER A 1025 -3.27 -2.70 -24.14
C SER A 1025 -4.09 -3.94 -24.52
N THR A 1026 -5.40 -3.77 -24.73
CA THR A 1026 -6.28 -4.82 -25.30
C THR A 1026 -5.69 -5.42 -26.58
N GLN A 1027 -5.24 -4.55 -27.49
CA GLN A 1027 -4.71 -4.92 -28.80
C GLN A 1027 -3.33 -5.59 -28.73
N ASP A 1028 -2.49 -5.21 -27.77
CA ASP A 1028 -1.20 -5.88 -27.53
C ASP A 1028 -1.39 -7.24 -26.84
N SER A 1029 -2.33 -7.33 -25.89
CA SER A 1029 -2.70 -8.59 -25.20
C SER A 1029 -3.12 -9.66 -26.21
N GLU A 1030 -4.03 -9.32 -27.14
CA GLU A 1030 -4.50 -10.24 -28.19
C GLU A 1030 -3.42 -10.62 -29.22
N GLN A 1031 -2.40 -9.77 -29.42
CA GLN A 1031 -1.26 -10.07 -30.30
C GLN A 1031 -0.16 -10.90 -29.62
N LEU A 1032 0.06 -10.69 -28.31
CA LEU A 1032 1.09 -11.38 -27.52
C LEU A 1032 0.59 -12.73 -26.98
N LEU A 1033 -0.70 -12.84 -26.66
CA LEU A 1033 -1.35 -14.08 -26.24
C LEU A 1033 -1.92 -14.78 -27.48
N ALA A 1034 -3.25 -14.78 -27.61
CA ALA A 1034 -4.02 -15.26 -28.76
C ALA A 1034 -5.24 -14.35 -28.98
N GLU A 1035 -5.86 -14.46 -30.16
CA GLU A 1035 -7.02 -13.64 -30.56
C GLU A 1035 -8.19 -13.78 -29.57
N GLY A 1036 -8.70 -12.66 -29.07
CA GLY A 1036 -9.72 -12.60 -28.01
C GLY A 1036 -9.21 -12.75 -26.56
N ASN A 1037 -7.92 -13.02 -26.33
CA ASN A 1037 -7.34 -13.07 -24.99
C ASN A 1037 -6.83 -11.69 -24.54
N ALA A 1038 -7.74 -10.88 -24.02
CA ALA A 1038 -7.47 -9.52 -23.54
C ALA A 1038 -7.05 -9.44 -22.05
N ASP A 1039 -6.82 -10.56 -21.35
CA ASP A 1039 -6.63 -10.59 -19.89
C ASP A 1039 -5.48 -9.71 -19.37
N ALA A 1040 -4.44 -9.45 -20.17
CA ALA A 1040 -3.29 -8.66 -19.74
C ALA A 1040 -3.62 -7.16 -19.55
N GLN A 1041 -4.75 -6.68 -20.05
CA GLN A 1041 -5.27 -5.34 -19.75
C GLN A 1041 -5.78 -5.21 -18.30
N LEU A 1042 -6.04 -6.33 -17.61
CA LEU A 1042 -6.56 -6.38 -16.25
C LEU A 1042 -5.45 -6.37 -15.18
N LEU A 1043 -4.19 -6.38 -15.60
CA LEU A 1043 -3.00 -6.32 -14.75
C LEU A 1043 -2.71 -4.87 -14.39
N SER A 1044 -2.40 -4.61 -13.11
CA SER A 1044 -2.36 -3.25 -12.55
C SER A 1044 -1.06 -2.90 -11.82
N LYS A 1045 -0.32 -3.88 -11.30
CA LYS A 1045 0.97 -3.64 -10.63
C LYS A 1045 2.16 -3.82 -11.59
N PRO A 1046 3.27 -3.05 -11.42
CA PRO A 1046 4.53 -3.38 -12.07
C PRO A 1046 5.03 -4.77 -11.67
N GLY A 1047 5.51 -5.55 -12.64
CA GLY A 1047 5.92 -6.94 -12.43
C GLY A 1047 4.76 -7.94 -12.29
N GLU A 1048 3.51 -7.50 -12.36
CA GLU A 1048 2.34 -8.39 -12.47
C GLU A 1048 2.19 -8.87 -13.92
N GLY A 1049 2.01 -10.18 -14.11
CA GLY A 1049 1.97 -10.79 -15.44
C GLY A 1049 1.11 -12.02 -15.54
N ILE A 1050 0.91 -12.47 -16.78
CA ILE A 1050 0.32 -13.75 -17.13
C ILE A 1050 1.40 -14.63 -17.75
N ILE A 1051 1.63 -15.81 -17.16
CA ILE A 1051 2.35 -16.91 -17.82
C ILE A 1051 1.34 -17.88 -18.41
N ASN A 1052 1.61 -18.30 -19.64
CA ASN A 1052 0.76 -19.19 -20.43
C ASN A 1052 1.68 -20.07 -21.27
N ASP A 1053 1.58 -21.39 -21.15
CA ASP A 1053 2.38 -22.40 -21.88
C ASP A 1053 1.60 -23.05 -23.04
N HIS A 1054 0.38 -22.58 -23.31
CA HIS A 1054 -0.53 -23.08 -24.35
C HIS A 1054 -0.72 -22.03 -25.47
N ALA A 1055 0.38 -21.38 -25.88
CA ALA A 1055 0.43 -20.39 -26.97
C ALA A 1055 -0.56 -19.21 -26.82
N GLY A 1056 -0.92 -18.86 -25.58
CA GLY A 1056 -1.79 -17.73 -25.29
C GLY A 1056 -3.28 -18.06 -25.23
N GLN A 1057 -3.70 -19.33 -25.15
CA GLN A 1057 -5.11 -19.69 -24.93
C GLN A 1057 -5.56 -19.30 -23.51
N ALA A 1058 -6.67 -18.54 -23.40
CA ALA A 1058 -7.07 -17.91 -22.12
C ALA A 1058 -7.26 -18.88 -20.94
N GLU A 1059 -7.67 -20.11 -21.21
CA GLU A 1059 -7.84 -21.18 -20.20
C GLU A 1059 -6.53 -21.52 -19.45
N ALA A 1060 -5.37 -21.24 -20.04
CA ALA A 1060 -4.04 -21.46 -19.43
C ALA A 1060 -3.42 -20.20 -18.78
N ASN A 1061 -4.16 -19.08 -18.68
CA ASN A 1061 -3.65 -17.81 -18.13
C ASN A 1061 -3.41 -17.87 -16.60
N ASN A 1062 -2.18 -18.15 -16.18
CA ASN A 1062 -1.78 -18.13 -14.78
C ASN A 1062 -1.14 -16.77 -14.40
N ARG A 1063 -1.60 -16.13 -13.32
CA ARG A 1063 -1.04 -14.85 -12.88
C ARG A 1063 0.22 -15.03 -12.04
N PHE A 1064 1.23 -14.21 -12.31
CA PHE A 1064 2.46 -14.12 -11.52
C PHE A 1064 2.76 -12.70 -11.05
N GLN A 1065 3.61 -12.60 -10.02
CA GLN A 1065 4.33 -11.38 -9.65
C GLN A 1065 5.83 -11.67 -9.71
N CYS A 1066 6.59 -10.90 -10.48
CA CYS A 1066 8.05 -11.00 -10.58
C CYS A 1066 8.72 -10.79 -9.22
N ALA A 1067 9.85 -11.47 -9.01
CA ALA A 1067 10.80 -11.03 -7.98
C ALA A 1067 11.55 -9.77 -8.43
N TYR A 1068 11.72 -8.84 -7.50
CA TYR A 1068 12.54 -7.65 -7.72
C TYR A 1068 13.97 -7.91 -7.25
N TRP A 1069 14.94 -7.49 -8.07
CA TRP A 1069 16.36 -7.57 -7.77
C TRP A 1069 16.93 -6.15 -7.75
N PRO A 1070 17.06 -5.51 -6.56
CA PRO A 1070 17.68 -4.20 -6.42
C PRO A 1070 19.04 -4.14 -7.12
N THR A 1071 19.41 -2.97 -7.66
CA THR A 1071 20.61 -2.83 -8.50
C THR A 1071 21.89 -3.15 -7.74
N GLU A 1072 21.93 -2.87 -6.44
CA GLU A 1072 23.03 -3.11 -5.52
C GLU A 1072 23.17 -4.61 -5.24
N LEU A 1073 22.03 -5.30 -5.02
CA LEU A 1073 21.99 -6.76 -4.84
C LEU A 1073 22.36 -7.48 -6.14
N ARG A 1074 21.86 -7.00 -7.29
CA ARG A 1074 22.17 -7.53 -8.63
C ARG A 1074 23.65 -7.39 -8.96
N ALA A 1075 24.24 -6.22 -8.73
CA ALA A 1075 25.68 -5.99 -8.91
C ALA A 1075 26.52 -6.88 -7.98
N THR A 1076 26.16 -6.95 -6.69
CA THR A 1076 26.85 -7.81 -5.71
C THR A 1076 26.80 -9.29 -6.11
N LEU A 1077 25.64 -9.77 -6.54
CA LEU A 1077 25.46 -11.15 -6.99
C LEU A 1077 26.26 -11.46 -8.27
N ILE A 1078 26.29 -10.54 -9.25
CA ILE A 1078 27.07 -10.72 -10.48
C ILE A 1078 28.57 -10.81 -10.17
N THR A 1079 29.08 -9.99 -9.25
CA THR A 1079 30.47 -10.09 -8.74
C THR A 1079 30.71 -11.43 -8.04
N GLN A 1080 29.84 -11.86 -7.12
CA GLN A 1080 29.98 -13.15 -6.43
C GLN A 1080 29.92 -14.36 -7.38
N LEU A 1081 29.07 -14.31 -8.41
CA LEU A 1081 29.02 -15.32 -9.47
C LEU A 1081 30.32 -15.35 -10.28
N ARG A 1082 30.89 -14.18 -10.62
CA ARG A 1082 32.18 -14.05 -11.31
C ARG A 1082 33.35 -14.56 -10.46
N ASP A 1083 33.44 -14.15 -9.19
CA ASP A 1083 34.49 -14.61 -8.28
C ASP A 1083 34.45 -16.14 -8.10
N ARG A 1084 33.23 -16.70 -7.94
CA ARG A 1084 33.01 -18.15 -7.90
C ARG A 1084 33.40 -18.82 -9.22
N ALA A 1085 33.10 -18.22 -10.36
CA ALA A 1085 33.40 -18.77 -11.68
C ALA A 1085 34.91 -18.84 -11.93
N ASP A 1086 35.62 -17.75 -11.67
CA ASP A 1086 37.08 -17.68 -11.81
C ASP A 1086 37.76 -18.68 -10.85
N ALA A 1087 37.26 -18.83 -9.62
CA ALA A 1087 37.73 -19.85 -8.67
C ALA A 1087 37.47 -21.31 -9.10
N HIS A 1088 36.51 -21.55 -10.01
CA HIS A 1088 36.26 -22.86 -10.64
C HIS A 1088 36.89 -22.99 -12.04
N GLY A 1089 37.70 -22.01 -12.47
CA GLY A 1089 38.38 -22.02 -13.78
C GLY A 1089 37.56 -21.50 -14.95
N PHE A 1090 36.34 -21.00 -14.74
CA PHE A 1090 35.50 -20.38 -15.78
C PHE A 1090 35.91 -18.92 -16.05
N THR A 1091 37.18 -18.72 -16.43
CA THR A 1091 37.81 -17.40 -16.62
C THR A 1091 37.26 -16.61 -17.81
N GLY A 1092 36.50 -17.25 -18.71
CA GLY A 1092 35.88 -16.61 -19.87
C GLY A 1092 35.08 -15.36 -19.51
N ARG A 1093 35.33 -14.27 -20.24
CA ARG A 1093 34.60 -13.00 -20.15
C ARG A 1093 33.59 -12.91 -21.31
N PRO A 1094 32.45 -12.21 -21.13
CA PRO A 1094 31.54 -11.94 -22.24
C PRO A 1094 32.22 -11.14 -23.34
N ALA A 1095 31.91 -11.43 -24.60
CA ALA A 1095 32.17 -10.50 -25.69
C ALA A 1095 31.22 -9.30 -25.53
N VAL A 1096 31.73 -8.19 -25.02
CA VAL A 1096 30.95 -6.95 -24.83
C VAL A 1096 30.95 -6.14 -26.12
N PHE A 1097 29.75 -5.91 -26.65
CA PHE A 1097 29.54 -5.11 -27.84
C PHE A 1097 28.77 -3.84 -27.48
N GLU A 1098 29.49 -2.79 -27.10
CA GLU A 1098 29.02 -1.41 -27.13
C GLU A 1098 29.42 -0.80 -28.48
N GLY A 1099 28.43 -0.43 -29.30
CA GLY A 1099 28.62 -0.09 -30.72
C GLY A 1099 29.43 1.19 -30.99
N ASP A 1100 29.32 2.19 -30.11
CA ASP A 1100 30.04 3.46 -30.17
C ASP A 1100 31.24 3.54 -29.19
N ILE A 1101 31.82 2.40 -28.81
CA ILE A 1101 32.99 2.38 -27.93
C ILE A 1101 34.20 1.78 -28.66
N ALA A 1102 35.28 2.56 -28.71
CA ALA A 1102 36.58 2.12 -29.22
C ALA A 1102 37.15 1.03 -28.30
N VAL A 1103 37.59 -0.09 -28.88
CA VAL A 1103 37.95 -1.30 -28.12
C VAL A 1103 39.42 -1.25 -27.72
N ALA A 1104 39.76 -1.66 -26.50
CA ALA A 1104 41.13 -1.53 -26.03
C ALA A 1104 42.04 -2.62 -26.67
N PRO A 1105 43.24 -2.28 -27.19
CA PRO A 1105 44.14 -3.26 -27.79
C PRO A 1105 44.52 -4.41 -26.83
N GLN A 1106 44.62 -4.13 -25.54
CA GLN A 1106 44.92 -5.11 -24.50
C GLN A 1106 43.82 -6.15 -24.23
N ASP A 1107 42.60 -5.96 -24.75
CA ASP A 1107 41.51 -6.94 -24.60
C ASP A 1107 41.67 -8.15 -25.56
N TYR A 1108 42.65 -8.08 -26.48
CA TYR A 1108 42.93 -9.11 -27.49
C TYR A 1108 44.31 -9.75 -27.33
N PRO A 1109 44.49 -11.02 -27.79
CA PRO A 1109 45.78 -11.68 -27.78
C PRO A 1109 46.86 -10.89 -28.53
N LEU A 1110 48.03 -10.72 -27.90
CA LEU A 1110 49.18 -10.00 -28.46
C LEU A 1110 49.61 -10.54 -29.84
N GLU A 1111 49.40 -11.85 -30.05
CA GLU A 1111 49.58 -12.59 -31.31
C GLU A 1111 48.83 -12.02 -32.53
N ILE A 1112 47.88 -11.12 -32.35
CA ILE A 1112 47.18 -10.42 -33.45
C ILE A 1112 48.00 -9.23 -33.94
N PHE A 1113 48.77 -8.60 -33.04
CA PHE A 1113 49.56 -7.40 -33.26
C PHE A 1113 51.01 -7.69 -33.69
N THR A 1114 51.40 -8.96 -33.78
CA THR A 1114 52.76 -9.42 -34.16
C THR A 1114 52.80 -10.24 -35.47
N ARG A 1115 51.72 -10.23 -36.27
CA ARG A 1115 51.56 -11.07 -37.47
C ARG A 1115 52.23 -10.55 -38.75
N SER A 1116 52.85 -9.37 -38.71
CA SER A 1116 53.53 -8.80 -39.88
C SER A 1116 54.84 -9.53 -40.17
N ASP A 1117 55.10 -9.86 -41.42
CA ASP A 1117 56.36 -10.46 -41.88
C ASP A 1117 57.12 -9.45 -42.79
N PRO A 1118 58.35 -9.04 -42.42
CA PRO A 1118 59.17 -8.15 -43.25
C PRO A 1118 59.40 -8.60 -44.69
N ARG A 1119 59.28 -9.90 -45.02
CA ARG A 1119 59.59 -10.44 -46.37
C ARG A 1119 58.38 -10.87 -47.19
N SER A 1120 57.22 -11.13 -46.57
CA SER A 1120 55.99 -11.47 -47.31
C SER A 1120 54.97 -10.33 -47.28
N ALA A 1121 54.13 -10.23 -46.23
CA ALA A 1121 53.04 -9.27 -46.15
C ALA A 1121 52.92 -8.61 -44.77
N LEU A 1122 52.49 -7.35 -44.77
CA LEU A 1122 52.28 -6.57 -43.56
C LEU A 1122 50.85 -6.76 -43.08
N VAL A 1123 50.66 -7.05 -41.80
CA VAL A 1123 49.35 -7.28 -41.17
C VAL A 1123 49.09 -6.16 -40.19
N LEU A 1124 48.10 -5.31 -40.50
CA LEU A 1124 47.78 -4.07 -39.79
C LEU A 1124 46.38 -4.18 -39.15
N PRO A 1125 46.28 -4.49 -37.84
CA PRO A 1125 45.01 -4.48 -37.10
C PRO A 1125 44.35 -3.10 -37.13
N MET A 1126 43.09 -3.05 -37.57
CA MET A 1126 42.30 -1.81 -37.72
C MET A 1126 41.29 -1.59 -36.59
N GLY A 1127 40.64 -2.66 -36.14
CA GLY A 1127 39.61 -2.59 -35.11
C GLY A 1127 38.90 -3.93 -34.91
N ALA A 1128 37.95 -3.95 -33.98
CA ALA A 1128 37.04 -5.07 -33.79
C ALA A 1128 35.85 -4.94 -34.76
N PRO A 1129 35.49 -5.95 -35.55
CA PRO A 1129 34.37 -5.85 -36.50
C PRO A 1129 33.01 -5.62 -35.79
N MET A 1130 32.01 -5.21 -36.55
CA MET A 1130 30.60 -5.20 -36.10
C MET A 1130 29.97 -6.61 -36.10
N SER A 1131 30.78 -7.63 -35.80
CA SER A 1131 30.43 -9.06 -35.79
C SER A 1131 31.14 -9.76 -34.63
N LEU A 1132 30.92 -11.08 -34.49
CA LEU A 1132 31.64 -11.94 -33.54
C LEU A 1132 32.99 -12.47 -34.07
N ASP A 1133 33.47 -11.96 -35.21
CA ASP A 1133 34.75 -12.38 -35.81
C ASP A 1133 35.97 -11.77 -35.08
N PRO A 1134 37.17 -12.34 -35.25
CA PRO A 1134 38.40 -11.74 -34.76
C PRO A 1134 38.63 -10.31 -35.31
N PRO A 1135 39.42 -9.46 -34.62
CA PRO A 1135 39.79 -8.13 -35.09
C PRO A 1135 40.23 -8.11 -36.55
N LEU A 1136 39.64 -7.20 -37.33
CA LEU A 1136 39.98 -7.03 -38.73
C LEU A 1136 41.40 -6.46 -38.84
N ALA A 1137 42.24 -7.15 -39.60
CA ALA A 1137 43.57 -6.67 -39.96
C ALA A 1137 43.71 -6.61 -41.48
N LEU A 1138 44.12 -5.45 -41.99
CA LEU A 1138 44.46 -5.28 -43.40
C LEU A 1138 45.76 -6.02 -43.70
N ARG A 1139 45.89 -6.54 -44.92
CA ARG A 1139 47.07 -7.28 -45.38
C ARG A 1139 47.69 -6.59 -46.59
N LEU A 1140 48.74 -5.80 -46.37
CA LEU A 1140 49.52 -5.22 -47.47
C LEU A 1140 50.46 -6.30 -48.04
N GLY A 1141 50.10 -6.86 -49.19
CA GLY A 1141 50.94 -7.79 -49.96
C GLY A 1141 51.87 -7.05 -50.93
N ARG A 1142 52.78 -7.78 -51.58
CA ARG A 1142 53.74 -7.20 -52.54
C ARG A 1142 53.18 -7.11 -53.96
N GLU A 1143 52.14 -6.33 -54.09
CA GLU A 1143 51.34 -6.17 -55.31
C GLU A 1143 50.98 -4.68 -55.47
N PRO A 1144 50.85 -4.15 -56.70
CA PRO A 1144 50.47 -2.75 -56.93
C PRO A 1144 49.18 -2.38 -56.19
N GLY A 1145 49.06 -1.13 -55.73
CA GLY A 1145 47.90 -0.65 -55.00
C GLY A 1145 47.90 -0.93 -53.49
N ASN A 1146 48.76 -1.85 -52.98
CA ASN A 1146 48.86 -2.18 -51.54
C ASN A 1146 49.54 -1.09 -50.68
N ASN A 1147 48.96 0.11 -50.71
CA ASN A 1147 49.19 1.25 -49.83
C ASN A 1147 47.89 1.53 -49.05
N LEU A 1148 48.00 2.20 -47.89
CA LEU A 1148 46.86 2.50 -47.01
C LEU A 1148 46.60 4.01 -46.90
N LEU A 1149 45.36 4.44 -47.13
CA LEU A 1149 44.91 5.81 -46.88
C LEU A 1149 43.91 5.86 -45.72
N VAL A 1150 44.20 6.67 -44.70
CA VAL A 1150 43.32 6.90 -43.55
C VAL A 1150 42.77 8.33 -43.58
N VAL A 1151 41.45 8.47 -43.51
CA VAL A 1151 40.71 9.75 -43.57
C VAL A 1151 39.76 9.85 -42.36
N ASP A 1152 40.31 10.32 -41.25
CA ASP A 1152 39.58 10.64 -40.01
C ASP A 1152 40.44 11.57 -39.16
N PRO A 1153 39.94 12.75 -38.71
CA PRO A 1153 40.72 13.62 -37.83
C PRO A 1153 41.08 12.96 -36.48
N ASN A 1154 40.40 11.89 -36.07
CA ASN A 1154 40.61 11.23 -34.78
C ASN A 1154 41.54 9.98 -34.83
N ALA A 1155 42.05 9.58 -36.00
CA ALA A 1155 42.75 8.30 -36.20
C ALA A 1155 44.27 8.31 -35.89
N LEU A 1156 44.80 9.39 -35.29
CA LEU A 1156 46.23 9.51 -34.98
C LEU A 1156 46.76 8.40 -34.04
N SER A 1157 45.97 7.95 -33.07
CA SER A 1157 46.35 6.84 -32.19
C SER A 1157 46.26 5.47 -32.89
N SER A 1158 45.36 5.30 -33.85
CA SER A 1158 45.31 4.13 -34.74
C SER A 1158 46.55 4.06 -35.64
N LEU A 1159 47.05 5.19 -36.16
CA LEU A 1159 48.34 5.26 -36.85
C LEU A 1159 49.51 4.90 -35.93
N ALA A 1160 49.52 5.42 -34.71
CA ALA A 1160 50.56 5.10 -33.72
C ALA A 1160 50.59 3.61 -33.37
N LEU A 1161 49.43 2.96 -33.29
CA LEU A 1161 49.30 1.51 -33.10
C LEU A 1161 49.86 0.72 -34.30
N GLN A 1162 49.59 1.15 -35.54
CA GLN A 1162 50.18 0.52 -36.74
C GLN A 1162 51.71 0.65 -36.77
N ILE A 1163 52.25 1.82 -36.42
CA ILE A 1163 53.71 2.03 -36.30
C ILE A 1163 54.29 1.09 -35.23
N ALA A 1164 53.58 0.89 -34.10
CA ALA A 1164 54.01 -0.05 -33.05
C ALA A 1164 54.02 -1.51 -33.53
N VAL A 1165 52.96 -1.96 -34.20
CA VAL A 1165 52.84 -3.29 -34.82
C VAL A 1165 53.99 -3.56 -35.79
N LEU A 1166 54.29 -2.61 -36.67
CA LEU A 1166 55.38 -2.73 -37.64
C LEU A 1166 56.76 -2.75 -36.95
N ARG A 1167 57.00 -1.90 -35.94
CA ARG A 1167 58.26 -1.91 -35.18
C ARG A 1167 58.44 -3.15 -34.31
N ALA A 1168 57.36 -3.78 -33.83
CA ALA A 1168 57.42 -5.05 -33.11
C ALA A 1168 57.87 -6.20 -34.04
N ALA A 1169 57.48 -6.18 -35.32
CA ALA A 1169 57.95 -7.10 -36.36
C ALA A 1169 59.33 -6.71 -36.97
N ASP A 1170 60.07 -5.80 -36.33
CA ASP A 1170 61.31 -5.13 -36.79
C ASP A 1170 61.28 -4.56 -38.24
N ILE A 1171 60.11 -4.20 -38.74
CA ILE A 1171 59.97 -3.51 -40.03
C ILE A 1171 60.49 -2.08 -39.88
N ARG A 1172 61.24 -1.58 -40.86
CA ARG A 1172 61.74 -0.20 -40.84
C ARG A 1172 60.58 0.76 -41.10
N VAL A 1173 60.33 1.66 -40.16
CA VAL A 1173 59.26 2.66 -40.26
C VAL A 1173 59.84 4.06 -40.21
N GLU A 1174 59.49 4.87 -41.19
CA GLU A 1174 59.80 6.30 -41.24
C GLU A 1174 58.49 7.07 -41.33
N TYR A 1175 58.39 8.21 -40.63
CA TYR A 1175 57.20 9.04 -40.69
C TYR A 1175 57.54 10.51 -40.91
N VAL A 1176 56.83 11.14 -41.85
CA VAL A 1176 56.93 12.57 -42.12
C VAL A 1176 55.76 13.26 -41.44
N ASP A 1177 56.04 14.10 -40.44
CA ASP A 1177 55.02 14.94 -39.80
C ASP A 1177 54.93 16.30 -40.51
N PHE A 1178 53.71 16.60 -40.97
CA PHE A 1178 53.33 17.88 -41.58
C PHE A 1178 52.70 18.86 -40.56
N ALA A 1179 53.15 18.77 -39.30
CA ALA A 1179 52.60 19.43 -38.12
C ALA A 1179 51.12 19.06 -37.88
N ALA A 1180 50.89 17.76 -37.72
CA ALA A 1180 49.61 17.13 -37.40
C ALA A 1180 49.56 16.48 -36.02
N ILE A 1181 50.70 16.09 -35.44
CA ILE A 1181 50.75 15.48 -34.11
C ILE A 1181 50.51 16.56 -33.05
N GLU A 1182 49.48 16.38 -32.21
CA GLU A 1182 49.14 17.30 -31.13
C GLU A 1182 49.88 16.98 -29.83
N GLN A 1183 49.97 17.96 -28.91
CA GLN A 1183 50.73 17.86 -27.65
C GLN A 1183 50.35 16.64 -26.79
N HIS A 1184 49.07 16.26 -26.77
CA HIS A 1184 48.61 15.07 -26.04
C HIS A 1184 49.13 13.74 -26.62
N SER A 1185 49.53 13.74 -27.91
CA SER A 1185 50.06 12.58 -28.62
C SER A 1185 51.59 12.54 -28.67
N GLU A 1186 52.30 13.63 -28.35
CA GLU A 1186 53.77 13.69 -28.38
C GLU A 1186 54.43 12.56 -27.58
N ALA A 1187 53.89 12.24 -26.39
CA ALA A 1187 54.39 11.18 -25.53
C ALA A 1187 54.25 9.77 -26.14
N LEU A 1188 53.24 9.55 -26.99
CA LEU A 1188 53.01 8.29 -27.70
C LEU A 1188 54.01 8.14 -28.85
N PHE A 1189 54.15 9.16 -29.69
CA PHE A 1189 55.12 9.15 -30.79
C PHE A 1189 56.59 9.12 -30.30
N ALA A 1190 56.90 9.75 -29.16
CA ALA A 1190 58.23 9.66 -28.55
C ALA A 1190 58.62 8.22 -28.15
N ARG A 1191 57.66 7.39 -27.70
CA ARG A 1191 57.90 5.96 -27.43
C ARG A 1191 58.20 5.20 -28.73
N LEU A 1192 57.47 5.48 -29.81
CA LEU A 1192 57.71 4.87 -31.13
C LEU A 1192 59.10 5.22 -31.67
N CYS A 1193 59.54 6.47 -31.53
CA CYS A 1193 60.91 6.89 -31.85
C CYS A 1193 61.96 6.13 -31.02
N THR A 1194 61.68 5.90 -29.73
CA THR A 1194 62.56 5.12 -28.84
C THR A 1194 62.64 3.65 -29.25
N ALA A 1195 61.61 3.10 -29.91
CA ALA A 1195 61.60 1.78 -30.54
C ALA A 1195 62.16 1.75 -31.97
N GLY A 1196 62.70 2.86 -32.48
CA GLY A 1196 63.39 2.94 -33.76
C GLY A 1196 62.53 3.36 -34.97
N ALA A 1197 61.34 3.92 -34.76
CA ALA A 1197 60.65 4.65 -35.83
C ALA A 1197 61.39 5.99 -36.10
N VAL A 1198 61.64 6.32 -37.37
CA VAL A 1198 62.40 7.53 -37.74
C VAL A 1198 61.45 8.70 -37.97
N ALA A 1199 61.49 9.70 -37.09
CA ALA A 1199 60.75 10.94 -37.25
C ALA A 1199 61.44 11.90 -38.22
N CYS A 1200 60.76 12.26 -39.31
CA CYS A 1200 61.20 13.25 -40.27
C CYS A 1200 60.30 14.49 -40.27
N HIS A 1201 60.92 15.67 -40.15
CA HIS A 1201 60.23 16.94 -40.30
C HIS A 1201 59.95 17.19 -41.80
N ARG A 1202 58.71 17.57 -42.15
CA ARG A 1202 58.22 17.87 -43.53
C ARG A 1202 59.22 18.36 -44.59
N ARG A 1203 60.17 19.23 -44.25
CA ARG A 1203 61.24 19.69 -45.18
C ARG A 1203 62.19 18.60 -45.67
N LYS A 1204 62.18 17.40 -45.07
CA LYS A 1204 62.93 16.22 -45.48
C LYS A 1204 62.15 15.27 -46.40
N LEU A 1205 60.95 15.65 -46.85
CA LEU A 1205 60.16 14.81 -47.76
C LEU A 1205 60.94 14.42 -49.02
N GLY A 1206 61.69 15.36 -49.61
CA GLY A 1206 62.63 15.10 -50.69
C GLY A 1206 63.69 14.04 -50.31
N ASP A 1207 64.49 14.30 -49.27
CA ASP A 1207 65.52 13.36 -48.76
C ASP A 1207 65.00 11.92 -48.61
N VAL A 1208 63.79 11.76 -48.06
CA VAL A 1208 63.15 10.46 -47.78
C VAL A 1208 62.64 9.80 -49.06
N LEU A 1209 61.95 10.55 -49.94
CA LEU A 1209 61.49 10.03 -51.22
C LEU A 1209 62.67 9.64 -52.12
N ASP A 1210 63.74 10.42 -52.15
CA ASP A 1210 64.94 10.11 -52.92
C ASP A 1210 65.66 8.87 -52.38
N SER A 1211 65.68 8.66 -51.05
CA SER A 1211 66.18 7.41 -50.44
C SER A 1211 65.35 6.19 -50.84
N LEU A 1212 64.02 6.30 -50.83
CA LEU A 1212 63.11 5.19 -51.15
C LEU A 1212 63.04 4.91 -52.66
N LEU A 1213 63.16 5.93 -53.51
CA LEU A 1213 63.25 5.75 -54.96
C LEU A 1213 64.61 5.21 -55.41
N GLY A 1214 65.69 5.52 -54.70
CA GLY A 1214 66.99 4.87 -54.89
C GLY A 1214 66.94 3.37 -54.59
N GLU A 1215 66.33 2.98 -53.46
CA GLU A 1215 66.15 1.57 -53.10
C GLU A 1215 65.12 0.85 -53.99
N LEU A 1216 64.08 1.54 -54.46
CA LEU A 1216 63.17 1.02 -55.49
C LEU A 1216 63.94 0.68 -56.77
N ALA A 1217 64.82 1.59 -57.24
CA ALA A 1217 65.67 1.33 -58.40
C ALA A 1217 66.63 0.16 -58.16
N GLU A 1218 67.35 0.15 -57.03
CA GLU A 1218 68.28 -0.93 -56.66
C GLU A 1218 67.59 -2.29 -56.59
N ARG A 1219 66.45 -2.41 -55.91
CA ARG A 1219 65.69 -3.67 -55.83
C ARG A 1219 65.13 -4.11 -57.18
N THR A 1220 64.74 -3.17 -58.05
CA THR A 1220 64.25 -3.48 -59.41
C THR A 1220 65.39 -3.91 -60.34
N GLU A 1221 66.58 -3.30 -60.23
CA GLU A 1221 67.77 -3.68 -61.01
C GLU A 1221 68.41 -5.00 -60.55
N LEU A 1222 68.12 -5.45 -59.33
CA LEU A 1222 68.62 -6.69 -58.73
C LEU A 1222 67.58 -7.83 -58.64
N ASP A 1223 66.36 -7.65 -59.16
CA ASP A 1223 65.22 -8.58 -59.01
C ASP A 1223 64.90 -8.91 -57.52
N GLU A 1224 65.18 -8.02 -56.56
CA GLU A 1224 65.04 -8.28 -55.11
C GLU A 1224 63.62 -8.02 -54.57
N TYR A 1225 62.62 -8.64 -55.19
CA TYR A 1225 61.20 -8.53 -54.81
C TYR A 1225 60.88 -9.01 -53.37
N HIS A 1226 61.80 -9.69 -52.69
CA HIS A 1226 61.67 -10.16 -51.30
C HIS A 1226 62.56 -9.43 -50.28
N GLY A 1227 63.16 -8.29 -50.66
CA GLY A 1227 63.95 -7.46 -49.74
C GLY A 1227 63.12 -6.95 -48.55
N PRO A 1228 63.70 -6.76 -47.34
CA PRO A 1228 62.95 -6.42 -46.13
C PRO A 1228 62.08 -5.16 -46.29
N ALA A 1229 60.85 -5.19 -45.78
CA ALA A 1229 59.91 -4.10 -45.97
C ALA A 1229 60.36 -2.78 -45.32
N ARG A 1230 60.02 -1.66 -45.96
CA ARG A 1230 60.03 -0.32 -45.36
C ARG A 1230 58.65 0.31 -45.51
N VAL A 1231 58.22 1.08 -44.51
CA VAL A 1231 56.92 1.77 -44.54
C VAL A 1231 57.11 3.26 -44.29
N LEU A 1232 56.58 4.08 -45.19
CA LEU A 1232 56.55 5.54 -45.11
C LEU A 1232 55.17 6.02 -44.65
N PHE A 1233 55.10 6.61 -43.45
CA PHE A 1233 53.88 7.25 -42.95
C PHE A 1233 53.88 8.75 -43.29
N LEU A 1234 52.84 9.23 -43.96
CA LEU A 1234 52.64 10.65 -44.29
C LEU A 1234 51.59 11.25 -43.33
N VAL A 1235 52.06 11.67 -42.16
CA VAL A 1235 51.22 12.13 -41.05
C VAL A 1235 50.87 13.60 -41.24
N GLY A 1236 49.66 13.84 -41.73
CA GLY A 1236 49.12 15.18 -41.98
C GLY A 1236 49.14 15.56 -43.45
N LEU A 1237 48.88 14.59 -44.33
CA LEU A 1237 48.97 14.73 -45.79
C LEU A 1237 48.18 15.93 -46.34
N HIS A 1238 47.05 16.26 -45.72
CA HIS A 1238 46.25 17.46 -46.00
C HIS A 1238 47.02 18.80 -45.85
N ARG A 1239 48.03 18.84 -44.97
CA ARG A 1239 48.90 19.99 -44.67
C ARG A 1239 50.20 20.02 -45.50
N ALA A 1240 50.50 18.96 -46.27
CA ALA A 1240 51.73 18.83 -47.05
C ALA A 1240 51.79 19.80 -48.24
N ARG A 1241 52.25 21.04 -48.00
CA ARG A 1241 52.35 22.08 -49.05
C ARG A 1241 53.44 21.78 -50.08
N GLU A 1242 54.36 20.92 -49.70
CA GLU A 1242 55.38 20.28 -50.52
C GLU A 1242 54.74 19.39 -51.62
N LEU A 1243 53.53 18.87 -51.41
CA LEU A 1243 52.78 18.11 -52.41
C LEU A 1243 51.76 19.00 -53.11
N ASN A 1244 51.89 19.06 -54.44
CA ASN A 1244 51.07 19.85 -55.35
C ASN A 1244 50.73 19.02 -56.60
N PRO A 1245 49.44 18.71 -56.88
CA PRO A 1245 49.07 17.92 -58.06
C PRO A 1245 49.31 18.67 -59.39
N ASP A 1246 49.39 20.00 -59.37
CA ASP A 1246 49.69 20.82 -60.56
C ASP A 1246 51.21 20.90 -60.89
N ALA A 1247 52.05 20.07 -60.25
CA ALA A 1247 53.50 20.03 -60.48
C ALA A 1247 53.86 19.12 -61.65
N PHE A 1248 54.11 19.70 -62.82
CA PHE A 1248 54.53 19.00 -64.05
C PHE A 1248 56.04 18.61 -64.09
N ASP A 1249 56.75 18.78 -62.99
CA ASP A 1249 58.19 18.48 -62.88
C ASP A 1249 58.38 17.03 -62.39
N GLU A 1250 59.11 16.21 -63.14
CA GLU A 1250 59.39 14.82 -62.80
C GLU A 1250 60.25 14.68 -61.53
N ASP A 1251 61.04 15.71 -61.19
CA ASP A 1251 61.84 15.77 -59.96
C ASP A 1251 61.05 16.29 -58.73
N SER A 1252 59.79 16.68 -58.90
CA SER A 1252 58.93 17.16 -57.80
C SER A 1252 58.58 16.07 -56.78
N GLU A 1253 58.36 16.46 -55.52
CA GLU A 1253 57.92 15.55 -54.47
C GLU A 1253 56.60 14.83 -54.81
N SER A 1254 55.71 15.48 -55.58
CA SER A 1254 54.46 14.88 -56.10
C SER A 1254 54.74 13.74 -57.09
N ALA A 1255 55.58 13.97 -58.10
CA ALA A 1255 55.94 12.97 -59.11
C ALA A 1255 56.70 11.79 -58.48
N LYS A 1256 57.62 12.10 -57.56
CA LYS A 1256 58.38 11.13 -56.76
C LYS A 1256 57.47 10.25 -55.90
N LEU A 1257 56.51 10.84 -55.18
CA LEU A 1257 55.52 10.10 -54.40
C LEU A 1257 54.61 9.23 -55.29
N ALA A 1258 54.14 9.75 -56.43
CA ALA A 1258 53.28 9.00 -57.34
C ALA A 1258 54.01 7.79 -57.98
N ARG A 1259 55.33 7.90 -58.24
CA ARG A 1259 56.17 6.77 -58.66
C ARG A 1259 56.33 5.73 -57.54
N LEU A 1260 56.57 6.18 -56.31
CA LEU A 1260 56.68 5.29 -55.14
C LEU A 1260 55.36 4.55 -54.86
N LEU A 1261 54.22 5.22 -54.94
CA LEU A 1261 52.89 4.61 -54.74
C LEU A 1261 52.59 3.50 -55.77
N ARG A 1262 52.95 3.71 -57.04
CA ARG A 1262 52.70 2.74 -58.13
C ARG A 1262 53.58 1.49 -58.09
N HIS A 1263 54.87 1.63 -57.74
CA HIS A 1263 55.87 0.55 -57.89
C HIS A 1263 56.55 0.12 -56.59
N GLY A 1264 56.46 0.91 -55.52
CA GLY A 1264 57.02 0.59 -54.22
C GLY A 1264 56.49 -0.73 -53.64
N PRO A 1265 55.17 -0.98 -53.63
CA PRO A 1265 54.61 -2.20 -53.05
C PRO A 1265 55.17 -3.50 -53.64
N GLU A 1266 55.47 -3.55 -54.95
CA GLU A 1266 56.03 -4.72 -55.64
C GLU A 1266 57.35 -5.19 -55.01
N VAL A 1267 58.17 -4.25 -54.52
CA VAL A 1267 59.46 -4.52 -53.84
C VAL A 1267 59.39 -4.37 -52.32
N GLY A 1268 58.20 -4.22 -51.73
CA GLY A 1268 57.98 -4.12 -50.29
C GLY A 1268 58.19 -2.72 -49.68
N LEU A 1269 58.06 -1.65 -50.48
CA LEU A 1269 58.11 -0.26 -50.03
C LEU A 1269 56.69 0.32 -50.01
N HIS A 1270 56.06 0.37 -48.83
CA HIS A 1270 54.64 0.73 -48.69
C HIS A 1270 54.46 2.15 -48.15
N VAL A 1271 53.39 2.83 -48.58
CA VAL A 1271 53.00 4.16 -48.07
C VAL A 1271 51.72 4.06 -47.24
N VAL A 1272 51.70 4.75 -46.10
CA VAL A 1272 50.51 4.95 -45.27
C VAL A 1272 50.22 6.45 -45.15
N GLY A 1273 49.18 6.94 -45.83
CA GLY A 1273 48.76 8.34 -45.77
C GLY A 1273 47.71 8.60 -44.70
N TRP A 1274 47.79 9.72 -43.97
CA TRP A 1274 46.71 10.18 -43.09
C TRP A 1274 46.29 11.62 -43.37
N ALA A 1275 44.97 11.84 -43.48
CA ALA A 1275 44.34 13.13 -43.73
C ALA A 1275 43.16 13.38 -42.78
N ASP A 1276 42.80 14.65 -42.61
CA ASP A 1276 41.62 15.06 -41.84
C ASP A 1276 40.32 14.79 -42.61
N ARG A 1277 40.23 15.25 -43.87
CA ARG A 1277 39.02 15.23 -44.69
C ARG A 1277 39.35 15.16 -46.17
N TYR A 1278 38.48 14.52 -46.96
CA TYR A 1278 38.66 14.37 -48.39
C TYR A 1278 38.82 15.71 -49.15
N ALA A 1279 37.95 16.68 -48.87
CA ALA A 1279 38.02 18.04 -49.44
C ALA A 1279 39.32 18.82 -49.11
N SER A 1280 40.11 18.37 -48.13
CA SER A 1280 41.46 18.90 -47.85
C SER A 1280 42.54 18.12 -48.61
N LEU A 1281 42.38 16.80 -48.74
CA LEU A 1281 43.29 15.88 -49.43
C LEU A 1281 43.31 16.06 -50.95
N GLN A 1282 42.18 16.39 -51.59
CA GLN A 1282 42.09 16.71 -53.02
C GLN A 1282 43.01 17.85 -53.48
N ARG A 1283 43.55 18.66 -52.56
CA ARG A 1283 44.49 19.76 -52.85
C ARG A 1283 45.97 19.33 -52.76
N ARG A 1284 46.23 18.03 -52.66
CA ARG A 1284 47.53 17.42 -52.30
C ARG A 1284 47.84 16.19 -53.15
N LEU A 1285 46.85 15.32 -53.33
CA LEU A 1285 46.88 14.20 -54.27
C LEU A 1285 45.94 14.46 -55.45
N ASP A 1286 46.32 13.94 -56.60
CA ASP A 1286 45.49 13.89 -57.80
C ASP A 1286 44.59 12.63 -57.83
N PRO A 1287 43.66 12.51 -58.79
CA PRO A 1287 42.79 11.34 -58.91
C PRO A 1287 43.47 10.02 -59.28
N ASP A 1288 44.71 9.99 -59.78
CA ASP A 1288 45.49 8.75 -59.91
C ASP A 1288 46.19 8.41 -58.60
N GLY A 1289 46.89 9.35 -57.96
CA GLY A 1289 47.52 9.14 -56.66
C GLY A 1289 46.56 8.64 -55.58
N LEU A 1290 45.28 9.04 -55.62
CA LEU A 1290 44.22 8.51 -54.76
C LEU A 1290 43.82 7.05 -55.07
N ARG A 1291 43.96 6.57 -56.31
CA ARG A 1291 43.68 5.18 -56.71
C ARG A 1291 44.79 4.22 -56.30
N GLN A 1292 46.02 4.70 -56.16
CA GLN A 1292 47.16 3.88 -55.72
C GLN A 1292 47.11 3.49 -54.24
N PHE A 1293 46.06 3.91 -53.51
CA PHE A 1293 45.68 3.43 -52.19
C PHE A 1293 44.49 2.48 -52.33
N GLY A 1294 44.76 1.20 -52.62
CA GLY A 1294 43.74 0.13 -52.72
C GLY A 1294 43.03 -0.13 -51.39
N PHE A 1295 43.69 0.13 -50.25
CA PHE A 1295 43.06 0.13 -48.94
C PHE A 1295 42.75 1.53 -48.44
N LYS A 1296 41.50 1.77 -48.04
CA LYS A 1296 41.04 3.07 -47.52
C LYS A 1296 40.28 2.89 -46.22
N VAL A 1297 40.53 3.76 -45.24
CA VAL A 1297 39.94 3.70 -43.90
C VAL A 1297 39.33 5.05 -43.59
N LEU A 1298 38.01 5.10 -43.46
CA LEU A 1298 37.24 6.33 -43.26
C LEU A 1298 36.61 6.32 -41.87
N GLY A 1299 36.75 7.43 -41.14
CA GLY A 1299 35.84 7.76 -40.03
C GLY A 1299 34.55 8.44 -40.54
N PRO A 1300 33.78 9.09 -39.66
CA PRO A 1300 32.56 9.80 -40.04
C PRO A 1300 32.80 10.86 -41.11
N ALA A 1301 32.13 10.71 -42.25
CA ALA A 1301 32.27 11.55 -43.44
C ALA A 1301 30.92 12.12 -43.89
N SER A 1302 30.88 12.94 -44.94
CA SER A 1302 29.61 13.22 -45.64
C SER A 1302 29.25 12.08 -46.59
N GLU A 1303 27.99 11.97 -47.01
CA GLU A 1303 27.59 11.01 -48.06
C GLU A 1303 28.42 11.19 -49.33
N ASP A 1304 28.65 12.44 -49.77
CA ASP A 1304 29.44 12.74 -50.96
C ASP A 1304 30.92 12.32 -50.81
N ASP A 1305 31.56 12.65 -49.68
CA ASP A 1305 32.94 12.22 -49.38
C ASP A 1305 33.05 10.68 -49.34
N SER A 1306 32.04 10.01 -48.75
CA SER A 1306 31.96 8.55 -48.65
C SER A 1306 31.84 7.89 -50.02
N ARG A 1307 30.86 8.33 -50.83
CA ARG A 1307 30.64 7.83 -52.21
C ARG A 1307 31.92 7.99 -53.06
N VAL A 1308 32.60 9.12 -52.97
CA VAL A 1308 33.77 9.41 -53.84
C VAL A 1308 35.04 8.66 -53.42
N LEU A 1309 35.18 8.29 -52.13
CA LEU A 1309 36.33 7.51 -51.66
C LEU A 1309 36.14 5.99 -51.75
N ILE A 1310 34.95 5.48 -51.44
CA ILE A 1310 34.69 4.04 -51.21
C ILE A 1310 33.42 3.51 -51.92
N ASP A 1311 32.88 4.23 -52.90
CA ASP A 1311 31.67 3.89 -53.69
C ASP A 1311 30.45 3.46 -52.85
N SER A 1312 30.35 4.00 -51.63
CA SER A 1312 29.41 3.57 -50.60
C SER A 1312 29.00 4.76 -49.72
N GLU A 1313 27.78 4.71 -49.17
CA GLU A 1313 27.23 5.74 -48.26
C GLU A 1313 27.55 5.44 -46.78
N VAL A 1314 28.19 4.30 -46.49
CA VAL A 1314 28.38 3.78 -45.12
C VAL A 1314 29.09 4.77 -44.20
N ALA A 1315 30.10 5.52 -44.67
CA ALA A 1315 30.86 6.43 -43.81
C ALA A 1315 30.05 7.65 -43.31
N ALA A 1316 28.87 7.91 -43.89
CA ALA A 1316 27.95 8.95 -43.41
C ALA A 1316 27.17 8.55 -42.14
N ASN A 1317 27.09 7.25 -41.83
CA ASN A 1317 26.34 6.71 -40.69
C ASN A 1317 27.25 6.21 -39.55
N LEU A 1318 28.57 6.38 -39.67
CA LEU A 1318 29.54 5.98 -38.64
C LEU A 1318 29.53 6.93 -37.45
N THR A 1319 29.84 6.38 -36.28
CA THR A 1319 30.16 7.17 -35.08
C THR A 1319 31.65 7.49 -34.99
N ALA A 1320 32.03 8.42 -34.10
CA ALA A 1320 33.42 8.83 -33.90
C ALA A 1320 34.36 7.72 -33.38
N ASN A 1321 33.82 6.54 -33.04
CA ASN A 1321 34.57 5.36 -32.62
C ASN A 1321 34.52 4.20 -33.63
N GLN A 1322 34.08 4.46 -34.86
CA GLN A 1322 33.99 3.46 -35.93
C GLN A 1322 34.80 3.86 -37.15
N PHE A 1323 35.24 2.86 -37.91
CA PHE A 1323 35.78 3.02 -39.25
C PHE A 1323 35.01 2.17 -40.27
N ALA A 1324 34.83 2.70 -41.47
CA ALA A 1324 34.65 1.90 -42.68
C ALA A 1324 36.05 1.54 -43.21
N VAL A 1325 36.32 0.26 -43.36
CA VAL A 1325 37.58 -0.30 -43.87
C VAL A 1325 37.30 -0.89 -45.24
N ASP A 1326 37.79 -0.22 -46.28
CA ASP A 1326 37.55 -0.50 -47.69
C ASP A 1326 38.75 -1.18 -48.33
N ASP A 1327 38.49 -2.33 -48.94
CA ASP A 1327 39.35 -3.08 -49.84
C ASP A 1327 38.80 -2.88 -51.25
N TYR A 1328 39.36 -1.90 -51.96
CA TYR A 1328 38.86 -1.41 -53.25
C TYR A 1328 38.97 -2.47 -54.34
N ASP A 1329 40.05 -3.24 -54.35
CA ASP A 1329 40.34 -4.23 -55.39
C ASP A 1329 39.50 -5.51 -55.22
N ASN A 1330 39.09 -5.85 -53.99
CA ASN A 1330 38.10 -6.91 -53.72
C ASN A 1330 36.64 -6.39 -53.60
N ALA A 1331 36.40 -5.09 -53.81
CA ALA A 1331 35.09 -4.44 -53.70
C ALA A 1331 34.36 -4.75 -52.38
N ARG A 1332 35.07 -4.64 -51.26
CA ARG A 1332 34.60 -5.02 -49.92
C ARG A 1332 34.84 -3.90 -48.92
N THR A 1333 33.76 -3.41 -48.31
CA THR A 1333 33.82 -2.48 -47.18
C THR A 1333 33.31 -3.14 -45.91
N ASP A 1334 34.15 -3.27 -44.88
CA ASP A 1334 33.77 -3.73 -43.54
C ASP A 1334 33.57 -2.55 -42.58
N ILE A 1335 32.68 -2.67 -41.59
CA ILE A 1335 32.60 -1.71 -40.48
C ILE A 1335 33.31 -2.31 -39.26
N VAL A 1336 34.15 -1.51 -38.61
CA VAL A 1336 34.85 -1.88 -37.36
C VAL A 1336 34.72 -0.80 -36.30
N ARG A 1337 34.64 -1.20 -35.03
CA ARG A 1337 34.94 -0.34 -33.88
C ARG A 1337 36.45 -0.16 -33.81
N ARG A 1338 36.93 1.09 -33.87
CA ARG A 1338 38.37 1.38 -33.88
C ARG A 1338 39.04 0.93 -32.59
N PHE A 1339 40.35 0.68 -32.66
CA PHE A 1339 41.15 0.53 -31.45
C PHE A 1339 41.26 1.84 -30.68
N ALA A 1340 41.10 1.78 -29.37
CA ALA A 1340 41.40 2.88 -28.45
C ALA A 1340 42.91 3.05 -28.26
N ASP A 1341 43.32 4.19 -27.69
CA ASP A 1341 44.71 4.51 -27.40
C ASP A 1341 45.39 3.41 -26.55
N PRO A 1342 46.51 2.82 -27.00
CA PRO A 1342 47.13 1.69 -26.30
C PRO A 1342 47.72 2.12 -24.96
N GLY A 1343 47.42 1.35 -23.90
CA GLY A 1343 48.00 1.59 -22.57
C GLY A 1343 49.54 1.53 -22.60
N PRO A 1344 50.25 2.43 -21.90
CA PRO A 1344 51.70 2.59 -22.07
C PRO A 1344 52.50 1.34 -21.69
N GLU A 1345 52.03 0.55 -20.73
CA GLU A 1345 52.67 -0.72 -20.33
C GLU A 1345 52.45 -1.83 -21.37
N TRP A 1346 51.27 -1.87 -22.00
CA TRP A 1346 50.96 -2.82 -23.09
C TRP A 1346 51.74 -2.47 -24.36
N LEU A 1347 51.87 -1.17 -24.67
CA LEU A 1347 52.70 -0.69 -25.77
C LEU A 1347 54.19 -1.05 -25.54
N ASP A 1348 54.69 -0.86 -24.31
CA ASP A 1348 56.04 -1.27 -23.94
C ASP A 1348 56.23 -2.80 -23.97
N LEU A 1349 55.17 -3.59 -23.74
CA LEU A 1349 55.20 -5.05 -23.90
C LEU A 1349 55.28 -5.44 -25.38
N LEU A 1350 54.42 -4.90 -26.23
CA LEU A 1350 54.41 -5.13 -27.68
C LEU A 1350 55.77 -4.82 -28.31
N LEU A 1351 56.38 -3.69 -27.94
CA LEU A 1351 57.69 -3.23 -28.43
C LEU A 1351 58.89 -3.96 -27.81
N ARG A 1352 58.67 -4.86 -26.84
CA ARG A 1352 59.69 -5.75 -26.23
C ARG A 1352 59.62 -7.19 -26.72
N THR A 1353 58.63 -7.57 -27.54
CA THR A 1353 58.34 -8.97 -27.91
C THR A 1353 59.43 -9.58 -28.80
N GLU A 1354 60.51 -10.02 -28.15
CA GLU A 1354 61.65 -10.79 -28.67
C GLU A 1354 62.25 -10.35 -30.01
N ARG A 1355 63.25 -9.46 -29.91
CA ARG A 1355 64.30 -9.37 -30.94
C ARG A 1355 65.01 -10.72 -31.04
N GLY A 1356 64.75 -11.48 -32.10
CA GLY A 1356 65.42 -12.75 -32.36
C GLY A 1356 66.95 -12.57 -32.40
N HIS A 1357 67.64 -13.21 -31.47
CA HIS A 1357 69.10 -13.23 -31.41
C HIS A 1357 69.57 -14.64 -31.05
N ASP A 1358 69.96 -15.38 -32.09
CA ASP A 1358 70.71 -16.64 -32.14
C ASP A 1358 70.67 -17.58 -30.92
N GLY A 1359 69.90 -18.66 -31.07
CA GLY A 1359 69.94 -19.88 -30.26
C GLY A 1359 69.79 -21.13 -31.14
#